data_AF-A0A6F8PWS9-F1
#
_entry.id   AF-A0A6F8PWS9-F1
#
_cell.length_a   1.000
_cell.length_b   1.000
_cell.length_c   1.000
_cell.angle_alpha   90.00
_cell.angle_beta   90.00
_cell.angle_gamma   90.00
#
_symmetry.space_group_name_H-M   'P 1'
#
loop_
_entity.id
_entity.type
_entity.pdbx_description
1 polymer ?
#
loop_
_entity_poly.entity_id
_entity_poly.type
_entity_poly.pdbx_seq_one_letter_code
_entity_poly.pdbx_strand_id
1 'polypeptide(L)'
;MLIKRTHLFLEIILGVFIAYLVLMRLAIIGLQSYPQQSVQFLSYISGWQVNVASVALTQTWLGAEFSLSGLQVQNTDFDFQAEQFSGDINLFSPLIPVLSFGEKLQLQQVSLRFLQSTPSAFASQEVSGLSQLNSVYRQAVNYLRSQNFTQRTWQKIAIKQMVINDFLGPQTAVQIDNLDLIKASQINLIAELGVRYHDVLDFERFNLKLNLSTNSWGGLDFGSVNLISYQPLQMQRLVKLLPPKWAAIMPSGEVLVDWQTQFQDAQLAQSVAKLNAQALSWPQDDQVLPQSVGMELNWNPRLDMNLNDVMAHFELSKVQLDNQFVETLSPVQLQLYPQQELGLSAERFNIAPFKEMLRVFVESDYLADLFNQAVKLDVTDFAMRLNWQTLEIPSLRTRFGRLAIPLTDYPGVATQNLALVKQGDLFLIEAEEPVWVLEPKVYPRPMRVTLPPRVVLNYAGQNLSVDPFTLSIDRFNLSLESFDLHEQVLSVQAKVAAPDAQVVLDYLPYSLLGDGVVAWLQDSQLSAQQPRFMFSLNALPLQAGAQNDEVASDAWLDALKISGQLREATFSFDAEWPRVAPSEMTFDFTKRVLRFNSDALRLEGVKEPLKANAVISDLSQANIALEIQGKIQTSVPQAIAYLAKTPLPQEVGLAAYTEDSQAYSGKAALEITKLWIPLFGFNDQKARVNGAVTLQDAAVRLPNLPEATGVQGKLMFTEQSLTASDVKLKMFTQPARLDIATHLKKHRLDLTLQGKESLYSQAYSTLPVPFRVTFSVPMDKQTDEIAFYGQMHVEQAVSTLPYPFSAPQLTVPLTFSGRIGEEEISVDLVQTDLAEANLKYSLQENRFTRLQSYLGQQANGELRWGGADSFVRGEFDRIEMADWIQWWESLPDSTENQLMSAIRWQDSRIVIGRLNYRNQMIDKVALTLNSLDAGTKLGVTSDQLVATALIPQEGVIDLNFERIRLKSAQSKDAPERVLCAIKNQRVDYPQINVLARNVQFDDYPFDEVRFSLQPNASGYATEDVYAEFSEGVGKITAKYRYDQNRNLSAAEIDVDSKKLEKLMKYLGISKGVTSKRAKVHSEIAWFGGFECFAPDSLFGRLNFKLDEGVVESVEPGLARLLGLLSVDSLARRLQLKLDDVTNDGLAYDEINGNAILNNNKMQLTHLKLQAPAVKVAMQGGIDIADETFDLKADVTPAIGSSLPTIAALAGVANPIAALAIYTVLKVLPDINENLVSYQYQIKGPWKEPIIELIPAPAGE
;
A
#
# COMPACT_ATOMS: atom_id res chain seq x y z
N MET A 1 71.36 -9.42 4.25
CA MET A 1 70.25 -10.26 4.76
C MET A 1 70.08 -11.62 4.03
N LEU A 2 70.79 -11.91 2.90
CA LEU A 2 70.64 -13.20 2.17
C LEU A 2 71.43 -14.39 2.74
N ILE A 3 72.60 -14.19 3.36
CA ILE A 3 73.45 -15.31 3.82
C ILE A 3 72.86 -16.07 5.02
N LYS A 4 71.95 -15.46 5.79
CA LYS A 4 71.22 -16.17 6.85
C LYS A 4 70.13 -17.12 6.35
N ARG A 5 69.71 -17.06 5.07
CA ARG A 5 68.67 -17.96 4.52
C ARG A 5 69.23 -19.23 3.88
N THR A 6 70.44 -19.24 3.34
CA THR A 6 71.00 -20.42 2.62
C THR A 6 71.43 -21.56 3.56
N HIS A 7 71.94 -21.23 4.74
CA HIS A 7 72.33 -22.25 5.72
C HIS A 7 71.12 -23.06 6.21
N LEU A 8 69.96 -22.38 6.34
CA LEU A 8 68.71 -23.02 6.70
C LEU A 8 68.25 -24.06 5.65
N PHE A 9 68.55 -23.88 4.35
CA PHE A 9 68.10 -24.80 3.29
C PHE A 9 68.90 -26.11 3.23
N LEU A 10 70.23 -26.04 3.38
CA LEU A 10 71.08 -27.23 3.38
C LEU A 10 70.85 -28.09 4.63
N GLU A 11 70.60 -27.46 5.78
CA GLU A 11 70.19 -28.17 6.99
C GLU A 11 68.83 -28.85 6.81
N ILE A 12 67.90 -28.25 6.03
CA ILE A 12 66.64 -28.90 5.65
C ILE A 12 66.89 -30.11 4.73
N ILE A 13 67.68 -30.02 3.65
CA ILE A 13 67.90 -31.17 2.72
C ILE A 13 68.57 -32.34 3.42
N LEU A 14 69.61 -32.07 4.22
CA LEU A 14 70.27 -33.13 4.96
C LEU A 14 69.32 -33.73 6.02
N GLY A 15 68.53 -32.88 6.67
CA GLY A 15 67.43 -33.31 7.54
C GLY A 15 66.44 -34.23 6.81
N VAL A 16 66.07 -33.91 5.57
CA VAL A 16 65.15 -34.71 4.73
C VAL A 16 65.78 -36.03 4.28
N PHE A 17 67.05 -36.06 3.87
CA PHE A 17 67.70 -37.31 3.44
C PHE A 17 67.90 -38.28 4.60
N ILE A 18 68.31 -37.77 5.77
CA ILE A 18 68.40 -38.59 6.97
C ILE A 18 67.00 -39.05 7.40
N ALA A 19 65.99 -38.18 7.32
CA ALA A 19 64.60 -38.58 7.51
C ALA A 19 64.16 -39.66 6.50
N TYR A 20 64.57 -39.62 5.22
CA TYR A 20 64.27 -40.65 4.20
C TYR A 20 64.88 -42.00 4.57
N LEU A 21 66.16 -42.05 4.93
CA LEU A 21 66.79 -43.32 5.28
C LEU A 21 66.18 -43.92 6.56
N VAL A 22 65.87 -43.08 7.55
CA VAL A 22 65.22 -43.53 8.78
C VAL A 22 63.78 -43.97 8.51
N LEU A 23 62.99 -43.19 7.74
CA LEU A 23 61.63 -43.55 7.35
C LEU A 23 61.59 -44.81 6.48
N MET A 24 62.49 -44.97 5.50
CA MET A 24 62.58 -46.18 4.67
C MET A 24 63.00 -47.39 5.49
N ARG A 25 63.92 -47.21 6.44
CA ARG A 25 64.29 -48.31 7.33
C ARG A 25 63.11 -48.68 8.22
N LEU A 26 62.38 -47.72 8.76
CA LEU A 26 61.12 -47.97 9.48
C LEU A 26 60.06 -48.63 8.57
N ALA A 27 59.96 -48.26 7.28
CA ALA A 27 59.02 -48.83 6.33
C ALA A 27 59.37 -50.26 5.91
N ILE A 28 60.63 -50.56 5.60
CA ILE A 28 61.11 -51.93 5.32
C ILE A 28 60.96 -52.79 6.58
N ILE A 29 61.32 -52.26 7.75
CA ILE A 29 61.08 -52.96 9.02
C ILE A 29 59.57 -53.19 9.20
N GLY A 30 58.69 -52.24 8.86
CA GLY A 30 57.24 -52.45 8.84
C GLY A 30 56.80 -53.56 7.87
N LEU A 31 57.26 -53.49 6.60
CA LEU A 31 56.99 -54.45 5.52
C LEU A 31 57.47 -55.86 5.83
N GLN A 32 58.57 -56.01 6.55
CA GLN A 32 59.15 -57.30 6.92
C GLN A 32 58.67 -57.82 8.27
N SER A 33 58.45 -56.96 9.26
CA SER A 33 57.97 -57.36 10.59
C SER A 33 56.47 -57.63 10.59
N TYR A 34 55.74 -57.03 9.64
CA TYR A 34 54.29 -57.14 9.50
C TYR A 34 53.88 -57.34 8.02
N PRO A 35 54.35 -58.41 7.34
CA PRO A 35 54.18 -58.59 5.90
C PRO A 35 52.72 -58.81 5.50
N GLN A 36 51.90 -59.46 6.33
CA GLN A 36 50.48 -59.62 6.02
C GLN A 36 49.73 -58.30 6.08
N GLN A 37 50.01 -57.47 7.08
CA GLN A 37 49.42 -56.13 7.17
C GLN A 37 49.96 -55.24 6.04
N SER A 38 51.17 -55.50 5.57
CA SER A 38 51.79 -54.73 4.48
C SER A 38 51.37 -55.18 3.09
N VAL A 39 51.07 -56.46 2.86
CA VAL A 39 50.40 -56.97 1.66
C VAL A 39 48.96 -56.53 1.66
N GLN A 40 48.27 -56.56 2.80
CA GLN A 40 46.93 -55.97 2.92
C GLN A 40 46.96 -54.46 2.68
N PHE A 41 48.01 -53.77 3.12
CA PHE A 41 48.22 -52.37 2.76
C PHE A 41 48.49 -52.21 1.26
N LEU A 42 49.38 -53.03 0.66
CA LEU A 42 49.67 -53.02 -0.78
C LEU A 42 48.43 -53.32 -1.62
N SER A 43 47.60 -54.27 -1.21
CA SER A 43 46.32 -54.57 -1.83
C SER A 43 45.31 -53.45 -1.60
N TYR A 44 45.31 -52.81 -0.43
CA TYR A 44 44.47 -51.64 -0.18
C TYR A 44 44.88 -50.43 -1.04
N ILE A 45 46.18 -50.21 -1.28
CA ILE A 45 46.65 -49.06 -2.08
C ILE A 45 46.71 -49.34 -3.59
N SER A 46 46.96 -50.57 -4.03
CA SER A 46 47.08 -50.91 -5.46
C SER A 46 45.78 -51.46 -6.05
N GLY A 47 44.87 -51.96 -5.21
CA GLY A 47 43.71 -52.72 -5.65
C GLY A 47 44.03 -54.10 -6.22
N TRP A 48 45.31 -54.53 -6.27
CA TRP A 48 45.70 -55.82 -6.81
C TRP A 48 45.57 -56.94 -5.78
N GLN A 49 45.07 -58.09 -6.24
CA GLN A 49 45.14 -59.34 -5.49
C GLN A 49 46.51 -59.97 -5.73
N VAL A 50 47.50 -59.43 -5.04
CA VAL A 50 48.85 -59.99 -5.06
C VAL A 50 48.89 -61.11 -4.05
N ASN A 51 48.92 -62.35 -4.56
CA ASN A 51 49.34 -63.49 -3.77
C ASN A 51 50.79 -63.76 -4.08
N VAL A 52 51.59 -63.74 -3.03
CA VAL A 52 52.99 -64.09 -3.11
C VAL A 52 53.29 -65.03 -1.95
N ALA A 53 53.90 -66.17 -2.29
CA ALA A 53 54.16 -67.20 -1.29
C ALA A 53 55.22 -66.75 -0.28
N SER A 54 56.26 -66.05 -0.73
CA SER A 54 57.29 -65.47 0.13
C SER A 54 57.87 -64.21 -0.49
N VAL A 55 58.14 -63.19 0.34
CA VAL A 55 58.80 -61.96 -0.09
C VAL A 55 60.14 -61.82 0.63
N ALA A 56 61.22 -61.76 -0.14
CA ALA A 56 62.53 -61.35 0.34
C ALA A 56 62.85 -59.98 -0.25
N LEU A 57 63.10 -58.99 0.61
CA LEU A 57 63.49 -57.64 0.22
C LEU A 57 64.75 -57.24 0.97
N THR A 58 65.73 -56.72 0.26
CA THR A 58 66.96 -56.18 0.85
C THR A 58 67.12 -54.75 0.37
N GLN A 59 67.32 -53.81 1.30
CA GLN A 59 67.53 -52.41 0.94
C GLN A 59 68.84 -52.28 0.17
N THR A 60 68.77 -51.69 -1.01
CA THR A 60 69.95 -51.19 -1.74
C THR A 60 70.03 -49.67 -1.57
N TRP A 61 71.18 -49.07 -1.92
CA TRP A 61 71.36 -47.61 -1.88
C TRP A 61 70.29 -46.86 -2.66
N LEU A 62 69.83 -47.46 -3.76
CA LEU A 62 68.89 -46.86 -4.71
C LEU A 62 67.50 -47.50 -4.67
N GLY A 63 67.30 -48.60 -3.97
CA GLY A 63 66.04 -49.33 -4.01
C GLY A 63 66.04 -50.64 -3.23
N ALA A 64 65.66 -51.74 -3.90
CA ALA A 64 65.65 -53.08 -3.32
C ALA A 64 65.81 -54.18 -4.39
N GLU A 65 66.38 -55.32 -4.01
CA GLU A 65 66.34 -56.54 -4.83
C GLU A 65 65.13 -57.40 -4.43
N PHE A 66 64.51 -58.07 -5.41
CA PHE A 66 63.34 -58.90 -5.16
C PHE A 66 63.46 -60.29 -5.77
N SER A 67 62.92 -61.26 -5.04
CA SER A 67 62.69 -62.60 -5.56
C SER A 67 61.32 -63.04 -5.11
N LEU A 68 60.45 -63.34 -6.09
CA LEU A 68 59.06 -63.70 -5.85
C LEU A 68 58.84 -65.11 -6.38
N SER A 69 58.41 -65.98 -5.47
CA SER A 69 58.04 -67.36 -5.78
C SER A 69 56.53 -67.49 -5.78
N GLY A 70 56.03 -68.26 -6.76
CA GLY A 70 54.59 -68.47 -6.94
C GLY A 70 53.88 -67.16 -7.18
N LEU A 71 54.44 -66.33 -8.08
CA LEU A 71 53.88 -65.03 -8.36
C LEU A 71 52.61 -65.20 -9.17
N GLN A 72 51.49 -64.98 -8.50
CA GLN A 72 50.20 -64.84 -9.14
C GLN A 72 49.79 -63.41 -8.98
N VAL A 73 50.02 -62.68 -10.06
CA VAL A 73 49.42 -61.36 -10.20
C VAL A 73 48.13 -61.60 -10.92
N GLN A 74 47.07 -61.78 -10.13
CA GLN A 74 45.75 -61.70 -10.68
C GLN A 74 45.28 -60.27 -10.56
N ASN A 75 45.14 -59.70 -11.73
CA ASN A 75 44.33 -58.52 -11.88
C ASN A 75 43.19 -58.88 -12.85
N THR A 76 42.26 -57.95 -12.95
CA THR A 76 41.17 -57.91 -13.90
C THR A 76 41.60 -58.10 -15.36
N ASP A 77 42.79 -57.62 -15.78
CA ASP A 77 43.20 -57.60 -17.20
C ASP A 77 43.85 -58.89 -17.70
N PHE A 78 44.60 -59.57 -16.85
CA PHE A 78 45.41 -60.69 -17.26
C PHE A 78 45.57 -61.70 -16.13
N ASP A 79 45.59 -62.98 -16.51
CA ASP A 79 46.27 -63.96 -15.69
C ASP A 79 47.72 -63.89 -16.10
N PHE A 80 48.54 -63.39 -15.18
CA PHE A 80 49.96 -63.60 -15.33
C PHE A 80 50.35 -64.65 -14.32
N GLN A 81 50.71 -65.79 -14.89
CA GLN A 81 51.28 -66.88 -14.15
C GLN A 81 52.71 -67.01 -14.63
N ALA A 82 53.62 -66.73 -13.71
CA ALA A 82 54.98 -67.16 -13.83
C ALA A 82 55.28 -68.07 -12.65
N GLU A 83 55.78 -69.25 -12.97
CA GLU A 83 56.28 -70.17 -11.97
C GLU A 83 57.44 -69.53 -11.19
N GLN A 84 58.30 -68.77 -11.88
CA GLN A 84 59.46 -68.11 -11.30
C GLN A 84 59.59 -66.67 -11.82
N PHE A 85 59.65 -65.70 -10.90
CA PHE A 85 59.80 -64.28 -11.24
C PHE A 85 60.88 -63.62 -10.37
N SER A 86 62.03 -63.35 -10.99
CA SER A 86 63.20 -62.81 -10.30
C SER A 86 63.83 -61.65 -11.08
N GLY A 87 64.31 -60.66 -10.34
CA GLY A 87 64.97 -59.48 -10.89
C GLY A 87 65.32 -58.45 -9.82
N ASP A 88 65.94 -57.36 -10.27
CA ASP A 88 66.32 -56.22 -9.44
C ASP A 88 65.43 -55.00 -9.75
N ILE A 89 65.22 -54.11 -8.75
CA ILE A 89 64.49 -52.84 -8.95
C ILE A 89 65.16 -51.62 -8.31
N ASN A 90 65.20 -50.53 -9.06
CA ASN A 90 65.73 -49.24 -8.62
C ASN A 90 64.59 -48.28 -8.25
N LEU A 91 64.50 -47.84 -6.97
CA LEU A 91 63.41 -46.97 -6.47
C LEU A 91 63.56 -45.50 -6.90
N PHE A 92 64.73 -45.10 -7.41
CA PHE A 92 64.91 -43.83 -8.11
C PHE A 92 64.66 -43.94 -9.62
N SER A 93 64.57 -45.14 -10.23
CA SER A 93 64.24 -45.27 -11.67
C SER A 93 62.90 -44.64 -12.07
N PRO A 94 61.87 -44.57 -11.19
CA PRO A 94 60.66 -43.80 -11.49
C PRO A 94 60.92 -42.29 -11.50
N LEU A 95 61.91 -41.81 -10.72
CA LEU A 95 62.29 -40.40 -10.62
C LEU A 95 63.38 -40.00 -11.63
N ILE A 96 64.15 -40.95 -12.16
CA ILE A 96 65.33 -40.73 -13.04
C ILE A 96 65.22 -41.58 -14.33
N PRO A 97 64.84 -40.97 -15.48
CA PRO A 97 64.44 -41.65 -16.72
C PRO A 97 65.41 -42.60 -17.43
N VAL A 98 66.72 -42.42 -17.25
CA VAL A 98 67.76 -43.11 -18.05
C VAL A 98 68.19 -44.43 -17.41
N LEU A 99 67.79 -44.67 -16.16
CA LEU A 99 68.11 -45.90 -15.46
C LEU A 99 67.15 -47.01 -15.93
N SER A 100 67.71 -48.15 -16.35
CA SER A 100 66.89 -49.33 -16.66
C SER A 100 66.13 -49.79 -15.41
N PHE A 101 65.06 -50.57 -15.59
CA PHE A 101 64.33 -51.15 -14.47
C PHE A 101 65.22 -52.05 -13.61
N GLY A 102 66.12 -52.76 -14.28
CA GLY A 102 67.19 -53.59 -13.73
C GLY A 102 68.08 -54.13 -14.85
N GLU A 103 68.95 -55.09 -14.55
CA GLU A 103 69.90 -55.66 -15.53
C GLU A 103 69.35 -56.89 -16.26
N LYS A 104 68.63 -57.78 -15.54
CA LYS A 104 68.14 -59.04 -16.12
C LYS A 104 66.67 -59.37 -15.78
N LEU A 105 65.96 -59.94 -16.77
CA LEU A 105 64.64 -60.57 -16.60
C LEU A 105 64.60 -61.93 -17.31
N GLN A 106 63.97 -62.92 -16.68
CA GLN A 106 63.77 -64.25 -17.26
C GLN A 106 62.35 -64.72 -17.00
N LEU A 107 61.76 -65.36 -18.02
CA LEU A 107 60.44 -65.97 -17.93
C LEU A 107 60.46 -67.36 -18.54
N GLN A 108 59.77 -68.28 -17.88
CA GLN A 108 59.66 -69.65 -18.34
C GLN A 108 58.23 -70.14 -18.17
N GLN A 109 57.77 -70.93 -19.14
CA GLN A 109 56.40 -71.46 -19.22
C GLN A 109 55.37 -70.35 -19.10
N VAL A 110 55.47 -69.44 -20.06
CA VAL A 110 54.65 -68.24 -20.07
C VAL A 110 53.32 -68.59 -20.72
N SER A 111 52.31 -68.76 -19.88
CA SER A 111 50.95 -68.62 -20.33
C SER A 111 50.58 -67.17 -20.19
N LEU A 112 50.51 -66.50 -21.33
CA LEU A 112 49.85 -65.22 -21.38
C LEU A 112 48.49 -65.45 -21.97
N ARG A 113 47.52 -65.62 -21.07
CA ARG A 113 46.13 -65.53 -21.45
C ARG A 113 45.63 -64.18 -21.00
N PHE A 114 45.22 -63.42 -21.97
CA PHE A 114 44.40 -62.26 -21.68
C PHE A 114 43.03 -62.80 -21.22
N LEU A 115 42.73 -62.67 -19.92
CA LEU A 115 41.58 -63.32 -19.23
C LEU A 115 40.26 -62.61 -19.41
N GLN A 116 40.29 -61.30 -19.22
CA GLN A 116 39.45 -60.50 -20.08
C GLN A 116 40.10 -60.64 -21.45
N SER A 117 39.29 -60.79 -22.50
CA SER A 117 39.70 -60.17 -23.75
C SER A 117 40.18 -58.79 -23.30
N THR A 118 41.51 -58.59 -23.20
CA THR A 118 42.06 -57.26 -23.12
C THR A 118 41.27 -56.52 -24.19
N PRO A 119 40.91 -55.25 -24.02
CA PRO A 119 40.58 -54.45 -25.18
C PRO A 119 41.84 -54.38 -26.05
N SER A 120 42.36 -55.51 -26.56
CA SER A 120 42.20 -55.89 -27.94
C SER A 120 42.01 -54.62 -28.74
N ALA A 121 43.17 -54.01 -28.91
CA ALA A 121 43.54 -53.25 -30.09
C ALA A 121 43.05 -53.90 -31.41
N PHE A 122 42.51 -55.12 -31.35
CA PHE A 122 42.08 -55.94 -32.46
C PHE A 122 40.72 -56.67 -32.29
N ALA A 123 40.03 -56.67 -31.13
CA ALA A 123 38.85 -57.52 -30.91
C ALA A 123 37.59 -56.81 -30.38
N SER A 124 37.65 -55.51 -30.06
CA SER A 124 36.44 -54.75 -29.81
C SER A 124 36.03 -53.95 -31.04
N GLN A 125 34.86 -54.32 -31.56
CA GLN A 125 34.05 -53.69 -32.61
C GLN A 125 34.18 -54.32 -34.00
N GLU A 126 33.00 -54.47 -34.64
CA GLU A 126 32.74 -54.73 -36.06
C GLU A 126 33.38 -53.64 -36.94
N VAL A 127 34.70 -53.59 -36.88
CA VAL A 127 35.50 -52.62 -37.60
C VAL A 127 35.78 -53.25 -38.95
N SER A 128 35.10 -52.72 -39.96
CA SER A 128 35.35 -52.97 -41.38
C SER A 128 36.84 -53.11 -41.64
N GLY A 129 37.25 -54.18 -42.34
CA GLY A 129 38.62 -54.72 -42.33
C GLY A 129 39.77 -53.75 -42.65
N LEU A 130 39.50 -52.54 -43.16
CA LEU A 130 40.52 -51.54 -43.50
C LEU A 130 41.13 -50.82 -42.28
N SER A 131 40.37 -50.51 -41.22
CA SER A 131 40.92 -49.81 -40.04
C SER A 131 41.60 -50.72 -39.04
N GLN A 132 41.21 -51.99 -38.96
CA GLN A 132 41.99 -53.01 -38.27
C GLN A 132 43.39 -53.13 -38.89
N LEU A 133 43.49 -53.12 -40.23
CA LEU A 133 44.79 -53.15 -40.90
C LEU A 133 45.66 -51.92 -40.57
N ASN A 134 45.06 -50.73 -40.45
CA ASN A 134 45.79 -49.51 -40.10
C ASN A 134 46.22 -49.46 -38.61
N SER A 135 45.44 -50.02 -37.68
CA SER A 135 45.83 -50.12 -36.27
C SER A 135 46.96 -51.13 -36.06
N VAL A 136 46.85 -52.29 -36.71
CA VAL A 136 47.92 -53.30 -36.78
C VAL A 136 49.20 -52.63 -37.27
N TYR A 137 49.11 -51.92 -38.40
CA TYR A 137 50.24 -51.22 -38.99
C TYR A 137 50.83 -50.15 -38.04
N ARG A 138 50.02 -49.24 -37.50
CA ARG A 138 50.52 -48.14 -36.65
C ARG A 138 51.07 -48.61 -35.30
N GLN A 139 50.49 -49.62 -34.67
CA GLN A 139 51.00 -50.14 -33.40
C GLN A 139 52.32 -50.88 -33.58
N ALA A 140 52.42 -51.68 -34.64
CA ALA A 140 53.69 -52.27 -35.01
C ALA A 140 54.75 -51.17 -35.22
N VAL A 141 54.40 -50.10 -35.95
CA VAL A 141 55.31 -48.96 -36.20
C VAL A 141 55.65 -48.18 -34.92
N ASN A 142 54.72 -47.94 -34.00
CA ASN A 142 54.95 -47.14 -32.79
C ASN A 142 55.71 -47.88 -31.70
N TYR A 143 55.39 -49.15 -31.50
CA TYR A 143 56.12 -49.98 -30.58
C TYR A 143 57.61 -49.99 -30.96
N LEU A 144 57.87 -50.07 -32.27
CA LEU A 144 59.21 -49.96 -32.85
C LEU A 144 59.85 -48.56 -32.71
N ARG A 145 59.06 -47.47 -32.66
CA ARG A 145 59.57 -46.10 -32.46
C ARG A 145 59.84 -45.72 -31.00
N SER A 146 59.14 -46.32 -30.04
CA SER A 146 59.20 -45.85 -28.66
C SER A 146 60.60 -46.08 -28.06
N GLN A 147 61.22 -45.00 -27.59
CA GLN A 147 62.53 -45.09 -26.92
C GLN A 147 62.47 -45.93 -25.65
N ASN A 148 61.29 -46.31 -25.16
CA ASN A 148 61.15 -47.17 -23.99
C ASN A 148 61.39 -48.65 -24.28
N PHE A 149 60.96 -49.18 -25.44
CA PHE A 149 61.28 -50.57 -25.82
C PHE A 149 62.81 -50.75 -25.93
N THR A 150 63.49 -49.69 -26.36
CA THR A 150 64.94 -49.65 -26.50
C THR A 150 65.71 -48.99 -25.34
N GLN A 151 65.08 -48.44 -24.29
CA GLN A 151 65.81 -47.86 -23.12
C GLN A 151 65.35 -48.36 -21.74
N ARG A 152 64.08 -48.74 -21.56
CA ARG A 152 63.52 -49.16 -20.25
C ARG A 152 63.00 -50.60 -20.30
N THR A 153 63.85 -51.46 -20.83
CA THR A 153 63.70 -52.92 -20.71
C THR A 153 64.96 -53.45 -20.06
N TRP A 154 64.90 -54.69 -19.58
CA TRP A 154 66.09 -55.45 -19.30
C TRP A 154 66.92 -55.64 -20.58
N GLN A 155 68.25 -55.74 -20.45
CA GLN A 155 69.18 -55.80 -21.58
C GLN A 155 69.06 -57.12 -22.38
N LYS A 156 68.50 -58.17 -21.77
CA LYS A 156 68.34 -59.50 -22.38
C LYS A 156 66.97 -60.08 -22.02
N ILE A 157 66.28 -60.63 -23.02
CA ILE A 157 64.97 -61.29 -22.89
C ILE A 157 65.02 -62.60 -23.67
N ALA A 158 64.59 -63.69 -23.04
CA ALA A 158 64.44 -64.98 -23.69
C ALA A 158 63.06 -65.54 -23.33
N ILE A 159 62.31 -66.00 -24.34
CA ILE A 159 60.97 -66.57 -24.16
C ILE A 159 60.95 -67.92 -24.86
N LYS A 160 60.67 -68.97 -24.09
CA LYS A 160 60.51 -70.32 -24.63
C LYS A 160 59.07 -70.75 -24.49
N GLN A 161 58.51 -71.20 -25.62
CA GLN A 161 57.17 -71.73 -25.78
C GLN A 161 56.11 -70.73 -25.35
N MET A 162 55.71 -69.92 -26.32
CA MET A 162 54.71 -68.89 -26.12
C MET A 162 53.54 -69.14 -27.06
N VAL A 163 52.39 -69.41 -26.47
CA VAL A 163 51.13 -69.37 -27.21
C VAL A 163 50.42 -68.11 -26.79
N ILE A 164 50.13 -67.28 -27.78
CA ILE A 164 49.36 -66.08 -27.56
C ILE A 164 47.96 -66.40 -28.05
N ASN A 165 47.17 -66.91 -27.11
CA ASN A 165 45.77 -67.19 -27.38
C ASN A 165 44.96 -65.92 -27.26
N ASP A 166 43.95 -65.87 -28.10
CA ASP A 166 42.97 -64.80 -28.10
C ASP A 166 43.64 -63.42 -28.24
N PHE A 167 44.76 -63.38 -28.98
CA PHE A 167 45.61 -62.20 -29.13
C PHE A 167 44.92 -61.08 -29.92
N LEU A 168 44.01 -61.44 -30.85
CA LEU A 168 43.02 -60.56 -31.47
C LEU A 168 41.59 -60.99 -31.10
N GLY A 169 41.43 -61.75 -30.01
CA GLY A 169 40.15 -62.31 -29.57
C GLY A 169 39.88 -63.75 -29.99
N PRO A 170 38.68 -64.27 -29.67
CA PRO A 170 38.34 -65.67 -29.85
C PRO A 170 38.53 -66.14 -31.31
N GLN A 171 38.98 -67.37 -31.49
CA GLN A 171 39.30 -67.97 -32.81
C GLN A 171 40.46 -67.34 -33.58
N THR A 172 41.14 -66.34 -33.01
CA THR A 172 42.42 -65.86 -33.51
C THR A 172 43.54 -66.53 -32.73
N ALA A 173 44.51 -67.05 -33.46
CA ALA A 173 45.69 -67.65 -32.85
C ALA A 173 46.91 -67.26 -33.69
N VAL A 174 47.92 -66.73 -33.00
CA VAL A 174 49.28 -66.73 -33.52
C VAL A 174 50.05 -67.73 -32.70
N GLN A 175 50.52 -68.73 -33.41
CA GLN A 175 51.44 -69.69 -32.86
C GLN A 175 52.86 -69.18 -33.10
N ILE A 176 53.60 -68.89 -32.02
CA ILE A 176 55.02 -68.56 -32.08
C ILE A 176 55.81 -69.76 -31.56
N ASP A 177 56.42 -70.48 -32.48
CA ASP A 177 57.16 -71.69 -32.10
C ASP A 177 58.53 -71.38 -31.43
N ASN A 178 59.21 -70.26 -31.77
CA ASN A 178 60.46 -69.79 -31.12
C ASN A 178 60.63 -68.25 -31.24
N LEU A 179 61.23 -67.60 -30.23
CA LEU A 179 61.58 -66.17 -30.25
C LEU A 179 62.88 -65.87 -29.47
N ASP A 180 63.85 -65.25 -30.14
CA ASP A 180 65.09 -64.75 -29.55
C ASP A 180 65.24 -63.24 -29.77
N LEU A 181 65.53 -62.48 -28.70
CA LEU A 181 65.78 -61.04 -28.78
C LEU A 181 67.08 -60.65 -28.08
N ILE A 182 67.96 -59.98 -28.82
CA ILE A 182 69.24 -59.48 -28.33
C ILE A 182 69.31 -57.98 -28.60
N LYS A 183 69.69 -57.22 -27.56
CA LYS A 183 69.83 -55.78 -27.64
C LYS A 183 71.28 -55.35 -27.45
N ALA A 184 71.86 -54.82 -28.52
CA ALA A 184 73.20 -54.23 -28.57
C ALA A 184 73.14 -52.95 -29.41
N SER A 185 73.83 -52.86 -30.56
CA SER A 185 73.70 -51.73 -31.50
C SER A 185 72.56 -51.87 -32.53
N GLN A 186 72.08 -53.08 -32.81
CA GLN A 186 70.94 -53.40 -33.70
C GLN A 186 70.02 -54.47 -33.08
N ILE A 187 68.82 -54.62 -33.64
CA ILE A 187 67.79 -55.57 -33.16
C ILE A 187 67.38 -56.46 -34.34
N ASN A 188 67.49 -57.78 -34.17
CA ASN A 188 67.16 -58.77 -35.21
C ASN A 188 66.06 -59.72 -34.73
N LEU A 189 65.14 -60.09 -35.64
CA LEU A 189 64.01 -61.00 -35.37
C LEU A 189 63.62 -61.83 -36.59
N ILE A 190 63.38 -63.13 -36.39
CA ILE A 190 62.91 -64.08 -37.41
C ILE A 190 61.75 -64.89 -36.82
N ALA A 191 60.70 -65.15 -37.63
CA ALA A 191 59.52 -65.90 -37.21
C ALA A 191 58.83 -66.63 -38.38
N GLU A 192 58.21 -67.77 -38.08
CA GLU A 192 57.33 -68.53 -38.98
C GLU A 192 55.89 -68.46 -38.49
N LEU A 193 54.93 -68.25 -39.41
CA LEU A 193 53.57 -67.84 -39.05
C LEU A 193 52.49 -68.58 -39.85
N GLY A 194 51.48 -69.08 -39.14
CA GLY A 194 50.18 -69.47 -39.70
C GLY A 194 49.09 -68.53 -39.17
N VAL A 195 48.18 -68.08 -40.04
CA VAL A 195 47.12 -67.14 -39.68
C VAL A 195 45.77 -67.77 -39.95
N ARG A 196 44.97 -67.89 -38.89
CA ARG A 196 43.55 -68.20 -39.03
C ARG A 196 42.74 -66.95 -38.73
N TYR A 197 41.83 -66.61 -39.64
CA TYR A 197 40.95 -65.47 -39.49
C TYR A 197 39.53 -65.83 -39.93
N HIS A 198 38.72 -66.23 -38.93
CA HIS A 198 37.29 -66.53 -39.09
C HIS A 198 37.00 -67.50 -40.25
N ASP A 199 35.95 -67.26 -41.05
CA ASP A 199 35.56 -68.03 -42.24
C ASP A 199 36.06 -67.40 -43.56
N VAL A 200 36.83 -66.32 -43.46
CA VAL A 200 37.45 -65.60 -44.58
C VAL A 200 38.77 -66.26 -44.98
N LEU A 201 39.58 -66.63 -43.96
CA LEU A 201 40.92 -67.25 -44.09
C LEU A 201 41.10 -68.40 -43.08
N ASP A 202 41.55 -69.55 -43.56
CA ASP A 202 41.78 -70.78 -42.79
C ASP A 202 43.23 -71.32 -42.93
N PHE A 203 44.18 -70.69 -42.21
CA PHE A 203 45.61 -71.04 -42.23
C PHE A 203 46.26 -70.98 -43.63
N GLU A 204 45.79 -70.08 -44.52
CA GLU A 204 46.52 -69.72 -45.73
C GLU A 204 47.95 -69.32 -45.34
N ARG A 205 48.93 -69.87 -46.06
CA ARG A 205 50.33 -69.81 -45.65
C ARG A 205 51.00 -68.52 -46.10
N PHE A 206 51.70 -67.87 -45.16
CA PHE A 206 52.47 -66.65 -45.37
C PHE A 206 53.92 -66.81 -44.88
N ASN A 207 54.84 -65.94 -45.31
CA ASN A 207 56.26 -65.96 -44.93
C ASN A 207 56.68 -64.55 -44.46
N LEU A 208 57.36 -64.41 -43.29
CA LEU A 208 57.75 -63.12 -42.69
C LEU A 208 59.26 -63.00 -42.40
N LYS A 209 59.84 -61.83 -42.69
CA LYS A 209 61.26 -61.49 -42.46
C LYS A 209 61.41 -60.04 -41.99
N LEU A 210 62.20 -59.78 -40.92
CA LEU A 210 62.35 -58.44 -40.30
C LEU A 210 63.81 -58.12 -39.88
N ASN A 211 64.27 -56.88 -40.12
CA ASN A 211 65.64 -56.40 -39.79
C ASN A 211 65.61 -54.92 -39.35
N LEU A 212 66.26 -54.54 -38.22
CA LEU A 212 66.18 -53.19 -37.62
C LEU A 212 67.52 -52.65 -37.04
N SER A 213 67.77 -51.33 -37.14
CA SER A 213 68.95 -50.63 -36.58
C SER A 213 68.60 -49.50 -35.59
N THR A 214 69.50 -49.15 -34.63
CA THR A 214 69.24 -48.10 -33.58
C THR A 214 70.22 -46.89 -33.57
N ASN A 215 69.77 -45.73 -33.05
CA ASN A 215 70.46 -44.43 -33.01
C ASN A 215 71.15 -44.14 -31.64
N SER A 216 71.93 -43.04 -31.52
CA SER A 216 72.76 -42.73 -30.32
C SER A 216 71.98 -42.47 -29.02
N TRP A 217 70.67 -42.26 -29.13
CA TRP A 217 69.73 -42.16 -28.02
C TRP A 217 68.81 -43.38 -28.04
N GLY A 218 69.21 -44.50 -28.64
CA GLY A 218 68.51 -45.78 -28.64
C GLY A 218 67.29 -45.94 -29.56
N GLY A 219 66.89 -45.00 -30.42
CA GLY A 219 65.70 -45.13 -31.33
C GLY A 219 65.96 -45.79 -32.70
N LEU A 220 64.93 -46.20 -33.48
CA LEU A 220 65.03 -46.99 -34.74
C LEU A 220 65.30 -46.18 -36.03
N ASP A 221 66.05 -46.75 -37.00
CA ASP A 221 66.47 -46.11 -38.29
C ASP A 221 65.87 -46.78 -39.57
N PHE A 222 66.34 -47.92 -40.12
CA PHE A 222 65.84 -48.50 -41.41
C PHE A 222 65.27 -49.96 -41.33
N GLY A 223 64.38 -50.39 -42.28
CA GLY A 223 63.86 -51.78 -42.41
C GLY A 223 63.00 -52.13 -43.68
N SER A 224 62.57 -53.40 -43.89
CA SER A 224 61.75 -53.86 -45.05
C SER A 224 60.87 -55.10 -44.77
N VAL A 225 59.71 -55.28 -45.45
CA VAL A 225 58.76 -56.43 -45.32
C VAL A 225 58.13 -56.83 -46.68
N ASN A 226 57.83 -58.12 -46.92
CA ASN A 226 57.25 -58.64 -48.17
C ASN A 226 56.18 -59.75 -47.93
N LEU A 227 55.10 -59.80 -48.73
CA LEU A 227 53.94 -60.73 -48.60
C LEU A 227 53.25 -61.05 -49.94
N ILE A 228 53.04 -62.33 -50.32
CA ILE A 228 52.48 -62.74 -51.63
C ILE A 228 51.41 -63.85 -51.47
N SER A 229 50.30 -63.78 -52.23
CA SER A 229 49.25 -64.82 -52.29
C SER A 229 49.52 -65.88 -53.36
N TYR A 230 49.31 -67.17 -53.03
CA TYR A 230 49.59 -68.28 -53.93
C TYR A 230 48.38 -68.72 -54.83
N GLN A 231 47.13 -68.20 -54.67
CA GLN A 231 45.86 -68.63 -55.40
C GLN A 231 44.77 -67.50 -55.60
N PRO A 232 43.86 -67.52 -56.63
CA PRO A 232 42.81 -66.48 -56.91
C PRO A 232 41.65 -66.40 -55.90
N LEU A 233 41.00 -65.22 -55.82
CA LEU A 233 39.98 -64.92 -54.81
C LEU A 233 38.57 -64.79 -55.43
N GLN A 234 37.54 -65.24 -54.69
CA GLN A 234 36.14 -65.28 -55.15
C GLN A 234 35.39 -64.01 -54.71
N MET A 235 34.80 -63.23 -55.64
CA MET A 235 34.13 -61.96 -55.25
C MET A 235 32.97 -62.19 -54.30
N GLN A 236 32.26 -63.31 -54.38
CA GLN A 236 31.15 -63.59 -53.45
C GLN A 236 31.66 -63.82 -52.02
N ARG A 237 32.90 -64.31 -51.83
CA ARG A 237 33.54 -64.44 -50.50
C ARG A 237 34.15 -63.11 -50.07
N LEU A 238 34.66 -62.33 -51.00
CA LEU A 238 35.22 -61.00 -50.73
C LEU A 238 34.13 -59.95 -50.46
N VAL A 239 32.95 -60.05 -51.07
CA VAL A 239 31.80 -59.19 -50.78
C VAL A 239 31.30 -59.40 -49.35
N LYS A 240 31.58 -60.56 -48.72
CA LYS A 240 31.36 -60.74 -47.27
C LYS A 240 32.24 -59.84 -46.41
N LEU A 241 33.32 -59.30 -46.99
CA LEU A 241 34.16 -58.28 -46.35
C LEU A 241 33.60 -56.86 -46.57
N LEU A 242 32.60 -56.69 -47.43
CA LEU A 242 31.93 -55.42 -47.70
C LEU A 242 30.64 -55.26 -46.87
N PRO A 243 30.22 -54.02 -46.57
CA PRO A 243 29.00 -53.79 -45.80
C PRO A 243 27.71 -54.22 -46.53
N PRO A 244 26.62 -54.56 -45.80
CA PRO A 244 25.40 -55.11 -46.39
C PRO A 244 24.74 -54.23 -47.46
N LYS A 245 24.73 -52.89 -47.29
CA LYS A 245 24.17 -51.97 -48.28
C LYS A 245 24.95 -52.00 -49.60
N TRP A 246 26.28 -52.09 -49.55
CA TRP A 246 27.09 -52.29 -50.74
C TRP A 246 26.83 -53.67 -51.35
N ALA A 247 26.79 -54.72 -50.54
CA ALA A 247 26.48 -56.06 -51.04
C ALA A 247 25.11 -56.16 -51.74
N ALA A 248 24.13 -55.35 -51.33
CA ALA A 248 22.79 -55.31 -51.92
C ALA A 248 22.74 -54.63 -53.30
N ILE A 249 23.73 -53.79 -53.62
CA ILE A 249 23.79 -53.04 -54.90
C ILE A 249 24.97 -53.46 -55.78
N MET A 250 25.95 -54.24 -55.27
CA MET A 250 27.16 -54.66 -55.98
C MET A 250 26.94 -55.92 -56.84
N PRO A 251 27.66 -56.06 -57.97
CA PRO A 251 27.55 -57.22 -58.85
C PRO A 251 28.39 -58.43 -58.39
N SER A 252 28.08 -59.62 -58.91
CA SER A 252 28.87 -60.87 -58.71
C SER A 252 29.95 -61.12 -59.79
N GLY A 253 31.09 -61.80 -59.47
CA GLY A 253 32.24 -62.06 -60.40
C GLY A 253 33.52 -62.73 -59.80
N GLU A 254 34.72 -62.51 -60.37
CA GLU A 254 36.05 -63.07 -59.94
C GLU A 254 37.19 -61.99 -59.84
N VAL A 255 38.25 -62.17 -59.00
CA VAL A 255 39.39 -61.20 -58.82
C VAL A 255 40.78 -61.79 -58.39
N LEU A 256 41.89 -61.07 -58.69
CA LEU A 256 43.32 -61.43 -58.42
C LEU A 256 44.11 -60.33 -57.62
N VAL A 257 45.14 -60.66 -56.81
CA VAL A 257 45.90 -59.74 -55.89
C VAL A 257 47.44 -59.91 -55.86
N ASP A 258 48.21 -58.82 -55.73
CA ASP A 258 49.70 -58.73 -55.60
C ASP A 258 50.08 -57.53 -54.67
N TRP A 259 50.95 -57.70 -53.62
CA TRP A 259 51.24 -56.66 -52.59
C TRP A 259 52.73 -56.53 -52.18
N GLN A 260 53.25 -55.29 -52.07
CA GLN A 260 54.69 -54.98 -51.81
C GLN A 260 54.88 -53.76 -50.86
N THR A 261 55.93 -53.75 -49.98
CA THR A 261 56.14 -52.77 -48.87
C THR A 261 57.63 -52.45 -48.52
N GLN A 262 57.97 -51.20 -48.13
CA GLN A 262 59.36 -50.75 -47.76
C GLN A 262 59.39 -49.74 -46.57
N PHE A 263 60.42 -49.73 -45.69
CA PHE A 263 60.54 -48.79 -44.55
C PHE A 263 61.83 -47.92 -44.49
N GLN A 264 61.73 -46.71 -43.92
CA GLN A 264 62.83 -45.76 -43.67
C GLN A 264 62.47 -44.83 -42.49
N ASP A 265 63.43 -44.53 -41.60
CA ASP A 265 63.23 -43.76 -40.34
C ASP A 265 62.06 -44.28 -39.50
N ALA A 266 61.93 -45.61 -39.43
CA ALA A 266 60.78 -46.30 -38.85
C ALA A 266 59.41 -45.94 -39.50
N GLN A 267 59.33 -45.68 -40.82
CA GLN A 267 58.10 -45.31 -41.56
C GLN A 267 57.95 -46.04 -42.92
N LEU A 268 56.73 -46.17 -43.49
CA LEU A 268 56.45 -46.81 -44.81
C LEU A 268 56.72 -45.88 -46.01
N ALA A 269 57.30 -46.39 -47.09
CA ALA A 269 57.65 -45.61 -48.27
C ALA A 269 56.69 -45.73 -49.48
N GLN A 270 56.20 -46.93 -49.86
CA GLN A 270 55.30 -47.13 -51.02
C GLN A 270 54.55 -48.48 -50.97
N SER A 271 53.36 -48.54 -51.57
CA SER A 271 52.61 -49.79 -51.84
C SER A 271 51.70 -49.73 -53.09
N VAL A 272 51.49 -50.84 -53.82
CA VAL A 272 50.67 -50.84 -55.06
C VAL A 272 49.80 -52.09 -55.12
N ALA A 273 48.54 -51.96 -55.58
CA ALA A 273 47.59 -53.06 -55.78
C ALA A 273 46.88 -52.97 -57.14
N LYS A 274 46.76 -54.09 -57.86
CA LYS A 274 46.16 -54.15 -59.20
C LYS A 274 44.91 -55.03 -59.16
N LEU A 275 43.76 -54.52 -59.68
CA LEU A 275 42.44 -55.18 -59.60
C LEU A 275 41.79 -55.32 -60.99
N ASN A 276 41.12 -56.44 -61.26
CA ASN A 276 40.41 -56.67 -62.52
C ASN A 276 39.19 -57.56 -62.28
N ALA A 277 38.00 -57.10 -62.70
CA ALA A 277 36.71 -57.78 -62.48
C ALA A 277 35.94 -57.97 -63.80
N GLN A 278 35.36 -59.16 -63.98
CA GLN A 278 34.70 -59.57 -65.23
C GLN A 278 33.44 -60.40 -64.96
N ALA A 279 32.54 -60.45 -65.96
CA ALA A 279 31.25 -61.14 -65.93
C ALA A 279 30.27 -60.62 -64.84
N LEU A 280 29.99 -59.31 -64.86
CA LEU A 280 29.17 -58.64 -63.84
C LEU A 280 27.66 -58.77 -64.11
N SER A 281 26.87 -58.92 -63.05
CA SER A 281 25.40 -58.96 -63.08
C SER A 281 24.83 -58.12 -61.93
N TRP A 282 23.95 -57.15 -62.22
CA TRP A 282 23.41 -56.21 -61.22
C TRP A 282 22.09 -56.69 -60.59
N PRO A 283 21.80 -56.31 -59.33
CA PRO A 283 20.55 -56.67 -58.65
C PRO A 283 19.29 -55.88 -59.10
N GLN A 284 19.45 -54.65 -59.60
CA GLN A 284 18.36 -53.79 -60.07
C GLN A 284 18.06 -54.11 -61.55
N ASP A 285 16.81 -54.46 -61.89
CA ASP A 285 16.42 -54.86 -63.26
C ASP A 285 16.27 -53.64 -64.19
N ASP A 286 17.42 -53.03 -64.54
CA ASP A 286 17.53 -51.87 -65.41
C ASP A 286 18.46 -52.19 -66.59
N GLN A 287 17.90 -52.19 -67.81
CA GLN A 287 18.63 -52.52 -69.04
C GLN A 287 19.71 -51.47 -69.42
N VAL A 288 19.83 -50.39 -68.66
CA VAL A 288 20.72 -49.25 -68.94
C VAL A 288 22.03 -49.27 -68.10
N LEU A 289 22.30 -50.31 -67.31
CA LEU A 289 23.52 -50.49 -66.47
C LEU A 289 24.68 -51.31 -67.13
N PRO A 290 25.98 -51.10 -66.76
CA PRO A 290 27.16 -51.69 -67.43
C PRO A 290 27.55 -53.13 -67.02
N GLN A 291 28.19 -53.93 -67.88
CA GLN A 291 28.54 -55.36 -67.71
C GLN A 291 30.02 -55.67 -67.37
N SER A 292 30.97 -54.73 -67.53
CA SER A 292 32.39 -54.89 -67.16
C SER A 292 33.00 -53.62 -66.56
N VAL A 293 33.96 -53.78 -65.62
CA VAL A 293 34.64 -52.67 -64.91
C VAL A 293 36.12 -53.00 -64.64
N GLY A 294 37.03 -52.10 -65.03
CA GLY A 294 38.48 -52.21 -64.76
C GLY A 294 39.08 -50.96 -64.08
N MET A 295 40.09 -51.16 -63.21
CA MET A 295 40.75 -50.06 -62.45
C MET A 295 42.15 -50.38 -61.88
N GLU A 296 43.00 -49.35 -61.70
CA GLU A 296 44.29 -49.42 -60.99
C GLU A 296 44.25 -48.63 -59.67
N LEU A 297 44.86 -49.17 -58.59
CA LEU A 297 44.94 -48.54 -57.26
C LEU A 297 46.39 -48.33 -56.82
N ASN A 298 46.81 -47.06 -56.78
CA ASN A 298 48.18 -46.69 -56.42
C ASN A 298 48.23 -46.07 -55.01
N TRP A 299 48.92 -46.72 -54.04
CA TRP A 299 49.08 -46.20 -52.68
C TRP A 299 50.48 -45.61 -52.44
N ASN A 300 50.54 -44.28 -52.40
CA ASN A 300 51.78 -43.58 -52.08
C ASN A 300 51.68 -42.94 -50.69
N PRO A 301 52.15 -43.61 -49.62
CA PRO A 301 52.04 -43.13 -48.26
C PRO A 301 52.90 -41.89 -48.00
N ARG A 302 53.80 -41.50 -48.92
CA ARG A 302 54.48 -40.20 -48.83
C ARG A 302 53.56 -39.02 -49.09
N LEU A 303 52.49 -39.21 -49.85
CA LEU A 303 51.41 -38.24 -49.98
C LEU A 303 50.56 -38.19 -48.70
N ASP A 304 50.56 -39.27 -47.91
CA ASP A 304 49.81 -39.41 -46.66
C ASP A 304 50.61 -38.96 -45.41
N MET A 305 51.94 -38.87 -45.49
CA MET A 305 52.83 -38.59 -44.35
C MET A 305 52.64 -37.21 -43.69
N ASN A 306 51.93 -36.29 -44.34
CA ASN A 306 51.56 -34.99 -43.79
C ASN A 306 50.06 -34.80 -43.62
N LEU A 307 49.26 -35.86 -43.83
CA LEU A 307 47.79 -35.80 -43.82
C LEU A 307 47.26 -36.76 -42.76
N ASN A 308 47.09 -36.27 -41.54
CA ASN A 308 46.63 -37.05 -40.38
C ASN A 308 45.24 -37.70 -40.56
N ASP A 309 44.46 -37.24 -41.54
CA ASP A 309 43.04 -37.59 -41.70
C ASP A 309 42.78 -38.59 -42.83
N VAL A 310 43.74 -38.88 -43.71
CA VAL A 310 43.57 -39.87 -44.79
C VAL A 310 44.33 -41.13 -44.39
N MET A 311 43.63 -42.27 -44.33
CA MET A 311 44.28 -43.55 -44.05
C MET A 311 45.12 -44.01 -45.22
N ALA A 312 44.59 -43.81 -46.42
CA ALA A 312 45.22 -44.20 -47.64
C ALA A 312 44.66 -43.36 -48.80
N HIS A 313 45.58 -42.74 -49.52
CA HIS A 313 45.27 -42.06 -50.76
C HIS A 313 45.49 -43.02 -51.93
N PHE A 314 44.44 -43.15 -52.75
CA PHE A 314 44.44 -43.92 -53.98
C PHE A 314 44.09 -43.02 -55.15
N GLU A 315 44.95 -43.00 -56.14
CA GLU A 315 44.60 -42.42 -57.43
C GLU A 315 43.81 -43.47 -58.23
N LEU A 316 42.53 -43.21 -58.51
CA LEU A 316 41.72 -44.04 -59.40
C LEU A 316 41.94 -43.56 -60.83
N SER A 317 42.49 -44.44 -61.65
CA SER A 317 42.78 -44.14 -63.05
C SER A 317 42.35 -45.26 -63.97
N LYS A 318 42.19 -44.91 -65.26
CA LYS A 318 41.82 -45.82 -66.36
C LYS A 318 40.47 -46.52 -66.16
N VAL A 319 39.47 -45.79 -65.68
CA VAL A 319 38.09 -46.31 -65.52
C VAL A 319 37.50 -46.67 -66.88
N GLN A 320 37.00 -47.89 -66.99
CA GLN A 320 36.33 -48.42 -68.17
C GLN A 320 34.92 -48.91 -67.78
N LEU A 321 33.90 -48.48 -68.54
CA LEU A 321 32.53 -48.99 -68.45
C LEU A 321 32.20 -49.67 -69.79
N ASP A 322 31.79 -50.94 -69.76
CA ASP A 322 31.53 -51.75 -70.97
C ASP A 322 32.71 -51.77 -71.95
N ASN A 323 33.92 -51.81 -71.40
CA ASN A 323 35.18 -51.73 -72.12
C ASN A 323 35.39 -50.41 -72.91
N GLN A 324 34.62 -49.35 -72.61
CA GLN A 324 34.80 -48.01 -73.15
C GLN A 324 35.31 -47.04 -72.08
N PHE A 325 36.14 -46.09 -72.49
CA PHE A 325 36.61 -45.02 -71.61
C PHE A 325 35.60 -43.89 -71.55
N VAL A 326 35.32 -43.39 -70.34
CA VAL A 326 34.45 -42.22 -70.15
C VAL A 326 35.22 -40.96 -70.57
N GLU A 327 34.82 -40.33 -71.67
CA GLU A 327 35.42 -39.08 -72.14
C GLU A 327 35.10 -37.94 -71.15
N THR A 328 36.09 -37.11 -70.82
CA THR A 328 35.99 -35.94 -69.91
C THR A 328 35.90 -36.21 -68.40
N LEU A 329 36.56 -37.27 -67.90
CA LEU A 329 36.87 -37.37 -66.46
C LEU A 329 38.31 -36.90 -66.18
N SER A 330 38.47 -35.85 -65.37
CA SER A 330 39.72 -35.63 -64.64
C SER A 330 39.97 -36.84 -63.71
N PRO A 331 41.24 -37.23 -63.43
CA PRO A 331 41.53 -38.34 -62.52
C PRO A 331 40.78 -38.17 -61.20
N VAL A 332 40.01 -39.18 -60.81
CA VAL A 332 39.21 -39.15 -59.58
C VAL A 332 40.12 -39.53 -58.42
N GLN A 333 40.33 -38.60 -57.51
CA GLN A 333 41.11 -38.87 -56.31
C GLN A 333 40.23 -39.62 -55.31
N LEU A 334 40.64 -40.83 -54.94
CA LEU A 334 40.01 -41.63 -53.90
C LEU A 334 40.81 -41.51 -52.61
N GLN A 335 40.12 -41.15 -51.54
CA GLN A 335 40.74 -41.03 -50.23
C GLN A 335 39.93 -41.87 -49.26
N LEU A 336 40.59 -42.85 -48.65
CA LEU A 336 39.99 -43.67 -47.61
C LEU A 336 40.29 -43.03 -46.26
N TYR A 337 39.23 -42.73 -45.52
CA TYR A 337 39.31 -42.03 -44.24
C TYR A 337 39.12 -42.99 -43.06
N PRO A 338 39.69 -42.69 -41.87
CA PRO A 338 39.56 -43.51 -40.65
C PRO A 338 38.13 -43.85 -40.25
N GLN A 339 37.19 -42.98 -40.62
CA GLN A 339 35.77 -43.06 -40.27
C GLN A 339 34.95 -43.94 -41.22
N GLN A 340 35.62 -44.78 -42.02
CA GLN A 340 34.98 -45.58 -43.07
C GLN A 340 34.30 -44.69 -44.11
N GLU A 341 34.87 -43.51 -44.39
CA GLU A 341 34.41 -42.66 -45.49
C GLU A 341 35.31 -42.85 -46.71
N LEU A 342 34.68 -42.86 -47.88
CA LEU A 342 35.31 -42.78 -49.18
C LEU A 342 35.15 -41.36 -49.70
N GLY A 343 36.25 -40.63 -49.80
CA GLY A 343 36.29 -39.34 -50.48
C GLY A 343 36.48 -39.51 -51.97
N LEU A 344 35.70 -38.76 -52.76
CA LEU A 344 35.81 -38.59 -54.19
C LEU A 344 35.95 -37.11 -54.49
N SER A 345 36.91 -36.72 -55.32
CA SER A 345 37.03 -35.32 -55.75
C SER A 345 37.44 -35.20 -57.22
N ALA A 346 36.90 -34.18 -57.88
CA ALA A 346 37.14 -33.84 -59.27
C ALA A 346 36.93 -32.33 -59.53
N GLU A 347 37.81 -31.70 -60.31
CA GLU A 347 37.71 -30.26 -60.64
C GLU A 347 36.45 -29.93 -61.46
N ARG A 348 36.10 -30.81 -62.39
CA ARG A 348 34.88 -30.74 -63.20
C ARG A 348 34.28 -32.14 -63.25
N PHE A 349 32.99 -32.22 -62.94
CA PHE A 349 32.26 -33.48 -62.98
C PHE A 349 30.97 -33.27 -63.76
N ASN A 350 30.88 -33.85 -64.95
CA ASN A 350 29.62 -33.86 -65.66
C ASN A 350 28.76 -34.98 -65.08
N ILE A 351 27.68 -34.61 -64.40
CA ILE A 351 26.75 -35.55 -63.79
C ILE A 351 25.88 -36.27 -64.85
N ALA A 352 25.77 -35.70 -66.05
CA ALA A 352 24.84 -36.20 -67.07
C ALA A 352 25.06 -37.68 -67.48
N PRO A 353 26.29 -38.21 -67.73
CA PRO A 353 26.51 -39.61 -68.09
C PRO A 353 26.18 -40.61 -66.98
N PHE A 354 26.11 -40.12 -65.73
CA PHE A 354 25.84 -40.94 -64.55
C PHE A 354 24.42 -40.77 -64.03
N LYS A 355 23.55 -39.97 -64.68
CA LYS A 355 22.18 -39.67 -64.22
C LYS A 355 21.38 -40.94 -63.90
N GLU A 356 21.52 -41.97 -64.73
CA GLU A 356 20.84 -43.27 -64.55
C GLU A 356 21.45 -44.11 -63.43
N MET A 357 22.79 -44.14 -63.31
CA MET A 357 23.45 -44.79 -62.16
C MET A 357 23.08 -44.11 -60.84
N LEU A 358 22.99 -42.77 -60.82
CA LEU A 358 22.66 -41.97 -59.63
C LEU A 358 21.28 -42.24 -59.07
N ARG A 359 20.33 -42.68 -59.91
CA ARG A 359 19.00 -43.10 -59.46
C ARG A 359 19.05 -44.35 -58.58
N VAL A 360 20.02 -45.25 -58.80
CA VAL A 360 20.25 -46.41 -57.91
C VAL A 360 20.74 -45.96 -56.52
N PHE A 361 21.24 -44.72 -56.41
CA PHE A 361 21.82 -44.17 -55.18
C PHE A 361 20.95 -43.10 -54.48
N VAL A 362 19.78 -42.68 -55.01
CA VAL A 362 18.90 -41.63 -54.41
C VAL A 362 17.54 -42.20 -53.97
N GLU A 363 17.17 -42.00 -52.69
CA GLU A 363 15.96 -42.60 -52.08
C GLU A 363 14.68 -41.73 -52.13
N SER A 364 14.73 -40.44 -52.54
CA SER A 364 13.57 -39.50 -52.48
C SER A 364 12.93 -39.21 -53.84
N ASP A 365 11.63 -39.48 -53.97
CA ASP A 365 10.82 -39.18 -55.18
C ASP A 365 10.76 -37.67 -55.50
N TYR A 366 10.63 -36.81 -54.47
CA TYR A 366 10.63 -35.35 -54.64
C TYR A 366 11.95 -34.83 -55.21
N LEU A 367 13.09 -35.30 -54.69
CA LEU A 367 14.41 -34.90 -55.21
C LEU A 367 14.65 -35.49 -56.60
N ALA A 368 14.21 -36.72 -56.85
CA ALA A 368 14.28 -37.34 -58.18
C ALA A 368 13.49 -36.55 -59.23
N ASP A 369 12.29 -36.09 -58.91
CA ASP A 369 11.47 -35.25 -59.79
C ASP A 369 12.06 -33.86 -60.01
N LEU A 370 12.64 -33.26 -58.97
CA LEU A 370 13.32 -31.96 -59.07
C LEU A 370 14.57 -32.05 -59.97
N PHE A 371 15.36 -33.15 -59.90
CA PHE A 371 16.48 -33.41 -60.82
C PHE A 371 16.03 -33.69 -62.26
N ASN A 372 14.79 -34.16 -62.46
CA ASN A 372 14.22 -34.37 -63.79
C ASN A 372 13.74 -33.07 -64.44
N GLN A 373 13.19 -32.13 -63.66
CA GLN A 373 12.66 -30.85 -64.15
C GLN A 373 13.74 -29.75 -64.26
N ALA A 374 14.92 -29.97 -63.67
CA ALA A 374 16.04 -29.03 -63.75
C ALA A 374 16.62 -28.95 -65.17
N VAL A 375 16.58 -27.75 -65.77
CA VAL A 375 16.88 -27.58 -67.20
C VAL A 375 18.39 -27.57 -67.53
N LYS A 376 19.32 -27.37 -66.57
CA LYS A 376 20.80 -27.47 -66.74
C LYS A 376 21.52 -27.66 -65.38
N LEU A 377 22.40 -28.67 -65.26
CA LEU A 377 23.17 -28.98 -64.04
C LEU A 377 24.66 -29.19 -64.35
N ASP A 378 25.37 -28.10 -64.62
CA ASP A 378 26.84 -28.10 -64.70
C ASP A 378 27.42 -27.80 -63.31
N VAL A 379 28.19 -28.76 -62.78
CA VAL A 379 28.86 -28.62 -61.49
C VAL A 379 30.37 -28.45 -61.64
N THR A 380 30.90 -27.52 -60.86
CA THR A 380 32.34 -27.26 -60.71
C THR A 380 32.73 -27.43 -59.25
N ASP A 381 34.01 -27.70 -58.99
CA ASP A 381 34.53 -27.87 -57.61
C ASP A 381 33.81 -29.01 -56.86
N PHE A 382 33.74 -30.19 -57.50
CA PHE A 382 33.03 -31.34 -56.97
C PHE A 382 33.93 -32.12 -56.01
N ALA A 383 33.54 -32.15 -54.74
CA ALA A 383 34.15 -33.01 -53.74
C ALA A 383 33.07 -33.64 -52.87
N MET A 384 33.15 -34.95 -52.66
CA MET A 384 32.16 -35.73 -51.93
C MET A 384 32.85 -36.66 -50.96
N ARG A 385 32.33 -36.79 -49.75
CA ARG A 385 32.63 -37.93 -48.86
C ARG A 385 31.39 -38.77 -48.74
N LEU A 386 31.58 -40.08 -48.87
CA LEU A 386 30.54 -41.10 -48.83
C LEU A 386 30.86 -42.05 -47.67
N ASN A 387 29.92 -42.28 -46.76
CA ASN A 387 30.09 -43.30 -45.73
C ASN A 387 30.01 -44.70 -46.37
N TRP A 388 31.08 -45.47 -46.22
CA TRP A 388 31.27 -46.80 -46.82
C TRP A 388 30.33 -47.86 -46.23
N GLN A 389 29.70 -47.65 -45.08
CA GLN A 389 28.70 -48.60 -44.57
C GLN A 389 27.28 -48.21 -44.98
N THR A 390 26.93 -46.93 -44.87
CA THR A 390 25.55 -46.47 -44.98
C THR A 390 25.15 -45.96 -46.37
N LEU A 391 26.13 -45.68 -47.24
CA LEU A 391 25.96 -44.92 -48.49
C LEU A 391 25.47 -43.48 -48.30
N GLU A 392 25.43 -42.99 -47.06
CA GLU A 392 25.12 -41.59 -46.80
C GLU A 392 26.27 -40.73 -47.30
N ILE A 393 25.94 -39.52 -47.75
CA ILE A 393 26.92 -38.55 -48.24
C ILE A 393 27.18 -37.55 -47.11
N PRO A 394 28.10 -37.80 -46.17
CA PRO A 394 28.40 -36.88 -45.08
C PRO A 394 28.90 -35.54 -45.59
N SER A 395 29.65 -35.46 -46.70
CA SER A 395 29.97 -34.15 -47.26
C SER A 395 29.85 -34.10 -48.76
N LEU A 396 29.41 -32.96 -49.27
CA LEU A 396 29.27 -32.67 -50.69
C LEU A 396 29.55 -31.20 -50.91
N ARG A 397 30.58 -30.85 -51.65
CA ARG A 397 30.87 -29.50 -52.08
C ARG A 397 30.67 -29.42 -53.59
N THR A 398 29.91 -28.42 -54.03
CA THR A 398 29.66 -28.15 -55.44
C THR A 398 29.19 -26.71 -55.67
N ARG A 399 29.42 -26.19 -56.88
CA ARG A 399 28.87 -24.90 -57.33
C ARG A 399 28.05 -25.05 -58.60
N PHE A 400 26.81 -24.56 -58.55
CA PHE A 400 25.89 -24.46 -59.67
C PHE A 400 26.05 -23.12 -60.39
N GLY A 401 26.46 -23.15 -61.66
CA GLY A 401 26.60 -21.92 -62.46
C GLY A 401 25.27 -21.20 -62.71
N ARG A 402 24.15 -21.93 -62.79
CA ARG A 402 22.80 -21.36 -62.98
C ARG A 402 21.74 -22.29 -62.42
N LEU A 403 20.77 -21.74 -61.66
CA LEU A 403 19.61 -22.47 -61.15
C LEU A 403 18.31 -21.72 -61.47
N ALA A 404 17.35 -22.40 -62.10
CA ALA A 404 16.05 -21.82 -62.42
C ALA A 404 14.93 -22.86 -62.20
N ILE A 405 14.01 -22.53 -61.28
CA ILE A 405 12.85 -23.36 -60.93
C ILE A 405 11.57 -22.54 -61.25
N PRO A 406 10.67 -23.02 -62.13
CA PRO A 406 9.44 -22.31 -62.50
C PRO A 406 8.40 -22.25 -61.37
N LEU A 407 7.43 -21.32 -61.44
CA LEU A 407 6.27 -21.26 -60.53
C LEU A 407 5.40 -22.51 -60.73
N THR A 408 5.16 -23.24 -59.65
CA THR A 408 4.31 -24.44 -59.62
C THR A 408 3.30 -24.28 -58.47
N ASP A 409 2.92 -25.35 -57.77
CA ASP A 409 2.25 -25.26 -56.46
C ASP A 409 3.17 -24.68 -55.37
N TYR A 410 4.45 -24.47 -55.69
CA TYR A 410 5.46 -23.85 -54.86
C TYR A 410 5.93 -22.50 -55.44
N PRO A 411 6.45 -21.58 -54.59
CA PRO A 411 6.97 -20.30 -55.03
C PRO A 411 8.03 -20.45 -56.14
N GLY A 412 7.95 -19.62 -57.17
CA GLY A 412 8.97 -19.60 -58.23
C GLY A 412 10.30 -19.06 -57.72
N VAL A 413 11.42 -19.72 -58.07
CA VAL A 413 12.78 -19.36 -57.60
C VAL A 413 13.78 -19.31 -58.75
N ALA A 414 14.51 -18.19 -58.86
CA ALA A 414 15.58 -18.03 -59.84
C ALA A 414 16.83 -17.38 -59.22
N THR A 415 18.01 -17.95 -59.51
CA THR A 415 19.31 -17.44 -59.04
C THR A 415 20.50 -17.86 -59.94
N GLN A 416 21.66 -17.23 -59.75
CA GLN A 416 22.92 -17.53 -60.44
C GLN A 416 24.04 -17.73 -59.42
N ASN A 417 25.06 -18.53 -59.77
CA ASN A 417 26.23 -18.80 -58.92
C ASN A 417 25.89 -19.28 -57.50
N LEU A 418 25.08 -20.33 -57.41
CA LEU A 418 24.71 -20.92 -56.12
C LEU A 418 25.77 -21.95 -55.72
N ALA A 419 26.48 -21.74 -54.61
CA ALA A 419 27.34 -22.76 -54.03
C ALA A 419 26.57 -23.58 -52.99
N LEU A 420 26.79 -24.89 -52.99
CA LEU A 420 26.22 -25.83 -52.04
C LEU A 420 27.34 -26.64 -51.38
N VAL A 421 27.40 -26.59 -50.06
CA VAL A 421 28.37 -27.34 -49.26
C VAL A 421 27.63 -28.10 -48.16
N LYS A 422 27.47 -29.42 -48.32
CA LYS A 422 27.00 -30.34 -47.29
C LYS A 422 28.17 -30.80 -46.40
N GLN A 423 27.95 -30.85 -45.10
CA GLN A 423 28.85 -31.43 -44.10
C GLN A 423 28.05 -32.00 -42.91
N GLY A 424 28.04 -33.32 -42.72
CA GLY A 424 27.07 -34.03 -41.89
C GLY A 424 25.65 -33.75 -42.36
N ASP A 425 24.78 -33.42 -41.42
CA ASP A 425 23.41 -32.96 -41.69
C ASP A 425 23.36 -31.49 -42.12
N LEU A 426 24.48 -30.76 -42.07
CA LEU A 426 24.53 -29.35 -42.44
C LEU A 426 24.63 -29.17 -43.95
N PHE A 427 23.89 -28.22 -44.49
CA PHE A 427 23.94 -27.73 -45.86
C PHE A 427 24.20 -26.23 -45.79
N LEU A 428 25.32 -25.78 -46.31
CA LEU A 428 25.65 -24.38 -46.49
C LEU A 428 25.29 -23.98 -47.93
N ILE A 429 24.41 -23.00 -48.07
CA ILE A 429 24.06 -22.35 -49.32
C ILE A 429 24.73 -20.98 -49.36
N GLU A 430 25.56 -20.73 -50.35
CA GLU A 430 26.12 -19.40 -50.63
C GLU A 430 25.50 -18.89 -51.94
N ALA A 431 24.77 -17.78 -51.86
CA ALA A 431 24.18 -17.10 -53.01
C ALA A 431 24.83 -15.71 -53.17
N GLU A 432 25.55 -15.51 -54.26
CA GLU A 432 26.21 -14.22 -54.55
C GLU A 432 25.24 -13.19 -55.15
N GLU A 433 24.13 -13.65 -55.72
CA GLU A 433 23.12 -12.83 -56.39
C GLU A 433 21.75 -12.91 -55.66
N PRO A 434 20.92 -11.86 -55.74
CA PRO A 434 19.58 -11.88 -55.15
C PRO A 434 18.73 -13.03 -55.70
N VAL A 435 17.99 -13.66 -54.79
CA VAL A 435 16.98 -14.65 -55.14
C VAL A 435 15.69 -13.92 -55.44
N TRP A 436 15.12 -14.17 -56.61
CA TRP A 436 13.80 -13.66 -56.96
C TRP A 436 12.75 -14.67 -56.54
N VAL A 437 11.78 -14.22 -55.74
CA VAL A 437 10.68 -15.05 -55.22
C VAL A 437 9.34 -14.46 -55.66
N LEU A 438 8.43 -15.29 -56.15
CA LEU A 438 7.09 -14.88 -56.60
C LEU A 438 6.00 -15.67 -55.85
N GLU A 439 5.18 -14.96 -55.05
CA GLU A 439 4.03 -15.52 -54.32
C GLU A 439 2.84 -14.51 -54.28
N PRO A 440 1.92 -14.54 -55.26
CA PRO A 440 0.84 -13.57 -55.40
C PRO A 440 -0.17 -13.51 -54.24
N LYS A 441 -0.31 -14.57 -53.42
CA LYS A 441 -1.23 -14.57 -52.27
C LYS A 441 -0.70 -13.74 -51.09
N VAL A 442 0.61 -13.50 -51.04
CA VAL A 442 1.28 -12.70 -49.99
C VAL A 442 1.58 -11.30 -50.49
N TYR A 443 2.14 -11.17 -51.69
CA TYR A 443 2.46 -9.88 -52.30
C TYR A 443 2.31 -9.97 -53.83
N PRO A 444 1.58 -9.05 -54.48
CA PRO A 444 1.16 -9.21 -55.88
C PRO A 444 2.31 -9.07 -56.91
N ARG A 445 3.56 -8.84 -56.50
CA ARG A 445 4.71 -8.60 -57.39
C ARG A 445 5.91 -9.49 -56.98
N PRO A 446 6.86 -9.81 -57.89
CA PRO A 446 8.08 -10.51 -57.53
C PRO A 446 8.85 -9.77 -56.43
N MET A 447 9.18 -10.48 -55.36
CA MET A 447 9.94 -9.97 -54.23
C MET A 447 11.43 -10.17 -54.49
N ARG A 448 12.23 -9.12 -54.24
CA ARG A 448 13.69 -9.22 -54.30
C ARG A 448 14.20 -9.67 -52.94
N VAL A 449 14.67 -10.92 -52.84
CA VAL A 449 15.20 -11.51 -51.60
C VAL A 449 16.72 -11.53 -51.66
N THR A 450 17.34 -10.68 -50.85
CA THR A 450 18.80 -10.71 -50.67
C THR A 450 19.13 -11.59 -49.48
N LEU A 451 19.65 -12.79 -49.76
CA LEU A 451 20.17 -13.72 -48.76
C LEU A 451 21.51 -13.22 -48.20
N PRO A 452 21.87 -13.59 -46.96
CA PRO A 452 23.21 -13.39 -46.48
C PRO A 452 24.19 -14.26 -47.28
N PRO A 453 25.51 -13.98 -47.21
CA PRO A 453 26.53 -14.73 -47.95
C PRO A 453 26.51 -16.25 -47.68
N ARG A 454 25.94 -16.65 -46.54
CA ARG A 454 25.90 -18.01 -46.04
C ARG A 454 24.58 -18.27 -45.35
N VAL A 455 23.84 -19.27 -45.82
CA VAL A 455 22.65 -19.83 -45.17
C VAL A 455 22.97 -21.27 -44.80
N VAL A 456 22.84 -21.62 -43.52
CA VAL A 456 23.10 -22.98 -43.03
C VAL A 456 21.76 -23.66 -42.76
N LEU A 457 21.51 -24.79 -43.41
CA LEU A 457 20.38 -25.67 -43.15
C LEU A 457 20.90 -26.92 -42.46
N ASN A 458 20.16 -27.48 -41.51
CA ASN A 458 20.47 -28.73 -40.84
C ASN A 458 19.35 -29.73 -41.12
N TYR A 459 19.66 -30.77 -41.88
CA TYR A 459 18.74 -31.78 -42.34
C TYR A 459 19.10 -33.15 -41.76
N ALA A 460 18.45 -33.53 -40.66
CA ALA A 460 18.68 -34.77 -39.93
C ALA A 460 17.39 -35.61 -39.88
N GLY A 461 17.39 -36.82 -40.46
CA GLY A 461 16.29 -37.78 -40.31
C GLY A 461 14.90 -37.29 -40.77
N GLN A 462 14.83 -36.59 -41.91
CA GLN A 462 13.63 -35.90 -42.46
C GLN A 462 13.23 -34.59 -41.76
N ASN A 463 14.03 -34.13 -40.79
CA ASN A 463 13.83 -32.84 -40.16
C ASN A 463 14.73 -31.80 -40.81
N LEU A 464 14.12 -30.78 -41.42
CA LEU A 464 14.84 -29.64 -41.97
C LEU A 464 14.74 -28.48 -40.99
N SER A 465 15.86 -28.09 -40.41
CA SER A 465 15.99 -26.85 -39.65
C SER A 465 16.89 -25.85 -40.40
N VAL A 466 16.72 -24.55 -40.17
CA VAL A 466 17.57 -23.51 -40.77
C VAL A 466 18.14 -22.63 -39.67
N ASP A 467 19.46 -22.44 -39.68
CA ASP A 467 20.14 -21.58 -38.72
C ASP A 467 19.59 -20.15 -38.84
N PRO A 468 19.51 -19.40 -37.73
CA PRO A 468 19.02 -18.04 -37.74
C PRO A 468 19.82 -17.17 -38.70
N PHE A 469 19.14 -16.43 -39.58
CA PHE A 469 19.79 -15.55 -40.54
C PHE A 469 18.94 -14.33 -40.87
N THR A 470 19.57 -13.23 -41.30
CA THR A 470 18.84 -12.03 -41.71
C THR A 470 18.91 -11.86 -43.22
N LEU A 471 17.75 -11.68 -43.83
CA LEU A 471 17.57 -11.37 -45.24
C LEU A 471 16.89 -10.02 -45.40
N SER A 472 17.04 -9.41 -46.58
CA SER A 472 16.29 -8.21 -46.96
C SER A 472 15.25 -8.56 -48.01
N ILE A 473 14.00 -8.16 -47.76
CA ILE A 473 12.90 -8.25 -48.72
C ILE A 473 12.53 -6.82 -49.09
N ASP A 474 12.78 -6.44 -50.34
CA ASP A 474 12.48 -5.11 -50.91
C ASP A 474 12.95 -3.91 -50.03
N ARG A 475 12.13 -3.49 -49.04
CA ARG A 475 12.34 -2.33 -48.15
C ARG A 475 12.39 -2.67 -46.65
N PHE A 476 12.35 -3.95 -46.26
CA PHE A 476 12.44 -4.35 -44.85
C PHE A 476 13.40 -5.52 -44.64
N ASN A 477 13.84 -5.68 -43.38
CA ASN A 477 14.72 -6.77 -42.98
C ASN A 477 13.91 -7.83 -42.23
N LEU A 478 14.12 -9.10 -42.58
CA LEU A 478 13.55 -10.27 -41.93
C LEU A 478 14.70 -11.10 -41.36
N SER A 479 14.78 -11.18 -40.04
CA SER A 479 15.67 -12.07 -39.30
C SER A 479 14.92 -13.35 -38.98
N LEU A 480 15.17 -14.42 -39.74
CA LEU A 480 14.71 -15.75 -39.41
C LEU A 480 15.39 -16.18 -38.09
N GLU A 481 14.60 -16.55 -37.09
CA GLU A 481 15.06 -16.98 -35.77
C GLU A 481 15.01 -18.51 -35.65
N SER A 482 13.99 -19.13 -36.22
CA SER A 482 13.92 -20.57 -36.39
C SER A 482 13.11 -20.90 -37.63
N PHE A 483 13.46 -22.02 -38.23
CA PHE A 483 12.66 -22.70 -39.23
C PHE A 483 12.87 -24.16 -38.94
N ASP A 484 11.78 -24.89 -38.71
CA ASP A 484 11.79 -26.30 -38.42
C ASP A 484 10.65 -26.94 -39.22
N LEU A 485 11.01 -27.92 -40.04
CA LEU A 485 10.09 -28.75 -40.77
C LEU A 485 10.32 -30.19 -40.32
N HIS A 486 9.40 -30.71 -39.51
CA HIS A 486 9.43 -32.06 -38.96
C HIS A 486 8.20 -32.82 -39.46
N GLU A 487 8.38 -33.95 -40.15
CA GLU A 487 7.26 -34.78 -40.64
C GLU A 487 6.17 -33.99 -41.39
N GLN A 488 6.57 -33.04 -42.25
CA GLN A 488 5.66 -32.15 -43.01
C GLN A 488 4.87 -31.13 -42.17
N VAL A 489 5.28 -30.90 -40.92
CA VAL A 489 4.76 -29.86 -40.05
C VAL A 489 5.76 -28.70 -40.00
N LEU A 490 5.34 -27.54 -40.47
CA LEU A 490 6.15 -26.33 -40.57
C LEU A 490 6.00 -25.47 -39.31
N SER A 491 7.12 -25.16 -38.66
CA SER A 491 7.23 -24.12 -37.65
C SER A 491 8.26 -23.08 -38.07
N VAL A 492 7.88 -21.81 -38.04
CA VAL A 492 8.74 -20.69 -38.47
C VAL A 492 8.65 -19.59 -37.45
N GLN A 493 9.79 -19.03 -37.05
CA GLN A 493 9.86 -17.82 -36.25
C GLN A 493 10.78 -16.82 -36.95
N ALA A 494 10.31 -15.59 -37.14
CA ALA A 494 11.07 -14.53 -37.77
C ALA A 494 10.82 -13.18 -37.09
N LYS A 495 11.85 -12.36 -36.93
CA LYS A 495 11.72 -10.95 -36.55
C LYS A 495 11.76 -10.09 -37.80
N VAL A 496 10.81 -9.18 -37.93
CA VAL A 496 10.73 -8.22 -39.01
C VAL A 496 10.98 -6.83 -38.46
N ALA A 497 11.83 -6.08 -39.14
CA ALA A 497 12.09 -4.68 -38.87
C ALA A 497 11.87 -3.86 -40.15
N ALA A 498 10.90 -2.96 -40.11
CA ALA A 498 10.56 -2.05 -41.21
C ALA A 498 10.82 -0.59 -40.83
N PRO A 499 11.01 0.33 -41.79
CA PRO A 499 11.26 1.74 -41.50
C PRO A 499 10.04 2.45 -40.88
N ASP A 500 8.83 2.08 -41.31
CA ASP A 500 7.57 2.64 -40.84
C ASP A 500 6.45 1.58 -40.86
N ALA A 501 5.37 1.84 -40.11
CA ALA A 501 4.22 0.94 -40.02
C ALA A 501 3.49 0.73 -41.36
N GLN A 502 3.52 1.70 -42.27
CA GLN A 502 2.83 1.59 -43.57
C GLN A 502 3.52 0.55 -44.46
N VAL A 503 4.85 0.47 -44.43
CA VAL A 503 5.60 -0.61 -45.10
C VAL A 503 5.20 -1.99 -44.59
N VAL A 504 4.80 -2.14 -43.34
CA VAL A 504 4.32 -3.43 -42.81
C VAL A 504 2.92 -3.75 -43.30
N LEU A 505 2.04 -2.73 -43.31
CA LEU A 505 0.68 -2.85 -43.80
C LEU A 505 0.66 -3.31 -45.28
N ASP A 506 1.56 -2.80 -46.13
CA ASP A 506 1.70 -3.20 -47.55
C ASP A 506 1.93 -4.71 -47.79
N TYR A 507 2.49 -5.44 -46.81
CA TYR A 507 2.83 -6.87 -46.90
C TYR A 507 1.94 -7.75 -46.02
N LEU A 508 0.85 -7.19 -45.48
CA LEU A 508 -0.16 -8.00 -44.78
C LEU A 508 -0.96 -8.84 -45.78
N PRO A 509 -1.31 -10.10 -45.44
CA PRO A 509 -2.14 -10.94 -46.29
C PRO A 509 -3.61 -10.49 -46.20
N TYR A 510 -3.94 -9.36 -46.82
CA TYR A 510 -5.26 -8.73 -46.73
C TYR A 510 -6.41 -9.65 -47.17
N SER A 511 -6.15 -10.53 -48.14
CA SER A 511 -7.10 -11.58 -48.57
C SER A 511 -7.50 -12.54 -47.45
N LEU A 512 -6.73 -12.59 -46.36
CA LEU A 512 -6.98 -13.43 -45.19
C LEU A 512 -7.56 -12.64 -43.99
N LEU A 513 -7.67 -11.30 -44.04
CA LEU A 513 -7.95 -10.45 -42.88
C LEU A 513 -9.40 -9.92 -42.74
N GLY A 514 -10.32 -10.19 -43.68
CA GLY A 514 -11.74 -9.80 -43.58
C GLY A 514 -12.02 -8.29 -43.76
N ASP A 515 -13.07 -7.93 -44.49
CA ASP A 515 -13.30 -6.55 -44.98
C ASP A 515 -13.42 -5.48 -43.87
N GLY A 516 -14.08 -5.80 -42.75
CA GLY A 516 -14.27 -4.86 -41.64
C GLY A 516 -12.98 -4.48 -40.91
N VAL A 517 -12.03 -5.40 -40.82
CA VAL A 517 -10.71 -5.19 -40.21
C VAL A 517 -9.85 -4.32 -41.10
N VAL A 518 -9.92 -4.57 -42.41
CA VAL A 518 -9.20 -3.78 -43.41
C VAL A 518 -9.68 -2.33 -43.39
N ALA A 519 -11.01 -2.11 -43.36
CA ALA A 519 -11.60 -0.77 -43.24
C ALA A 519 -11.15 -0.07 -41.95
N TRP A 520 -11.24 -0.74 -40.80
CA TRP A 520 -10.79 -0.16 -39.52
C TRP A 520 -9.29 0.16 -39.50
N LEU A 521 -8.43 -0.73 -40.00
CA LEU A 521 -6.98 -0.48 -40.06
C LEU A 521 -6.66 0.72 -40.97
N GLN A 522 -7.41 0.93 -42.05
CA GLN A 522 -7.28 2.09 -42.92
C GLN A 522 -7.73 3.40 -42.25
N ASP A 523 -8.84 3.37 -41.50
CA ASP A 523 -9.41 4.54 -40.82
C ASP A 523 -8.66 4.91 -39.51
N SER A 524 -7.99 3.96 -38.88
CA SER A 524 -7.28 4.13 -37.59
C SER A 524 -6.12 5.13 -37.61
N GLN A 525 -5.69 5.55 -38.81
CA GLN A 525 -4.54 6.43 -39.05
C GLN A 525 -3.27 5.97 -38.29
N LEU A 526 -3.06 4.65 -38.19
CA LEU A 526 -1.92 4.08 -37.46
C LEU A 526 -0.59 4.57 -38.06
N SER A 527 0.17 5.29 -37.25
CA SER A 527 1.56 5.63 -37.54
C SER A 527 2.45 5.07 -36.44
N ALA A 528 3.56 4.41 -36.80
CA ALA A 528 4.61 4.06 -35.85
C ALA A 528 5.98 4.11 -36.53
N GLN A 529 6.99 4.52 -35.79
CA GLN A 529 8.37 4.54 -36.26
C GLN A 529 9.06 3.22 -35.95
N GLN A 530 9.79 2.68 -36.94
CA GLN A 530 10.60 1.47 -36.79
C GLN A 530 9.86 0.30 -36.12
N PRO A 531 8.69 -0.12 -36.63
CA PRO A 531 7.97 -1.25 -36.06
C PRO A 531 8.87 -2.49 -36.08
N ARG A 532 8.95 -3.17 -34.94
CA ARG A 532 9.62 -4.46 -34.80
C ARG A 532 8.60 -5.47 -34.36
N PHE A 533 8.42 -6.51 -35.15
CA PHE A 533 7.48 -7.58 -34.82
C PHE A 533 8.10 -8.93 -35.06
N MET A 534 7.62 -9.91 -34.33
CA MET A 534 7.96 -11.31 -34.39
C MET A 534 6.77 -12.00 -35.02
N PHE A 535 7.03 -12.58 -36.17
CA PHE A 535 6.16 -13.50 -36.86
C PHE A 535 6.48 -14.91 -36.37
N SER A 536 5.45 -15.68 -36.01
CA SER A 536 5.58 -17.09 -35.69
C SER A 536 4.44 -17.88 -36.31
N LEU A 537 4.78 -18.92 -37.05
CA LEU A 537 3.89 -20.00 -37.47
C LEU A 537 4.24 -21.23 -36.64
N ASN A 538 3.27 -21.77 -35.91
CA ASN A 538 3.50 -22.96 -35.09
C ASN A 538 2.72 -24.14 -35.66
N ALA A 539 3.46 -25.22 -35.96
CA ALA A 539 2.91 -26.51 -36.32
C ALA A 539 1.88 -26.49 -37.48
N LEU A 540 2.18 -25.75 -38.55
CA LEU A 540 1.35 -25.71 -39.75
C LEU A 540 1.53 -27.02 -40.56
N PRO A 541 0.48 -27.86 -40.72
CA PRO A 541 0.60 -29.09 -41.50
C PRO A 541 0.59 -28.78 -43.00
N LEU A 542 1.64 -29.18 -43.72
CA LEU A 542 1.77 -28.94 -45.17
C LEU A 542 0.86 -29.84 -46.02
N GLN A 543 0.25 -30.90 -45.45
CA GLN A 543 -0.70 -31.78 -46.17
C GLN A 543 -2.14 -31.25 -46.27
N ALA A 544 -2.47 -30.11 -45.65
CA ALA A 544 -3.85 -29.60 -45.64
C ALA A 544 -4.30 -28.88 -46.93
N GLY A 545 -3.45 -28.79 -47.95
CA GLY A 545 -3.60 -27.83 -49.05
C GLY A 545 -3.93 -28.37 -50.45
N ALA A 546 -4.40 -29.61 -50.63
CA ALA A 546 -4.62 -30.13 -51.98
C ALA A 546 -6.09 -30.12 -52.49
N GLN A 547 -7.12 -29.86 -51.67
CA GLN A 547 -8.51 -29.96 -52.17
C GLN A 547 -9.58 -28.95 -51.68
N ASN A 548 -9.35 -28.01 -50.75
CA ASN A 548 -10.36 -26.97 -50.39
C ASN A 548 -9.71 -25.67 -49.87
N ASP A 549 -9.89 -24.54 -50.59
CA ASP A 549 -9.25 -23.24 -50.30
C ASP A 549 -9.72 -22.57 -48.98
N GLU A 550 -10.98 -22.76 -48.55
CA GLU A 550 -11.50 -22.12 -47.31
C GLU A 550 -10.93 -22.75 -46.02
N VAL A 551 -10.82 -24.09 -45.96
CA VAL A 551 -10.29 -24.81 -44.79
C VAL A 551 -8.80 -24.52 -44.59
N ALA A 552 -8.07 -24.30 -45.69
CA ALA A 552 -6.67 -23.92 -45.66
C ALA A 552 -6.46 -22.51 -45.08
N SER A 553 -7.35 -21.55 -45.36
CA SER A 553 -7.26 -20.19 -44.78
C SER A 553 -7.50 -20.16 -43.27
N ASP A 554 -8.42 -20.97 -42.75
CA ASP A 554 -8.69 -21.06 -41.31
C ASP A 554 -7.50 -21.65 -40.54
N ALA A 555 -6.88 -22.71 -41.06
CA ALA A 555 -5.70 -23.33 -40.45
C ALA A 555 -4.49 -22.38 -40.39
N TRP A 556 -4.33 -21.52 -41.41
CA TRP A 556 -3.30 -20.49 -41.43
C TRP A 556 -3.52 -19.41 -40.36
N LEU A 557 -4.74 -18.88 -40.22
CA LEU A 557 -5.06 -17.86 -39.21
C LEU A 557 -4.96 -18.38 -37.77
N ASP A 558 -5.20 -19.68 -37.57
CA ASP A 558 -5.12 -20.31 -36.25
C ASP A 558 -3.68 -20.67 -35.85
N ALA A 559 -2.81 -20.98 -36.82
CA ALA A 559 -1.38 -21.25 -36.62
C ALA A 559 -0.52 -19.97 -36.56
N LEU A 560 -1.03 -18.85 -37.11
CA LEU A 560 -0.35 -17.57 -37.18
C LEU A 560 -0.39 -16.83 -35.85
N LYS A 561 0.79 -16.40 -35.40
CA LYS A 561 0.97 -15.45 -34.30
C LYS A 561 1.93 -14.34 -34.71
N ILE A 562 1.50 -13.10 -34.53
CA ILE A 562 2.30 -11.91 -34.80
C ILE A 562 2.33 -11.07 -33.53
N SER A 563 3.49 -10.80 -32.97
CA SER A 563 3.60 -9.90 -31.81
C SER A 563 4.72 -8.91 -32.00
N GLY A 564 4.56 -7.68 -31.54
CA GLY A 564 5.56 -6.65 -31.81
C GLY A 564 5.50 -5.46 -30.87
N GLN A 565 6.48 -4.58 -31.02
CA GLN A 565 6.54 -3.30 -30.35
C GLN A 565 6.45 -2.19 -31.41
N LEU A 566 5.54 -1.26 -31.18
CA LEU A 566 5.38 -0.04 -31.94
C LEU A 566 5.94 1.11 -31.10
N ARG A 567 6.85 1.89 -31.68
CA ARG A 567 7.43 3.09 -31.07
C ARG A 567 6.83 4.35 -31.66
N GLU A 568 6.63 5.35 -30.82
CA GLU A 568 5.96 6.61 -31.17
C GLU A 568 4.63 6.36 -31.90
N ALA A 569 3.91 5.34 -31.45
CA ALA A 569 2.67 4.94 -32.08
C ALA A 569 1.57 5.95 -31.76
N THR A 570 0.90 6.42 -32.81
CA THR A 570 -0.30 7.25 -32.71
C THR A 570 -1.43 6.57 -33.46
N PHE A 571 -2.63 6.59 -32.87
CA PHE A 571 -3.83 6.05 -33.49
C PHE A 571 -5.08 6.70 -32.87
N SER A 572 -6.17 6.71 -33.64
CA SER A 572 -7.50 7.10 -33.18
C SER A 572 -8.37 5.84 -33.14
N PHE A 573 -8.95 5.57 -31.97
CA PHE A 573 -9.83 4.42 -31.78
C PHE A 573 -11.30 4.73 -32.12
N ASP A 574 -11.70 6.00 -32.04
CA ASP A 574 -12.98 6.56 -32.48
C ASP A 574 -12.81 8.08 -32.69
N ALA A 575 -13.65 8.70 -33.55
CA ALA A 575 -13.54 10.11 -33.90
C ALA A 575 -13.98 11.08 -32.77
N GLU A 576 -14.84 10.64 -31.85
CA GLU A 576 -15.35 11.47 -30.74
C GLU A 576 -14.45 11.41 -29.49
N TRP A 577 -13.39 10.59 -29.52
CA TRP A 577 -12.46 10.42 -28.41
C TRP A 577 -11.10 11.07 -28.67
N PRO A 578 -10.41 11.58 -27.62
CA PRO A 578 -9.06 12.13 -27.75
C PRO A 578 -8.07 11.12 -28.32
N ARG A 579 -7.16 11.58 -29.19
CA ARG A 579 -6.12 10.73 -29.79
C ARG A 579 -5.13 10.24 -28.73
N VAL A 580 -4.56 9.05 -28.96
CA VAL A 580 -3.42 8.58 -28.19
C VAL A 580 -2.18 9.36 -28.59
N ALA A 581 -1.52 10.01 -27.63
CA ALA A 581 -0.26 10.71 -27.88
C ALA A 581 0.87 9.70 -28.18
N PRO A 582 1.96 10.11 -28.87
CA PRO A 582 3.04 9.20 -29.24
C PRO A 582 3.54 8.38 -28.04
N SER A 583 3.31 7.07 -28.10
CA SER A 583 3.55 6.14 -27.00
C SER A 583 4.19 4.85 -27.48
N GLU A 584 4.82 4.13 -26.55
CA GLU A 584 5.22 2.75 -26.80
C GLU A 584 4.06 1.81 -26.52
N MET A 585 3.80 0.88 -27.43
CA MET A 585 2.80 -0.16 -27.26
C MET A 585 3.31 -1.47 -27.84
N THR A 586 2.88 -2.57 -27.24
CA THR A 586 3.04 -3.90 -27.81
C THR A 586 1.72 -4.37 -28.37
N PHE A 587 1.77 -5.17 -29.42
CA PHE A 587 0.59 -5.84 -29.95
C PHE A 587 0.86 -7.34 -30.06
N ASP A 588 -0.21 -8.12 -30.00
CA ASP A 588 -0.23 -9.56 -30.20
C ASP A 588 -1.49 -9.91 -31.00
N PHE A 589 -1.29 -10.50 -32.17
CA PHE A 589 -2.29 -11.14 -32.97
C PHE A 589 -2.11 -12.65 -32.82
N THR A 590 -3.07 -13.32 -32.19
CA THR A 590 -3.05 -14.78 -32.01
C THR A 590 -4.48 -15.30 -32.15
N LYS A 591 -4.69 -16.35 -32.95
CA LYS A 591 -6.01 -16.99 -33.14
C LYS A 591 -7.13 -15.97 -33.43
N ARG A 592 -6.91 -15.08 -34.40
CA ARG A 592 -7.87 -14.06 -34.84
C ARG A 592 -8.20 -12.97 -33.81
N VAL A 593 -7.49 -12.92 -32.68
CA VAL A 593 -7.66 -11.89 -31.65
C VAL A 593 -6.49 -10.93 -31.71
N LEU A 594 -6.78 -9.63 -31.79
CA LEU A 594 -5.78 -8.57 -31.73
C LEU A 594 -5.78 -7.93 -30.35
N ARG A 595 -4.64 -7.97 -29.67
CA ARG A 595 -4.43 -7.41 -28.34
C ARG A 595 -3.37 -6.34 -28.41
N PHE A 596 -3.64 -5.18 -27.83
CA PHE A 596 -2.69 -4.10 -27.62
C PHE A 596 -2.44 -3.96 -26.14
N ASN A 597 -1.17 -3.87 -25.74
CA ASN A 597 -0.79 -3.59 -24.37
C ASN A 597 0.17 -2.41 -24.33
N SER A 598 0.02 -1.56 -23.33
CA SER A 598 0.99 -0.51 -23.05
C SER A 598 1.05 -0.30 -21.54
N ASP A 599 2.26 -0.26 -21.00
CA ASP A 599 2.50 0.10 -19.60
C ASP A 599 2.69 1.63 -19.43
N ALA A 600 2.81 2.37 -20.53
CA ALA A 600 3.14 3.79 -20.54
C ALA A 600 2.43 4.58 -21.64
N LEU A 601 1.14 4.30 -21.85
CA LEU A 601 0.32 5.00 -22.83
C LEU A 601 0.10 6.45 -22.37
N ARG A 602 0.33 7.41 -23.25
CA ARG A 602 0.12 8.83 -22.96
C ARG A 602 -1.19 9.28 -23.58
N LEU A 603 -2.09 9.76 -22.74
CA LEU A 603 -3.31 10.41 -23.18
C LEU A 603 -3.07 11.91 -23.38
N GLU A 604 -3.71 12.51 -24.37
CA GLU A 604 -3.58 13.94 -24.63
C GLU A 604 -4.01 14.77 -23.40
N GLY A 605 -3.12 15.62 -22.89
CA GLY A 605 -3.38 16.47 -21.71
C GLY A 605 -3.15 15.79 -20.35
N VAL A 606 -2.85 14.50 -20.31
CA VAL A 606 -2.50 13.76 -19.08
C VAL A 606 -1.00 13.47 -19.08
N LYS A 607 -0.31 13.80 -17.98
CA LYS A 607 1.16 13.67 -17.91
C LYS A 607 1.60 12.26 -17.54
N GLU A 608 0.80 11.58 -16.72
CA GLU A 608 1.13 10.28 -16.15
C GLU A 608 0.86 9.13 -17.14
N PRO A 609 1.68 8.07 -17.08
CA PRO A 609 1.48 6.90 -17.92
C PRO A 609 0.21 6.14 -17.56
N LEU A 610 -0.62 5.83 -18.57
CA LEU A 610 -1.74 4.91 -18.49
C LEU A 610 -1.25 3.49 -18.83
N LYS A 611 -1.47 2.55 -17.92
CA LYS A 611 -1.37 1.12 -18.25
C LYS A 611 -2.68 0.70 -18.91
N ALA A 612 -2.67 0.33 -20.18
CA ALA A 612 -3.85 -0.04 -20.94
C ALA A 612 -3.67 -1.39 -21.62
N ASN A 613 -4.77 -2.15 -21.67
CA ASN A 613 -4.93 -3.33 -22.50
C ASN A 613 -6.16 -3.11 -23.37
N ALA A 614 -6.01 -3.23 -24.67
CA ALA A 614 -7.09 -3.15 -25.64
C ALA A 614 -7.20 -4.49 -26.37
N VAL A 615 -8.40 -5.01 -26.52
CA VAL A 615 -8.67 -6.29 -27.18
C VAL A 615 -9.74 -6.08 -28.23
N ILE A 616 -9.45 -6.51 -29.46
CA ILE A 616 -10.44 -6.70 -30.50
C ILE A 616 -10.62 -8.20 -30.64
N SER A 617 -11.80 -8.67 -30.25
CA SER A 617 -12.13 -10.09 -30.28
C SER A 617 -12.55 -10.51 -31.69
N ASP A 618 -12.11 -11.71 -32.09
CA ASP A 618 -12.49 -12.43 -33.31
C ASP A 618 -12.73 -11.54 -34.53
N LEU A 619 -11.62 -11.21 -35.20
CA LEU A 619 -11.59 -10.41 -36.42
C LEU A 619 -12.35 -11.04 -37.62
N SER A 620 -12.87 -12.25 -37.49
CA SER A 620 -13.68 -12.91 -38.54
C SER A 620 -15.18 -12.63 -38.43
N GLN A 621 -15.64 -11.98 -37.36
CA GLN A 621 -17.07 -11.67 -37.16
C GLN A 621 -17.52 -10.45 -37.95
N ALA A 622 -18.80 -10.45 -38.34
CA ALA A 622 -19.44 -9.33 -39.04
C ALA A 622 -19.52 -8.04 -38.17
N ASN A 623 -19.47 -8.19 -36.84
CA ASN A 623 -19.54 -7.07 -35.90
C ASN A 623 -18.28 -7.05 -35.03
N ILE A 624 -17.52 -5.95 -35.08
CA ILE A 624 -16.21 -5.82 -34.44
C ILE A 624 -16.24 -4.68 -33.43
N ALA A 625 -15.80 -4.95 -32.20
CA ALA A 625 -15.75 -3.97 -31.11
C ALA A 625 -14.40 -4.00 -30.40
N LEU A 626 -14.01 -2.84 -29.90
CA LEU A 626 -12.82 -2.62 -29.10
C LEU A 626 -13.17 -2.66 -27.62
N GLU A 627 -12.53 -3.56 -26.88
CA GLU A 627 -12.62 -3.61 -25.42
C GLU A 627 -11.34 -3.09 -24.78
N ILE A 628 -11.42 -1.98 -24.05
CA ILE A 628 -10.28 -1.34 -23.38
C ILE A 628 -10.40 -1.54 -21.87
N GLN A 629 -9.30 -1.95 -21.25
CA GLN A 629 -9.07 -1.93 -19.82
C GLN A 629 -7.90 -0.99 -19.55
N GLY A 630 -8.00 -0.17 -18.50
CA GLY A 630 -7.00 0.86 -18.25
C GLY A 630 -6.84 1.15 -16.77
N LYS A 631 -5.61 1.41 -16.33
CA LYS A 631 -5.33 1.89 -14.98
C LYS A 631 -4.31 3.01 -15.02
N ILE A 632 -4.66 4.14 -14.42
CA ILE A 632 -3.80 5.33 -14.35
C ILE A 632 -3.86 5.93 -12.95
N GLN A 633 -2.71 6.39 -12.47
CA GLN A 633 -2.62 7.28 -11.31
C GLN A 633 -2.33 8.68 -11.84
N THR A 634 -3.21 9.64 -11.56
CA THR A 634 -3.07 11.02 -12.02
C THR A 634 -3.64 11.98 -10.98
N SER A 635 -3.58 13.29 -11.22
CA SER A 635 -4.26 14.27 -10.38
C SER A 635 -5.76 14.34 -10.71
N VAL A 636 -6.60 14.62 -9.71
CA VAL A 636 -8.05 14.79 -9.93
C VAL A 636 -8.35 15.85 -11.02
N PRO A 637 -7.67 17.03 -11.05
CA PRO A 637 -7.88 18.02 -12.11
C PRO A 637 -7.62 17.49 -13.52
N GLN A 638 -6.53 16.72 -13.71
CA GLN A 638 -6.21 16.15 -15.02
C GLN A 638 -7.22 15.08 -15.45
N ALA A 639 -7.68 14.25 -14.51
CA ALA A 639 -8.72 13.27 -14.78
C ALA A 639 -10.05 13.93 -15.21
N ILE A 640 -10.48 14.99 -14.51
CA ILE A 640 -11.68 15.75 -14.85
C ILE A 640 -11.51 16.48 -16.19
N ALA A 641 -10.36 17.10 -16.45
CA ALA A 641 -10.08 17.79 -17.71
C ALA A 641 -10.06 16.82 -18.92
N TYR A 642 -9.57 15.59 -18.72
CA TYR A 642 -9.64 14.55 -19.75
C TYR A 642 -11.08 14.08 -19.96
N LEU A 643 -11.83 13.81 -18.87
CA LEU A 643 -13.24 13.40 -18.96
C LEU A 643 -14.10 14.44 -19.67
N ALA A 644 -13.85 15.74 -19.46
CA ALA A 644 -14.56 16.83 -20.14
C ALA A 644 -14.40 16.83 -21.67
N LYS A 645 -13.36 16.17 -22.21
CA LYS A 645 -13.14 15.97 -23.66
C LYS A 645 -13.78 14.69 -24.21
N THR A 646 -14.41 13.87 -23.35
CA THR A 646 -15.10 12.63 -23.75
C THR A 646 -16.62 12.88 -23.82
N PRO A 647 -17.39 12.03 -24.53
CA PRO A 647 -18.86 12.14 -24.53
C PRO A 647 -19.50 11.80 -23.16
N LEU A 648 -18.78 11.16 -22.24
CA LEU A 648 -19.35 10.61 -20.99
C LEU A 648 -20.04 11.65 -20.08
N PRO A 649 -19.47 12.85 -19.80
CA PRO A 649 -20.13 13.83 -18.94
C PRO A 649 -21.45 14.35 -19.52
N GLN A 650 -21.57 14.41 -20.86
CA GLN A 650 -22.81 14.78 -21.52
C GLN A 650 -23.88 13.70 -21.38
N GLU A 651 -23.50 12.42 -21.51
CA GLU A 651 -24.45 11.29 -21.40
C GLU A 651 -24.99 11.09 -19.99
N VAL A 652 -24.15 11.31 -18.97
CA VAL A 652 -24.55 11.21 -17.56
C VAL A 652 -25.17 12.51 -17.05
N GLY A 653 -25.13 13.61 -17.82
CA GLY A 653 -25.66 14.92 -17.42
C GLY A 653 -24.80 15.63 -16.36
N LEU A 654 -23.49 15.38 -16.31
CA LEU A 654 -22.56 15.99 -15.35
C LEU A 654 -21.60 17.00 -16.00
N ALA A 655 -21.82 17.35 -17.27
CA ALA A 655 -20.94 18.24 -18.05
C ALA A 655 -20.62 19.55 -17.32
N ALA A 656 -21.64 20.20 -16.74
CA ALA A 656 -21.52 21.47 -16.03
C ALA A 656 -20.63 21.44 -14.78
N TYR A 657 -20.36 20.25 -14.23
CA TYR A 657 -19.46 20.03 -13.09
C TYR A 657 -18.05 19.63 -13.51
N THR A 658 -17.82 19.38 -14.80
CA THR A 658 -16.49 19.01 -15.34
C THR A 658 -15.77 20.17 -16.02
N GLU A 659 -16.43 21.33 -16.18
CA GLU A 659 -15.89 22.53 -16.85
C GLU A 659 -14.77 23.21 -16.04
N ASP A 660 -14.92 23.32 -14.71
CA ASP A 660 -13.91 23.93 -13.85
C ASP A 660 -13.05 22.88 -13.14
N SER A 661 -12.03 22.37 -13.85
CA SER A 661 -11.07 21.43 -13.27
C SER A 661 -10.29 22.00 -12.06
N GLN A 662 -10.26 23.33 -11.84
CA GLN A 662 -9.57 23.94 -10.68
C GLN A 662 -10.38 23.84 -9.38
N ALA A 663 -11.68 23.52 -9.47
CA ALA A 663 -12.52 23.24 -8.33
C ALA A 663 -12.15 21.91 -7.60
N TYR A 664 -11.22 21.16 -8.17
CA TYR A 664 -10.76 19.86 -7.67
C TYR A 664 -9.27 19.90 -7.36
N SER A 665 -8.84 19.08 -6.40
CA SER A 665 -7.40 18.84 -6.16
C SER A 665 -7.17 17.45 -5.58
N GLY A 666 -5.89 17.07 -5.44
CA GLY A 666 -5.48 15.77 -4.91
C GLY A 666 -5.22 14.73 -6.00
N LYS A 667 -5.10 13.46 -5.57
CA LYS A 667 -4.72 12.34 -6.45
C LYS A 667 -5.90 11.41 -6.67
N ALA A 668 -5.95 10.82 -7.87
CA ALA A 668 -6.91 9.81 -8.26
C ALA A 668 -6.20 8.60 -8.88
N ALA A 669 -6.67 7.41 -8.53
CA ALA A 669 -6.38 6.20 -9.28
C ALA A 669 -7.64 5.82 -10.07
N LEU A 670 -7.60 6.04 -11.38
CA LEU A 670 -8.67 5.65 -12.31
C LEU A 670 -8.40 4.23 -12.82
N GLU A 671 -9.44 3.40 -12.78
CA GLU A 671 -9.45 2.03 -13.26
C GLU A 671 -10.67 1.83 -14.17
N ILE A 672 -10.45 1.63 -15.47
CA ILE A 672 -11.46 1.23 -16.43
C ILE A 672 -11.40 -0.30 -16.52
N THR A 673 -12.43 -0.97 -16.00
CA THR A 673 -12.54 -2.44 -16.04
C THR A 673 -13.04 -2.94 -17.40
N LYS A 674 -13.85 -2.13 -18.08
CA LYS A 674 -14.32 -2.38 -19.43
C LYS A 674 -14.79 -1.07 -20.07
N LEU A 675 -14.16 -0.67 -21.17
CA LEU A 675 -14.68 0.32 -22.11
C LEU A 675 -14.90 -0.40 -23.42
N TRP A 676 -16.16 -0.53 -23.82
CA TRP A 676 -16.56 -1.21 -25.04
C TRP A 676 -16.95 -0.15 -26.08
N ILE A 677 -16.23 -0.12 -27.21
CA ILE A 677 -16.44 0.81 -28.31
C ILE A 677 -16.77 0.01 -29.57
N PRO A 678 -17.94 0.20 -30.19
CA PRO A 678 -18.26 -0.44 -31.46
C PRO A 678 -17.39 0.13 -32.59
N LEU A 679 -16.69 -0.73 -33.34
CA LEU A 679 -15.85 -0.32 -34.49
C LEU A 679 -16.55 -0.55 -35.84
N PHE A 680 -17.24 -1.68 -36.00
CA PHE A 680 -17.93 -2.04 -37.25
C PHE A 680 -19.14 -2.95 -36.99
N GLY A 681 -20.21 -2.84 -37.80
CA GLY A 681 -21.37 -3.74 -37.81
C GLY A 681 -22.43 -3.54 -36.71
N PHE A 682 -22.20 -2.65 -35.74
CA PHE A 682 -23.04 -2.53 -34.54
C PHE A 682 -24.28 -1.60 -34.62
N ASN A 683 -24.62 -1.00 -35.77
CA ASN A 683 -25.83 -0.17 -36.04
C ASN A 683 -26.31 0.70 -34.84
N ASP A 684 -25.87 1.96 -34.76
CA ASP A 684 -26.30 2.99 -33.78
C ASP A 684 -26.04 2.69 -32.28
N GLN A 685 -25.29 1.65 -31.94
CA GLN A 685 -24.84 1.43 -30.56
C GLN A 685 -23.75 2.42 -30.17
N LYS A 686 -23.86 2.98 -28.96
CA LYS A 686 -22.85 3.87 -28.37
C LYS A 686 -21.86 3.12 -27.49
N ALA A 687 -20.74 3.78 -27.18
CA ALA A 687 -19.74 3.27 -26.26
C ALA A 687 -20.35 2.98 -24.87
N ARG A 688 -19.93 1.88 -24.23
CA ARG A 688 -20.32 1.52 -22.87
C ARG A 688 -19.10 1.51 -21.98
N VAL A 689 -19.20 2.02 -20.76
CA VAL A 689 -18.06 2.10 -19.85
C VAL A 689 -18.42 1.54 -18.49
N ASN A 690 -17.47 0.83 -17.88
CA ASN A 690 -17.51 0.40 -16.50
C ASN A 690 -16.15 0.69 -15.88
N GLY A 691 -16.12 1.70 -15.02
CA GLY A 691 -14.90 2.17 -14.39
C GLY A 691 -15.08 2.51 -12.92
N ALA A 692 -13.96 2.73 -12.26
CA ALA A 692 -13.88 3.19 -10.91
C ALA A 692 -12.78 4.23 -10.76
N VAL A 693 -13.04 5.25 -9.95
CA VAL A 693 -12.06 6.25 -9.51
C VAL A 693 -11.86 6.09 -8.02
N THR A 694 -10.64 5.80 -7.59
CA THR A 694 -10.26 5.84 -6.18
C THR A 694 -9.61 7.18 -5.88
N LEU A 695 -10.29 8.02 -5.11
CA LEU A 695 -9.77 9.30 -4.66
C LEU A 695 -8.85 9.10 -3.47
N GLN A 696 -7.72 9.81 -3.47
CA GLN A 696 -6.71 9.80 -2.41
C GLN A 696 -6.45 11.23 -2.00
N ASP A 697 -7.02 11.61 -0.85
CA ASP A 697 -6.83 12.92 -0.24
C ASP A 697 -7.23 14.06 -1.19
N ALA A 698 -8.38 13.91 -1.84
CA ALA A 698 -8.89 14.90 -2.77
C ALA A 698 -9.59 16.04 -2.03
N ALA A 699 -9.59 17.23 -2.63
CA ALA A 699 -10.48 18.31 -2.24
C ALA A 699 -11.45 18.60 -3.38
N VAL A 700 -12.71 18.85 -3.02
CA VAL A 700 -13.81 19.06 -3.96
C VAL A 700 -14.58 20.30 -3.53
N ARG A 701 -14.69 21.26 -4.46
CA ARG A 701 -15.48 22.48 -4.29
C ARG A 701 -16.62 22.48 -5.29
N LEU A 702 -17.82 22.11 -4.84
CA LEU A 702 -19.02 22.24 -5.67
C LEU A 702 -19.68 23.62 -5.45
N PRO A 703 -20.30 24.21 -6.48
CA PRO A 703 -21.09 25.44 -6.31
C PRO A 703 -22.15 25.27 -5.21
N ASN A 704 -22.36 26.32 -4.42
CA ASN A 704 -23.37 26.38 -3.34
C ASN A 704 -23.23 25.29 -2.24
N LEU A 705 -22.14 24.51 -2.23
CA LEU A 705 -21.85 23.53 -1.18
C LEU A 705 -20.55 23.86 -0.45
N PRO A 706 -20.43 23.48 0.83
CA PRO A 706 -19.19 23.57 1.58
C PRO A 706 -18.06 22.77 0.92
N GLU A 707 -16.83 23.27 1.02
CA GLU A 707 -15.66 22.56 0.53
C GLU A 707 -15.46 21.25 1.31
N ALA A 708 -15.35 20.14 0.58
CA ALA A 708 -15.00 18.84 1.13
C ALA A 708 -13.50 18.60 0.95
N THR A 709 -12.80 18.30 2.04
CA THR A 709 -11.35 18.06 2.03
C THR A 709 -11.04 16.63 2.49
N GLY A 710 -9.87 16.10 2.18
CA GLY A 710 -9.47 14.76 2.58
C GLY A 710 -10.40 13.66 2.06
N VAL A 711 -11.01 13.86 0.88
CA VAL A 711 -11.93 12.93 0.25
C VAL A 711 -11.18 11.67 -0.18
N GLN A 712 -11.60 10.53 0.37
CA GLN A 712 -11.01 9.21 0.18
C GLN A 712 -12.12 8.18 0.00
N GLY A 713 -12.17 7.54 -1.17
CA GLY A 713 -13.20 6.55 -1.46
C GLY A 713 -13.15 6.09 -2.90
N LYS A 714 -13.90 5.03 -3.20
CA LYS A 714 -14.04 4.47 -4.53
C LYS A 714 -15.38 4.88 -5.12
N LEU A 715 -15.34 5.62 -6.22
CA LEU A 715 -16.49 5.99 -7.03
C LEU A 715 -16.57 5.05 -8.22
N MET A 716 -17.71 4.41 -8.44
CA MET A 716 -18.00 3.58 -9.60
C MET A 716 -18.78 4.40 -10.62
N PHE A 717 -18.41 4.33 -11.89
CA PHE A 717 -19.12 5.03 -12.96
C PHE A 717 -19.37 4.13 -14.16
N THR A 718 -20.52 4.36 -14.80
CA THR A 718 -20.90 3.80 -16.10
C THR A 718 -21.40 4.91 -17.02
N GLU A 719 -21.75 4.60 -18.26
CA GLU A 719 -22.42 5.55 -19.17
C GLU A 719 -23.82 5.98 -18.66
N GLN A 720 -24.31 5.35 -17.59
CA GLN A 720 -25.66 5.60 -17.05
C GLN A 720 -25.70 5.96 -15.56
N SER A 721 -24.57 5.89 -14.84
CA SER A 721 -24.60 6.08 -13.39
C SER A 721 -23.25 6.51 -12.84
N LEU A 722 -23.27 7.37 -11.84
CA LEU A 722 -22.17 7.60 -10.90
C LEU A 722 -22.66 7.19 -9.51
N THR A 723 -21.94 6.26 -8.89
CA THR A 723 -22.27 5.75 -7.55
C THR A 723 -21.04 5.68 -6.67
N ALA A 724 -21.20 5.96 -5.40
CA ALA A 724 -20.16 5.73 -4.41
C ALA A 724 -20.83 5.41 -3.08
N SER A 725 -20.18 4.57 -2.28
CA SER A 725 -20.66 4.26 -0.93
C SER A 725 -19.49 4.36 0.03
N ASP A 726 -19.74 4.87 1.22
CA ASP A 726 -18.75 5.01 2.28
C ASP A 726 -17.52 5.85 1.89
N VAL A 727 -17.70 6.93 1.11
CA VAL A 727 -16.62 7.88 0.79
C VAL A 727 -16.29 8.68 2.04
N LYS A 728 -15.09 8.49 2.58
CA LYS A 728 -14.61 9.22 3.75
C LYS A 728 -14.20 10.62 3.32
N LEU A 729 -14.61 11.64 4.06
CA LEU A 729 -14.19 13.02 3.81
C LEU A 729 -14.18 13.80 5.11
N LYS A 730 -13.61 15.00 5.06
CA LYS A 730 -13.76 16.02 6.09
C LYS A 730 -14.62 17.16 5.56
N MET A 731 -15.69 17.46 6.26
CA MET A 731 -16.55 18.62 6.02
C MET A 731 -16.63 19.41 7.32
N PHE A 732 -16.45 20.74 7.27
CA PHE A 732 -16.35 21.59 8.46
C PHE A 732 -15.33 21.09 9.51
N THR A 733 -14.20 20.53 9.04
CA THR A 733 -13.14 19.87 9.85
C THR A 733 -13.51 18.54 10.53
N GLN A 734 -14.76 18.09 10.45
CA GLN A 734 -15.23 16.83 11.03
C GLN A 734 -15.20 15.67 10.02
N PRO A 735 -14.89 14.44 10.46
CA PRO A 735 -14.95 13.25 9.61
C PRO A 735 -16.41 12.89 9.29
N ALA A 736 -16.70 12.70 8.01
CA ALA A 736 -18.00 12.26 7.51
C ALA A 736 -17.86 11.17 6.44
N ARG A 737 -18.97 10.49 6.17
CA ARG A 737 -19.14 9.49 5.13
C ARG A 737 -20.15 10.00 4.11
N LEU A 738 -19.82 9.90 2.84
CA LEU A 738 -20.66 10.34 1.73
C LEU A 738 -21.02 9.12 0.87
N ASP A 739 -22.32 8.97 0.64
CA ASP A 739 -22.85 8.11 -0.41
C ASP A 739 -23.29 8.98 -1.59
N ILE A 740 -22.99 8.55 -2.81
CA ILE A 740 -23.31 9.24 -4.04
C ILE A 740 -24.20 8.33 -4.87
N ALA A 741 -25.34 8.84 -5.34
CA ALA A 741 -26.23 8.11 -6.24
C ALA A 741 -26.78 9.01 -7.34
N THR A 742 -26.70 8.54 -8.58
CA THR A 742 -27.24 9.26 -9.74
C THR A 742 -28.64 8.75 -10.09
N HIS A 743 -29.57 9.68 -10.37
CA HIS A 743 -30.93 9.38 -10.80
C HIS A 743 -31.22 10.03 -12.17
N LEU A 744 -30.74 9.40 -13.26
CA LEU A 744 -30.86 9.96 -14.61
C LEU A 744 -32.28 10.35 -15.02
N LYS A 745 -33.29 9.51 -14.73
CA LYS A 745 -34.70 9.81 -15.05
C LYS A 745 -35.24 11.07 -14.36
N LYS A 746 -34.61 11.48 -13.26
CA LYS A 746 -34.97 12.65 -12.47
C LYS A 746 -34.00 13.82 -12.68
N HIS A 747 -33.00 13.67 -13.55
CA HIS A 747 -31.91 14.63 -13.74
C HIS A 747 -31.32 15.11 -12.42
N ARG A 748 -31.06 14.18 -11.50
CA ARG A 748 -30.65 14.48 -10.12
C ARG A 748 -29.49 13.62 -9.63
N LEU A 749 -28.56 14.25 -8.92
CA LEU A 749 -27.48 13.66 -8.15
C LEU A 749 -27.80 13.76 -6.65
N ASP A 750 -27.94 12.63 -5.97
CA ASP A 750 -28.15 12.57 -4.53
C ASP A 750 -26.82 12.35 -3.80
N LEU A 751 -26.45 13.32 -2.96
CA LEU A 751 -25.27 13.29 -2.09
C LEU A 751 -25.74 13.07 -0.65
N THR A 752 -25.66 11.84 -0.16
CA THR A 752 -26.08 11.51 1.20
C THR A 752 -24.89 11.51 2.15
N LEU A 753 -24.79 12.58 2.94
CA LEU A 753 -23.75 12.77 3.94
C LEU A 753 -24.21 12.24 5.30
N GLN A 754 -23.36 11.45 5.94
CA GLN A 754 -23.56 10.89 7.27
C GLN A 754 -22.35 11.20 8.13
N GLY A 755 -22.57 11.74 9.31
CA GLY A 755 -21.49 12.11 10.20
C GLY A 755 -21.97 12.24 11.64
N LYS A 756 -21.06 12.66 12.50
CA LYS A 756 -21.43 13.16 13.82
C LYS A 756 -21.01 14.62 13.84
N GLU A 757 -21.98 15.50 14.05
CA GLU A 757 -21.70 16.94 14.14
C GLU A 757 -21.79 17.38 15.59
N SER A 758 -20.82 18.18 16.02
CA SER A 758 -20.98 18.94 17.25
C SER A 758 -21.79 20.16 16.86
N LEU A 759 -23.03 20.28 17.37
CA LEU A 759 -23.74 21.55 17.30
C LEU A 759 -22.77 22.64 17.74
N TYR A 760 -22.64 23.71 16.93
CA TYR A 760 -21.50 24.64 16.83
C TYR A 760 -21.01 25.28 18.16
N SER A 761 -21.66 25.00 19.30
CA SER A 761 -21.15 25.25 20.64
C SER A 761 -21.48 24.09 21.60
N GLN A 762 -20.57 23.85 22.57
CA GLN A 762 -20.82 22.95 23.71
C GLN A 762 -22.02 23.40 24.57
N ALA A 763 -22.58 24.59 24.32
CA ALA A 763 -23.69 25.14 25.08
C ALA A 763 -25.03 24.47 24.76
N TYR A 764 -25.16 23.74 23.65
CA TYR A 764 -26.42 23.06 23.27
C TYR A 764 -26.36 21.52 23.41
N SER A 765 -25.17 20.92 23.26
CA SER A 765 -24.92 19.48 23.42
C SER A 765 -23.48 19.21 23.83
N THR A 766 -23.26 18.20 24.67
CA THR A 766 -21.91 17.76 25.09
C THR A 766 -21.31 16.64 24.25
N LEU A 767 -22.12 15.98 23.39
CA LEU A 767 -21.67 14.91 22.50
C LEU A 767 -22.03 15.22 21.03
N PRO A 768 -21.17 14.83 20.08
CA PRO A 768 -21.47 15.01 18.66
C PRO A 768 -22.65 14.12 18.25
N VAL A 769 -23.64 14.74 17.62
CA VAL A 769 -24.94 14.16 17.31
C VAL A 769 -24.89 13.52 15.91
N PRO A 770 -25.28 12.24 15.75
CA PRO A 770 -25.34 11.63 14.43
C PRO A 770 -26.35 12.36 13.53
N PHE A 771 -25.94 12.68 12.32
CA PHE A 771 -26.83 13.27 11.31
C PHE A 771 -26.74 12.51 10.00
N ARG A 772 -27.82 12.60 9.23
CA ARG A 772 -27.90 12.14 7.84
C ARG A 772 -28.62 13.19 7.02
N VAL A 773 -27.95 13.74 6.02
CA VAL A 773 -28.52 14.73 5.09
C VAL A 773 -28.30 14.27 3.66
N THR A 774 -29.33 14.38 2.83
CA THR A 774 -29.24 14.18 1.39
C THR A 774 -29.36 15.53 0.70
N PHE A 775 -28.32 15.93 -0.02
CA PHE A 775 -28.37 17.05 -0.96
C PHE A 775 -28.79 16.51 -2.32
N SER A 776 -29.88 17.06 -2.85
CA SER A 776 -30.46 16.77 -4.16
C SER A 776 -29.96 17.82 -5.13
N VAL A 777 -28.85 17.51 -5.82
CA VAL A 777 -28.18 18.41 -6.77
C VAL A 777 -28.75 18.19 -8.18
N PRO A 778 -29.29 19.21 -8.85
CA PRO A 778 -29.78 19.09 -10.23
C PRO A 778 -28.61 18.85 -11.20
N MET A 779 -28.79 17.96 -12.18
CA MET A 779 -27.70 17.54 -13.10
C MET A 779 -27.61 18.47 -14.31
N ASP A 780 -28.74 18.91 -14.84
CA ASP A 780 -28.83 20.02 -15.77
C ASP A 780 -28.98 21.32 -14.96
N LYS A 781 -28.16 22.35 -15.22
CA LYS A 781 -28.24 23.68 -14.57
C LYS A 781 -29.56 24.44 -14.89
N GLN A 782 -30.72 23.77 -14.92
CA GLN A 782 -32.03 24.41 -15.09
C GLN A 782 -32.43 25.21 -13.84
N THR A 783 -31.93 24.81 -12.66
CA THR A 783 -32.11 25.53 -11.39
C THR A 783 -30.80 25.56 -10.62
N ASP A 784 -30.40 26.71 -10.08
CA ASP A 784 -29.19 26.85 -9.25
C ASP A 784 -29.43 26.48 -7.76
N GLU A 785 -30.66 26.09 -7.41
CA GLU A 785 -31.05 25.73 -6.06
C GLU A 785 -30.74 24.26 -5.73
N ILE A 786 -30.01 24.02 -4.65
CA ILE A 786 -29.77 22.68 -4.10
C ILE A 786 -30.78 22.44 -2.98
N ALA A 787 -31.70 21.50 -3.21
CA ALA A 787 -32.59 21.05 -2.15
C ALA A 787 -31.84 20.11 -1.20
N PHE A 788 -32.07 20.23 0.11
CA PHE A 788 -31.55 19.27 1.08
C PHE A 788 -32.66 18.82 2.01
N TYR A 789 -32.55 17.58 2.49
CA TYR A 789 -33.42 17.05 3.52
C TYR A 789 -32.62 16.05 4.36
N GLY A 790 -32.88 16.02 5.65
CA GLY A 790 -32.11 15.21 6.56
C GLY A 790 -32.76 15.08 7.92
N GLN A 791 -32.10 14.29 8.75
CA GLN A 791 -32.45 14.12 10.14
C GLN A 791 -31.18 14.16 10.99
N MET A 792 -31.32 14.72 12.18
CA MET A 792 -30.32 14.70 13.23
C MET A 792 -30.87 13.90 14.39
N HIS A 793 -30.13 12.89 14.84
CA HIS A 793 -30.53 11.97 15.91
C HIS A 793 -30.36 12.62 17.29
N VAL A 794 -31.07 13.72 17.52
CA VAL A 794 -31.01 14.52 18.76
C VAL A 794 -31.49 13.75 19.97
N GLU A 795 -32.23 12.65 19.79
CA GLU A 795 -32.57 11.70 20.85
C GLU A 795 -31.37 10.93 21.42
N GLN A 796 -30.25 10.95 20.69
CA GLN A 796 -28.97 10.40 21.13
C GLN A 796 -28.04 11.49 21.68
N ALA A 797 -28.47 12.75 21.67
CA ALA A 797 -27.70 13.87 22.19
C ALA A 797 -27.88 14.00 23.72
N VAL A 798 -26.83 14.44 24.39
CA VAL A 798 -26.95 14.95 25.75
C VAL A 798 -27.23 16.45 25.63
N SER A 799 -28.52 16.80 25.48
CA SER A 799 -28.97 18.19 25.45
C SER A 799 -28.62 18.87 26.77
N THR A 800 -27.90 19.98 26.67
CA THR A 800 -27.64 20.90 27.79
C THR A 800 -28.73 21.95 27.94
N LEU A 801 -29.73 21.95 27.03
CA LEU A 801 -30.86 22.86 27.14
C LEU A 801 -31.75 22.44 28.33
N PRO A 802 -32.25 23.40 29.11
CA PRO A 802 -33.22 23.12 30.16
C PRO A 802 -34.57 22.60 29.64
N TYR A 803 -35.40 22.09 30.55
CA TYR A 803 -36.79 21.75 30.24
C TYR A 803 -37.52 22.97 29.65
N PRO A 804 -38.26 22.84 28.53
CA PRO A 804 -38.74 21.60 27.91
C PRO A 804 -37.85 20.98 26.81
N PHE A 805 -36.66 21.53 26.54
CA PHE A 805 -35.76 21.05 25.48
C PHE A 805 -34.62 20.14 25.99
N SER A 806 -34.74 19.67 27.24
CA SER A 806 -33.80 18.74 27.85
C SER A 806 -33.84 17.36 27.17
N ALA A 807 -32.78 16.57 27.36
CA ALA A 807 -32.60 15.30 26.66
C ALA A 807 -33.79 14.32 26.76
N PRO A 808 -34.49 14.15 27.91
CA PRO A 808 -35.65 13.25 28.00
C PRO A 808 -36.85 13.61 27.11
N GLN A 809 -36.90 14.84 26.58
CA GLN A 809 -38.00 15.38 25.78
C GLN A 809 -37.69 15.30 24.28
N LEU A 810 -36.42 15.11 23.92
CA LEU A 810 -35.98 14.89 22.54
C LEU A 810 -36.13 13.40 22.22
N THR A 811 -37.35 12.90 22.02
CA THR A 811 -37.60 11.46 21.85
C THR A 811 -37.54 10.99 20.39
N VAL A 812 -37.50 11.93 19.43
CA VAL A 812 -37.44 11.65 18.00
C VAL A 812 -36.33 12.46 17.33
N PRO A 813 -35.86 12.04 16.13
CA PRO A 813 -34.90 12.81 15.36
C PRO A 813 -35.47 14.16 14.93
N LEU A 814 -34.64 15.20 15.01
CA LEU A 814 -34.91 16.50 14.44
C LEU A 814 -34.81 16.37 12.92
N THR A 815 -35.91 16.60 12.22
CA THR A 815 -35.91 16.64 10.76
C THR A 815 -35.64 18.05 10.28
N PHE A 816 -34.90 18.16 9.18
CA PHE A 816 -34.62 19.44 8.55
C PHE A 816 -34.68 19.32 7.05
N SER A 817 -35.24 20.32 6.39
CA SER A 817 -35.28 20.40 4.92
C SER A 817 -35.10 21.83 4.48
N GLY A 818 -34.69 22.04 3.23
CA GLY A 818 -34.46 23.38 2.77
C GLY A 818 -33.88 23.44 1.38
N ARG A 819 -33.49 24.66 1.01
CA ARG A 819 -32.95 25.00 -0.31
C ARG A 819 -31.78 25.95 -0.12
N ILE A 820 -30.71 25.70 -0.85
CA ILE A 820 -29.53 26.54 -0.92
C ILE A 820 -29.54 27.19 -2.31
N GLY A 821 -29.82 28.48 -2.38
CA GLY A 821 -29.68 29.28 -3.60
C GLY A 821 -28.36 30.07 -3.59
N GLU A 822 -28.18 30.94 -4.59
CA GLU A 822 -26.98 31.78 -4.69
C GLU A 822 -26.93 32.91 -3.63
N GLU A 823 -28.09 33.46 -3.27
CA GLU A 823 -28.18 34.62 -2.36
C GLU A 823 -28.71 34.26 -0.96
N GLU A 824 -29.50 33.20 -0.84
CA GLU A 824 -30.16 32.81 0.41
C GLU A 824 -30.17 31.29 0.65
N ILE A 825 -30.12 30.92 1.93
CA ILE A 825 -30.40 29.57 2.42
C ILE A 825 -31.71 29.61 3.20
N SER A 826 -32.67 28.77 2.82
CA SER A 826 -33.91 28.56 3.60
C SER A 826 -33.85 27.19 4.27
N VAL A 827 -34.07 27.12 5.58
CA VAL A 827 -34.07 25.88 6.37
C VAL A 827 -35.37 25.79 7.17
N ASP A 828 -36.09 24.70 6.99
CA ASP A 828 -37.16 24.23 7.86
C ASP A 828 -36.59 23.23 8.86
N LEU A 829 -36.93 23.40 10.13
CA LEU A 829 -36.56 22.54 11.25
C LEU A 829 -37.86 22.05 11.90
N VAL A 830 -37.98 20.74 12.10
CA VAL A 830 -39.14 20.13 12.76
C VAL A 830 -38.68 19.11 13.78
N GLN A 831 -38.99 19.40 15.05
CA GLN A 831 -38.94 18.48 16.16
C GLN A 831 -40.37 18.20 16.62
N THR A 832 -40.88 17.02 16.29
CA THR A 832 -42.27 16.62 16.53
C THR A 832 -42.69 16.89 17.98
N ASP A 833 -43.87 17.50 18.15
CA ASP A 833 -44.50 17.84 19.43
C ASP A 833 -43.73 18.83 20.33
N LEU A 834 -42.63 19.42 19.84
CA LEU A 834 -41.77 20.30 20.65
C LEU A 834 -41.41 21.62 19.99
N ALA A 835 -40.99 21.62 18.71
CA ALA A 835 -40.58 22.83 18.02
C ALA A 835 -40.63 22.72 16.51
N GLU A 836 -41.02 23.81 15.86
CA GLU A 836 -40.88 24.03 14.43
C GLU A 836 -40.23 25.39 14.21
N ALA A 837 -39.33 25.47 13.23
CA ALA A 837 -38.73 26.74 12.85
C ALA A 837 -38.47 26.83 11.33
N ASN A 838 -38.63 28.03 10.78
CA ASN A 838 -38.15 28.41 9.47
C ASN A 838 -37.08 29.51 9.61
N LEU A 839 -35.94 29.26 9.01
CA LEU A 839 -34.77 30.11 9.02
C LEU A 839 -34.47 30.56 7.59
N LYS A 840 -34.27 31.86 7.40
CA LYS A 840 -33.64 32.39 6.19
C LYS A 840 -32.32 33.06 6.53
N TYR A 841 -31.27 32.63 5.85
CA TYR A 841 -29.92 33.16 5.98
C TYR A 841 -29.50 33.82 4.67
N SER A 842 -29.10 35.08 4.71
CA SER A 842 -28.55 35.78 3.55
C SER A 842 -27.06 35.50 3.43
N LEU A 843 -26.65 34.95 2.28
CA LEU A 843 -25.24 34.71 1.96
C LEU A 843 -24.48 36.01 1.67
N GLN A 844 -25.16 37.04 1.17
CA GLN A 844 -24.58 38.35 0.90
C GLN A 844 -24.36 39.18 2.19
N GLU A 845 -25.36 39.22 3.07
CA GLU A 845 -25.30 40.00 4.31
C GLU A 845 -24.67 39.22 5.47
N ASN A 846 -24.43 37.91 5.29
CA ASN A 846 -23.86 37.01 6.29
C ASN A 846 -24.60 37.06 7.64
N ARG A 847 -25.93 37.07 7.59
CA ARG A 847 -26.81 37.13 8.77
C ARG A 847 -28.16 36.44 8.53
N PHE A 848 -28.84 36.09 9.61
CA PHE A 848 -30.25 35.68 9.56
C PHE A 848 -31.12 36.88 9.21
N THR A 849 -31.93 36.74 8.17
CA THR A 849 -32.90 37.77 7.74
C THR A 849 -34.32 37.45 8.21
N ARG A 850 -34.59 36.18 8.55
CA ARG A 850 -35.87 35.74 9.10
C ARG A 850 -35.72 34.54 10.03
N LEU A 851 -36.46 34.57 11.14
CA LEU A 851 -36.68 33.45 12.06
C LEU A 851 -38.17 33.41 12.42
N GLN A 852 -38.86 32.35 12.01
CA GLN A 852 -40.23 32.07 12.43
C GLN A 852 -40.22 30.77 13.22
N SER A 853 -40.75 30.76 14.43
CA SER A 853 -40.76 29.55 15.26
C SER A 853 -42.03 29.38 16.07
N TYR A 854 -42.51 28.13 16.09
CA TYR A 854 -43.55 27.64 16.98
C TYR A 854 -42.94 26.64 17.97
N LEU A 855 -43.25 26.78 19.26
CA LEU A 855 -42.66 25.98 20.34
C LEU A 855 -43.75 25.37 21.24
N GLY A 856 -43.44 24.22 21.84
CA GLY A 856 -44.34 23.50 22.74
C GLY A 856 -45.63 23.08 22.04
N GLN A 857 -46.78 23.29 22.69
CA GLN A 857 -48.08 22.82 22.18
C GLN A 857 -48.52 23.47 20.86
N GLN A 858 -47.86 24.54 20.42
CA GLN A 858 -48.13 25.19 19.13
C GLN A 858 -47.37 24.57 17.95
N ALA A 859 -46.34 23.75 18.21
CA ALA A 859 -45.68 22.95 17.18
C ALA A 859 -46.54 21.70 16.92
N ASN A 860 -47.37 21.75 15.88
CA ASN A 860 -48.40 20.73 15.58
C ASN A 860 -48.09 19.91 14.31
N GLY A 861 -46.89 20.04 13.76
CA GLY A 861 -46.39 19.38 12.56
C GLY A 861 -46.83 20.02 11.25
N GLU A 862 -47.61 21.11 11.27
CA GLU A 862 -48.02 21.81 10.06
C GLU A 862 -47.16 23.08 9.84
N LEU A 863 -46.20 22.97 8.92
CA LEU A 863 -45.37 24.09 8.46
C LEU A 863 -46.23 25.22 7.88
N ARG A 864 -46.43 26.29 8.66
CA ARG A 864 -47.26 27.44 8.32
C ARG A 864 -46.43 28.72 8.36
N TRP A 865 -45.58 28.87 7.34
CA TRP A 865 -44.71 30.04 7.20
C TRP A 865 -45.37 31.12 6.33
N GLY A 866 -45.29 32.38 6.75
CA GLY A 866 -45.93 33.49 6.05
C GLY A 866 -45.57 34.86 6.64
N GLY A 867 -45.63 35.92 5.82
CA GLY A 867 -45.23 37.27 6.20
C GLY A 867 -43.71 37.51 6.11
N ALA A 868 -43.30 38.78 6.20
CA ALA A 868 -41.89 39.17 6.14
C ALA A 868 -41.18 39.10 7.50
N ASP A 869 -41.96 39.18 8.58
CA ASP A 869 -41.49 39.38 9.94
C ASP A 869 -41.03 38.10 10.64
N SER A 870 -40.23 38.29 11.68
CA SER A 870 -39.73 37.21 12.53
C SER A 870 -40.50 37.16 13.85
N PHE A 871 -40.81 35.95 14.30
CA PHE A 871 -41.57 35.73 15.53
C PHE A 871 -41.16 34.42 16.21
N VAL A 872 -41.32 34.39 17.53
CA VAL A 872 -41.27 33.17 18.34
C VAL A 872 -42.57 33.07 19.11
N ARG A 873 -43.31 31.98 18.88
CA ARG A 873 -44.60 31.72 19.50
C ARG A 873 -44.57 30.36 20.17
N GLY A 874 -45.18 30.24 21.34
CA GLY A 874 -45.22 28.94 21.99
C GLY A 874 -46.04 28.90 23.25
N GLU A 875 -46.36 27.67 23.64
CA GLU A 875 -47.13 27.37 24.84
C GLU A 875 -46.51 26.18 25.58
N PHE A 876 -46.21 26.40 26.86
CA PHE A 876 -45.52 25.45 27.73
C PHE A 876 -46.28 25.27 29.04
N ASP A 877 -46.35 24.06 29.58
CA ASP A 877 -47.00 23.81 30.87
C ASP A 877 -46.22 24.41 32.04
N ARG A 878 -44.89 24.28 31.98
CA ARG A 878 -43.99 24.79 33.03
C ARG A 878 -42.62 25.20 32.48
N ILE A 879 -41.97 26.16 33.15
CA ILE A 879 -40.58 26.54 32.90
C ILE A 879 -39.85 26.72 34.25
N GLU A 880 -38.65 26.15 34.36
CA GLU A 880 -37.75 26.32 35.51
C GLU A 880 -36.73 27.42 35.18
N MET A 881 -37.00 28.67 35.58
CA MET A 881 -36.21 29.83 35.14
C MET A 881 -34.76 29.78 35.64
N ALA A 882 -34.49 29.12 36.77
CA ALA A 882 -33.13 28.98 37.30
C ALA A 882 -32.21 28.24 36.31
N ASP A 883 -32.71 27.15 35.73
CA ASP A 883 -31.97 26.34 34.76
C ASP A 883 -31.72 27.15 33.47
N TRP A 884 -32.72 27.92 33.03
CA TRP A 884 -32.60 28.80 31.86
C TRP A 884 -31.62 29.96 32.05
N ILE A 885 -31.58 30.58 33.24
CA ILE A 885 -30.61 31.62 33.57
C ILE A 885 -29.20 31.03 33.61
N GLN A 886 -29.02 29.89 34.28
CA GLN A 886 -27.72 29.22 34.34
C GLN A 886 -27.22 28.83 32.94
N TRP A 887 -28.12 28.34 32.09
CA TRP A 887 -27.79 28.02 30.71
C TRP A 887 -27.41 29.28 29.91
N TRP A 888 -28.17 30.38 30.04
CA TRP A 888 -27.87 31.65 29.38
C TRP A 888 -26.51 32.22 29.79
N GLU A 889 -26.19 32.23 31.09
CA GLU A 889 -24.88 32.67 31.63
C GLU A 889 -23.70 31.80 31.16
N SER A 890 -23.95 30.60 30.63
CA SER A 890 -22.92 29.71 30.09
C SER A 890 -22.57 29.99 28.62
N LEU A 891 -23.35 30.83 27.93
CA LEU A 891 -23.14 31.16 26.52
C LEU A 891 -21.94 32.12 26.34
N PRO A 892 -21.12 31.97 25.28
CA PRO A 892 -20.06 32.93 24.97
C PRO A 892 -20.61 34.29 24.54
N ASP A 893 -20.06 35.41 25.04
CA ASP A 893 -20.48 36.81 24.78
C ASP A 893 -20.76 37.14 23.30
N SER A 894 -20.01 36.54 22.36
CA SER A 894 -20.17 36.75 20.92
C SER A 894 -21.51 36.26 20.34
N THR A 895 -22.16 35.31 21.02
CA THR A 895 -23.42 34.67 20.59
C THR A 895 -24.63 35.57 20.91
N GLU A 896 -24.54 36.36 21.97
CA GLU A 896 -25.63 37.14 22.56
C GLU A 896 -26.00 38.37 21.71
N ASN A 897 -25.00 39.05 21.16
CA ASN A 897 -25.19 40.31 20.42
C ASN A 897 -25.68 40.14 18.97
N GLN A 898 -25.41 39.01 18.30
CA GLN A 898 -25.73 38.84 16.87
C GLN A 898 -27.19 38.42 16.60
N LEU A 899 -27.79 37.56 17.45
CA LEU A 899 -29.16 37.06 17.24
C LEU A 899 -30.24 38.08 17.60
N MET A 900 -30.04 38.83 18.68
CA MET A 900 -31.05 39.77 19.21
C MET A 900 -31.10 41.10 18.46
N SER A 901 -30.01 41.51 17.80
CA SER A 901 -29.91 42.78 17.08
C SER A 901 -30.18 42.67 15.56
N ALA A 902 -29.98 41.48 14.96
CA ALA A 902 -30.12 41.28 13.52
C ALA A 902 -31.58 41.08 13.06
N ILE A 903 -32.46 40.68 13.98
CA ILE A 903 -33.82 40.24 13.69
C ILE A 903 -34.83 41.25 14.25
N ARG A 904 -35.73 41.73 13.38
CA ARG A 904 -36.87 42.54 13.80
C ARG A 904 -38.00 41.62 14.26
N TRP A 905 -38.28 41.64 15.56
CA TRP A 905 -39.32 40.81 16.19
C TRP A 905 -40.69 41.48 16.09
N GLN A 906 -41.69 40.74 15.59
CA GLN A 906 -43.09 41.15 15.61
C GLN A 906 -43.98 40.03 16.15
N ASP A 907 -44.90 40.36 17.05
CA ASP A 907 -45.91 39.43 17.58
C ASP A 907 -45.33 38.13 18.18
N SER A 908 -44.16 38.22 18.82
CA SER A 908 -43.58 37.11 19.59
C SER A 908 -44.30 36.97 20.93
N ARG A 909 -44.74 35.75 21.25
CA ARG A 909 -45.53 35.46 22.45
C ARG A 909 -45.28 34.06 22.98
N ILE A 910 -44.86 33.97 24.23
CA ILE A 910 -44.67 32.69 24.94
C ILE A 910 -45.61 32.64 26.13
N VAL A 911 -46.46 31.63 26.17
CA VAL A 911 -47.39 31.37 27.27
C VAL A 911 -46.87 30.20 28.10
N ILE A 912 -46.83 30.37 29.41
CA ILE A 912 -46.29 29.41 30.36
C ILE A 912 -47.34 29.20 31.45
N GLY A 913 -47.81 27.97 31.61
CA GLY A 913 -48.78 27.62 32.65
C GLY A 913 -48.23 27.96 34.05
N ARG A 914 -46.98 27.60 34.30
CA ARG A 914 -46.30 27.81 35.60
C ARG A 914 -44.80 28.08 35.44
N LEU A 915 -44.34 29.26 35.85
CA LEU A 915 -42.93 29.65 35.85
C LEU A 915 -42.38 29.56 37.29
N ASN A 916 -41.33 28.78 37.50
CA ASN A 916 -40.61 28.76 38.77
C ASN A 916 -39.37 29.66 38.69
N TYR A 917 -39.28 30.68 39.53
CA TYR A 917 -38.12 31.56 39.63
C TYR A 917 -37.68 31.70 41.09
N ARG A 918 -36.47 31.23 41.44
CA ARG A 918 -35.93 31.29 42.82
C ARG A 918 -36.91 30.74 43.88
N ASN A 919 -37.51 29.58 43.61
CA ASN A 919 -38.54 28.92 44.42
C ASN A 919 -39.87 29.71 44.53
N GLN A 920 -40.09 30.72 43.68
CA GLN A 920 -41.37 31.41 43.52
C GLN A 920 -42.12 30.82 42.34
N MET A 921 -43.33 30.32 42.59
CA MET A 921 -44.23 29.83 41.55
C MET A 921 -45.09 30.99 41.04
N ILE A 922 -44.95 31.33 39.76
CA ILE A 922 -45.73 32.35 39.06
C ILE A 922 -46.64 31.64 38.06
N ASP A 923 -47.96 31.81 38.20
CA ASP A 923 -48.94 31.09 37.39
C ASP A 923 -49.42 31.96 36.21
N LYS A 924 -49.70 31.31 35.07
CA LYS A 924 -50.22 31.91 33.83
C LYS A 924 -49.36 33.06 33.33
N VAL A 925 -48.08 32.80 33.10
CA VAL A 925 -47.15 33.81 32.58
C VAL A 925 -47.30 33.91 31.07
N ALA A 926 -47.63 35.08 30.56
CA ALA A 926 -47.50 35.41 29.14
C ALA A 926 -46.39 36.43 28.95
N LEU A 927 -45.35 36.01 28.22
CA LEU A 927 -44.22 36.82 27.77
C LEU A 927 -44.50 37.32 26.36
N THR A 928 -44.18 38.58 26.10
CA THR A 928 -44.30 39.21 24.78
C THR A 928 -43.02 39.95 24.42
N LEU A 929 -42.64 39.89 23.16
CA LEU A 929 -41.44 40.53 22.63
C LEU A 929 -41.79 41.24 21.31
N ASN A 930 -41.52 42.54 21.23
CA ASN A 930 -41.72 43.33 20.02
C ASN A 930 -40.59 44.34 19.83
N SER A 931 -40.09 44.46 18.59
CA SER A 931 -39.12 45.50 18.22
C SER A 931 -39.85 46.81 17.90
N LEU A 932 -39.53 47.88 18.62
CA LEU A 932 -39.97 49.26 18.37
C LEU A 932 -38.79 50.10 17.86
N ASP A 933 -39.06 51.27 17.27
CA ASP A 933 -37.99 52.19 16.86
C ASP A 933 -37.11 52.65 18.04
N ALA A 934 -37.70 52.74 19.24
CA ALA A 934 -37.01 53.14 20.47
C ALA A 934 -36.24 51.98 21.16
N GLY A 935 -36.37 50.74 20.68
CA GLY A 935 -35.77 49.56 21.32
C GLY A 935 -36.70 48.35 21.37
N THR A 936 -36.26 47.32 22.06
CA THR A 936 -36.99 46.07 22.23
C THR A 936 -37.90 46.17 23.47
N LYS A 937 -39.21 46.01 23.27
CA LYS A 937 -40.20 45.96 24.34
C LYS A 937 -40.47 44.52 24.75
N LEU A 938 -40.16 44.20 26.01
CA LEU A 938 -40.53 42.95 26.67
C LEU A 938 -41.72 43.20 27.60
N GLY A 939 -42.74 42.37 27.51
CA GLY A 939 -43.88 42.40 28.42
C GLY A 939 -44.04 41.08 29.14
N VAL A 940 -44.31 41.13 30.44
CA VAL A 940 -44.63 39.97 31.29
C VAL A 940 -45.98 40.22 31.94
N THR A 941 -46.90 39.28 31.78
CA THR A 941 -48.23 39.33 32.41
C THR A 941 -48.51 38.01 33.11
N SER A 942 -48.90 38.06 34.38
CA SER A 942 -49.31 36.91 35.19
C SER A 942 -50.25 37.33 36.32
N ASP A 943 -50.73 36.36 37.11
CA ASP A 943 -51.58 36.64 38.28
C ASP A 943 -50.81 37.38 39.40
N GLN A 944 -49.48 37.24 39.46
CA GLN A 944 -48.60 37.81 40.49
C GLN A 944 -47.72 38.97 40.01
N LEU A 945 -47.46 39.08 38.71
CA LEU A 945 -46.50 40.01 38.11
C LEU A 945 -47.08 40.62 36.83
N VAL A 946 -47.09 41.95 36.75
CA VAL A 946 -47.36 42.68 35.51
C VAL A 946 -46.24 43.69 35.32
N ALA A 947 -45.43 43.47 34.29
CA ALA A 947 -44.22 44.26 34.07
C ALA A 947 -43.97 44.48 32.58
N THR A 948 -43.36 45.62 32.27
CA THR A 948 -42.83 45.93 30.94
C THR A 948 -41.40 46.43 31.07
N ALA A 949 -40.51 45.89 30.25
CA ALA A 949 -39.15 46.37 30.09
C ALA A 949 -38.97 46.96 28.69
N LEU A 950 -38.39 48.14 28.59
CA LEU A 950 -37.93 48.73 27.34
C LEU A 950 -36.40 48.70 27.33
N ILE A 951 -35.85 47.89 26.43
CA ILE A 951 -34.41 47.69 26.28
C ILE A 951 -33.97 48.40 24.99
N PRO A 952 -33.38 49.61 25.07
CA PRO A 952 -32.84 50.29 23.89
C PRO A 952 -31.60 49.57 23.37
N GLN A 953 -31.21 49.83 22.12
CA GLN A 953 -29.96 49.28 21.56
C GLN A 953 -28.72 49.79 22.29
N GLU A 954 -28.76 51.06 22.73
CA GLU A 954 -27.78 51.69 23.63
C GLU A 954 -28.53 52.58 24.63
N GLY A 955 -28.08 52.63 25.87
CA GLY A 955 -28.62 53.56 26.88
C GLY A 955 -29.23 52.87 28.10
N VAL A 956 -30.31 53.46 28.62
CA VAL A 956 -30.90 53.11 29.93
C VAL A 956 -32.05 52.11 29.75
N ILE A 957 -32.06 51.04 30.54
CA ILE A 957 -33.18 50.09 30.57
C ILE A 957 -34.26 50.63 31.50
N ASP A 958 -35.48 50.79 30.99
CA ASP A 958 -36.63 51.17 31.80
C ASP A 958 -37.45 49.93 32.18
N LEU A 959 -37.55 49.66 33.49
CA LEU A 959 -38.38 48.60 34.07
C LEU A 959 -39.58 49.21 34.80
N ASN A 960 -40.77 48.92 34.30
CA ASN A 960 -42.02 49.33 34.93
C ASN A 960 -42.80 48.10 35.41
N PHE A 961 -43.01 48.01 36.72
CA PHE A 961 -43.82 46.99 37.37
C PHE A 961 -45.14 47.62 37.83
N GLU A 962 -46.25 47.28 37.17
CA GLU A 962 -47.59 47.75 37.56
C GLU A 962 -48.11 47.01 38.80
N ARG A 963 -47.66 45.76 38.96
CA ARG A 963 -47.97 44.89 40.09
C ARG A 963 -46.88 43.86 40.27
N ILE A 964 -46.45 43.68 41.51
CA ILE A 964 -45.50 42.62 41.88
C ILE A 964 -45.86 42.06 43.25
N ARG A 965 -46.04 40.74 43.32
CA ARG A 965 -46.29 40.00 44.56
C ARG A 965 -45.18 38.98 44.77
N LEU A 966 -44.30 39.25 45.72
CA LEU A 966 -43.17 38.41 46.11
C LEU A 966 -43.41 37.85 47.50
N LYS A 967 -42.92 36.63 47.73
CA LYS A 967 -42.80 36.05 49.07
C LYS A 967 -41.32 35.83 49.38
N SER A 968 -40.88 35.99 50.62
CA SER A 968 -39.55 35.57 51.06
C SER A 968 -39.47 34.05 51.05
N ALA A 969 -38.37 33.52 50.51
CA ALA A 969 -38.09 32.09 50.50
C ALA A 969 -37.59 31.67 51.89
N GLN A 970 -38.49 31.47 52.85
CA GLN A 970 -38.11 30.92 54.16
C GLN A 970 -37.75 29.43 54.03
N SER A 971 -36.45 29.12 54.03
CA SER A 971 -35.96 27.76 54.30
C SER A 971 -35.71 27.62 55.79
N LYS A 972 -36.58 26.88 56.51
CA LYS A 972 -36.34 26.50 57.91
C LYS A 972 -35.17 25.51 58.08
N ASP A 973 -34.66 24.94 56.99
CA ASP A 973 -33.64 23.89 56.98
C ASP A 973 -32.34 24.31 56.25
N ALA A 974 -32.06 25.61 56.13
CA ALA A 974 -30.80 26.06 55.52
C ALA A 974 -29.59 25.66 56.40
N PRO A 975 -28.63 24.85 55.89
CA PRO A 975 -27.46 24.45 56.65
C PRO A 975 -26.55 25.64 56.97
N GLU A 976 -25.79 25.53 58.07
CA GLU A 976 -24.82 26.50 58.60
C GLU A 976 -24.24 27.51 57.59
N ARG A 977 -24.45 28.81 57.89
CA ARG A 977 -23.67 30.00 57.46
C ARG A 977 -22.86 29.82 56.17
N VAL A 978 -23.54 29.75 55.03
CA VAL A 978 -22.89 29.99 53.74
C VAL A 978 -22.62 31.49 53.64
N LEU A 979 -21.38 31.92 53.89
CA LEU A 979 -20.90 33.23 53.45
C LEU A 979 -21.20 33.34 51.95
N CYS A 980 -21.92 34.38 51.53
CA CYS A 980 -22.26 34.58 50.12
C CYS A 980 -20.97 34.49 49.29
N ALA A 981 -20.91 33.53 48.35
CA ALA A 981 -19.69 33.23 47.62
C ALA A 981 -19.24 34.48 46.83
N ILE A 982 -17.97 34.85 46.94
CA ILE A 982 -17.37 35.94 46.16
C ILE A 982 -17.37 35.50 44.69
N LYS A 983 -18.29 36.02 43.88
CA LYS A 983 -18.21 35.89 42.42
C LYS A 983 -17.21 36.93 41.91
N ASN A 984 -16.00 36.50 41.55
CA ASN A 984 -14.91 37.36 41.04
C ASN A 984 -15.12 37.85 39.59
N GLN A 985 -16.34 37.84 39.06
CA GLN A 985 -16.64 38.31 37.70
C GLN A 985 -17.24 39.71 37.76
N ARG A 986 -16.55 40.66 37.12
CA ARG A 986 -17.06 42.01 36.89
C ARG A 986 -18.18 41.91 35.86
N VAL A 987 -19.42 41.93 36.33
CA VAL A 987 -20.58 42.10 35.45
C VAL A 987 -20.66 43.58 35.10
N ASP A 988 -20.94 43.90 33.84
CA ASP A 988 -21.23 45.27 33.40
C ASP A 988 -22.75 45.37 33.29
N TYR A 989 -23.42 46.07 34.22
CA TYR A 989 -24.88 46.28 34.10
C TYR A 989 -25.09 47.66 33.48
N PRO A 990 -26.00 47.78 32.51
CA PRO A 990 -26.43 49.07 32.04
C PRO A 990 -27.11 49.85 33.17
N GLN A 991 -27.30 51.15 32.99
CA GLN A 991 -28.16 51.91 33.89
C GLN A 991 -29.59 51.33 33.81
N ILE A 992 -30.21 51.10 34.96
CA ILE A 992 -31.58 50.55 35.05
C ILE A 992 -32.43 51.50 35.88
N ASN A 993 -33.51 52.00 35.29
CA ASN A 993 -34.56 52.72 36.01
C ASN A 993 -35.64 51.73 36.41
N VAL A 994 -35.97 51.70 37.70
CA VAL A 994 -37.05 50.85 38.23
C VAL A 994 -38.15 51.72 38.79
N LEU A 995 -39.38 51.50 38.31
CA LEU A 995 -40.61 52.00 38.90
C LEU A 995 -41.52 50.81 39.18
N ALA A 996 -41.84 50.57 40.44
CA ALA A 996 -42.74 49.52 40.86
C ALA A 996 -43.91 50.09 41.66
N ARG A 997 -45.12 49.74 41.25
CA ARG A 997 -46.38 50.11 41.92
C ARG A 997 -47.07 48.84 42.43
N ASN A 998 -47.87 48.99 43.49
CA ASN A 998 -48.61 47.86 44.10
C ASN A 998 -47.68 46.69 44.43
N VAL A 999 -46.59 46.99 45.14
CA VAL A 999 -45.56 46.02 45.52
C VAL A 999 -46.01 45.34 46.79
N GLN A 1000 -46.09 44.01 46.79
CA GLN A 1000 -46.34 43.23 47.98
C GLN A 1000 -45.16 42.29 48.19
N PHE A 1001 -44.41 42.48 49.28
CA PHE A 1001 -43.31 41.61 49.69
C PHE A 1001 -43.68 40.94 51.02
N ASP A 1002 -43.91 39.63 51.01
CA ASP A 1002 -44.54 38.92 52.14
C ASP A 1002 -45.86 39.59 52.57
N ASP A 1003 -45.94 39.98 53.84
CA ASP A 1003 -47.05 40.69 54.45
C ASP A 1003 -46.85 42.21 54.43
N TYR A 1004 -45.85 42.72 53.70
CA TYR A 1004 -45.44 44.11 53.66
C TYR A 1004 -45.78 44.77 52.32
N PRO A 1005 -46.90 45.51 52.24
CA PRO A 1005 -47.30 46.20 51.03
C PRO A 1005 -46.66 47.60 50.92
N PHE A 1006 -46.16 47.94 49.74
CA PHE A 1006 -45.69 49.28 49.34
C PHE A 1006 -46.50 49.81 48.16
N ASP A 1007 -46.90 51.07 48.22
CA ASP A 1007 -47.66 51.72 47.14
C ASP A 1007 -46.75 52.00 45.94
N GLU A 1008 -45.52 52.46 46.20
CA GLU A 1008 -44.51 52.76 45.20
C GLU A 1008 -43.11 52.44 45.71
N VAL A 1009 -42.28 51.87 44.83
CA VAL A 1009 -40.83 51.75 44.99
C VAL A 1009 -40.18 52.23 43.71
N ARG A 1010 -39.26 53.19 43.80
CA ARG A 1010 -38.50 53.68 42.64
C ARG A 1010 -37.04 53.92 42.97
N PHE A 1011 -36.17 53.62 42.03
CA PHE A 1011 -34.73 53.86 42.13
C PHE A 1011 -34.08 53.81 40.74
N SER A 1012 -32.95 54.51 40.58
CA SER A 1012 -32.07 54.34 39.42
C SER A 1012 -30.81 53.62 39.84
N LEU A 1013 -30.57 52.42 39.30
CA LEU A 1013 -29.33 51.68 39.49
C LEU A 1013 -28.31 52.14 38.44
N GLN A 1014 -27.17 52.68 38.90
CA GLN A 1014 -26.09 53.17 38.05
C GLN A 1014 -24.84 52.30 38.23
N PRO A 1015 -24.19 51.86 37.14
CA PRO A 1015 -22.87 51.24 37.23
C PRO A 1015 -21.85 52.26 37.74
N ASN A 1016 -20.91 51.80 38.56
CA ASN A 1016 -19.76 52.58 39.02
C ASN A 1016 -18.45 51.82 38.77
N ALA A 1017 -17.30 52.44 39.07
CA ALA A 1017 -15.99 51.86 38.78
C ALA A 1017 -15.76 50.45 39.36
N SER A 1018 -16.46 50.06 40.43
CA SER A 1018 -16.23 48.82 41.19
C SER A 1018 -17.51 48.01 41.46
N GLY A 1019 -18.65 48.32 40.82
CA GLY A 1019 -19.94 47.68 41.10
C GLY A 1019 -21.12 48.58 40.73
N TYR A 1020 -22.11 48.69 41.62
CA TYR A 1020 -23.34 49.46 41.37
C TYR A 1020 -23.67 50.37 42.53
N ALA A 1021 -24.34 51.48 42.22
CA ALA A 1021 -24.86 52.40 43.22
C ALA A 1021 -26.24 52.93 42.81
N THR A 1022 -27.01 53.30 43.82
CA THR A 1022 -28.21 54.12 43.67
C THR A 1022 -28.23 55.13 44.80
N GLU A 1023 -28.48 56.39 44.46
CA GLU A 1023 -28.50 57.50 45.42
C GLU A 1023 -29.91 57.97 45.76
N ASP A 1024 -30.93 57.42 45.08
CA ASP A 1024 -32.28 57.97 45.01
C ASP A 1024 -33.38 56.92 45.26
N VAL A 1025 -33.11 55.92 46.11
CA VAL A 1025 -34.13 54.93 46.49
C VAL A 1025 -35.25 55.63 47.25
N TYR A 1026 -36.48 55.50 46.75
CA TYR A 1026 -37.70 55.95 47.39
C TYR A 1026 -38.66 54.77 47.50
N ALA A 1027 -39.17 54.51 48.70
CA ALA A 1027 -40.25 53.55 48.92
C ALA A 1027 -41.31 54.15 49.84
N GLU A 1028 -42.57 53.93 49.51
CA GLU A 1028 -43.73 54.38 50.28
C GLU A 1028 -44.50 53.19 50.83
N PHE A 1029 -44.59 53.10 52.16
CA PHE A 1029 -45.41 52.06 52.79
C PHE A 1029 -46.88 52.32 52.51
N SER A 1030 -47.63 51.25 52.29
CA SER A 1030 -49.08 51.36 52.08
C SER A 1030 -49.78 51.95 53.31
N GLU A 1031 -50.98 52.51 53.11
CA GLU A 1031 -51.79 53.16 54.15
C GLU A 1031 -51.14 54.39 54.82
N GLY A 1032 -50.12 54.97 54.19
CA GLY A 1032 -49.41 56.15 54.68
C GLY A 1032 -48.73 55.91 56.04
N VAL A 1033 -48.14 54.74 56.24
CA VAL A 1033 -47.36 54.40 57.46
C VAL A 1033 -46.10 55.26 57.54
N GLY A 1034 -45.42 55.46 56.41
CA GLY A 1034 -44.23 56.28 56.33
C GLY A 1034 -43.57 56.16 54.96
N LYS A 1035 -42.38 56.74 54.84
CA LYS A 1035 -41.54 56.64 53.65
C LYS A 1035 -40.12 56.24 54.03
N ILE A 1036 -39.46 55.58 53.09
CA ILE A 1036 -38.05 55.22 53.15
C ILE A 1036 -37.34 56.01 52.06
N THR A 1037 -36.26 56.67 52.43
CA THR A 1037 -35.26 57.15 51.49
C THR A 1037 -33.95 56.46 51.77
N ALA A 1038 -33.30 55.91 50.75
CA ALA A 1038 -32.06 55.18 50.95
C ALA A 1038 -31.04 55.46 49.85
N LYS A 1039 -29.77 55.30 50.23
CA LYS A 1039 -28.65 55.17 49.30
C LYS A 1039 -28.07 53.79 49.45
N TYR A 1040 -27.70 53.19 48.34
CA TYR A 1040 -27.10 51.86 48.32
C TYR A 1040 -25.89 51.85 47.40
N ARG A 1041 -24.81 51.21 47.85
CA ARG A 1041 -23.64 50.91 47.02
C ARG A 1041 -23.15 49.50 47.27
N TYR A 1042 -22.76 48.85 46.18
CA TYR A 1042 -22.06 47.58 46.21
C TYR A 1042 -20.66 47.75 45.61
N ASP A 1043 -19.64 47.42 46.40
CA ASP A 1043 -18.25 47.34 45.97
C ASP A 1043 -17.89 45.86 45.76
N GLN A 1044 -17.87 45.43 44.50
CA GLN A 1044 -17.55 44.06 44.09
C GLN A 1044 -16.14 43.67 44.54
N ASN A 1045 -15.17 44.59 44.50
CA ASN A 1045 -13.76 44.29 44.86
C ASN A 1045 -13.62 43.92 46.34
N ARG A 1046 -14.46 44.52 47.19
CA ARG A 1046 -14.49 44.24 48.64
C ARG A 1046 -15.56 43.22 49.01
N ASN A 1047 -16.37 42.79 48.03
CA ASN A 1047 -17.61 42.05 48.23
C ASN A 1047 -18.46 42.63 49.37
N LEU A 1048 -18.61 43.96 49.39
CA LEU A 1048 -19.21 44.69 50.50
C LEU A 1048 -20.31 45.60 49.99
N SER A 1049 -21.52 45.38 50.49
CA SER A 1049 -22.64 46.29 50.34
C SER A 1049 -22.71 47.24 51.53
N ALA A 1050 -23.08 48.48 51.25
CA ALA A 1050 -23.39 49.48 52.27
C ALA A 1050 -24.66 50.22 51.90
N ALA A 1051 -25.54 50.42 52.88
CA ALA A 1051 -26.77 51.19 52.74
C ALA A 1051 -26.89 52.24 53.85
N GLU A 1052 -27.27 53.45 53.43
CA GLU A 1052 -27.70 54.53 54.30
C GLU A 1052 -29.22 54.61 54.15
N ILE A 1053 -29.97 54.36 55.23
CA ILE A 1053 -31.43 54.25 55.19
C ILE A 1053 -32.02 55.24 56.19
N ASP A 1054 -32.87 56.13 55.70
CA ASP A 1054 -33.69 57.02 56.50
C ASP A 1054 -35.15 56.58 56.42
N VAL A 1055 -35.73 56.32 57.59
CA VAL A 1055 -37.15 56.00 57.74
C VAL A 1055 -37.82 57.14 58.52
N ASP A 1056 -38.82 57.77 57.90
CA ASP A 1056 -39.70 58.76 58.56
C ASP A 1056 -41.13 58.19 58.59
N SER A 1057 -41.57 57.83 59.79
CA SER A 1057 -42.90 57.26 60.03
C SER A 1057 -43.70 58.13 60.98
N LYS A 1058 -44.99 58.28 60.68
CA LYS A 1058 -45.98 58.96 61.55
C LYS A 1058 -46.80 57.98 62.39
N LYS A 1059 -46.51 56.67 62.27
CA LYS A 1059 -47.25 55.58 62.92
C LYS A 1059 -46.25 54.50 63.36
N LEU A 1060 -45.53 54.72 64.46
CA LEU A 1060 -44.50 53.78 64.92
C LEU A 1060 -45.09 52.40 65.19
N GLU A 1061 -46.27 52.29 65.80
CA GLU A 1061 -46.92 50.99 66.07
C GLU A 1061 -47.15 50.17 64.80
N LYS A 1062 -47.60 50.82 63.73
CA LYS A 1062 -47.72 50.17 62.42
C LYS A 1062 -46.33 49.81 61.89
N LEU A 1063 -45.37 50.74 61.91
CA LEU A 1063 -44.00 50.47 61.46
C LEU A 1063 -43.34 49.30 62.22
N MET A 1064 -43.51 49.20 63.54
CA MET A 1064 -42.99 48.12 64.38
C MET A 1064 -43.67 46.80 64.04
N LYS A 1065 -44.98 46.81 63.76
CA LYS A 1065 -45.71 45.65 63.22
C LYS A 1065 -45.18 45.23 61.83
N TYR A 1066 -44.81 46.18 60.98
CA TYR A 1066 -44.10 45.94 59.71
C TYR A 1066 -42.67 45.38 59.93
N LEU A 1067 -42.09 45.52 61.13
CA LEU A 1067 -40.79 44.94 61.50
C LEU A 1067 -40.93 43.66 62.35
N GLY A 1068 -42.15 43.13 62.51
CA GLY A 1068 -42.42 41.93 63.32
C GLY A 1068 -42.36 42.15 64.84
N ILE A 1069 -42.18 43.40 65.30
CA ILE A 1069 -42.11 43.74 66.72
C ILE A 1069 -43.49 44.18 67.20
N SER A 1070 -44.10 43.41 68.08
CA SER A 1070 -45.53 43.55 68.40
C SER A 1070 -45.86 44.35 69.65
N LYS A 1071 -44.91 44.61 70.56
CA LYS A 1071 -45.14 45.32 71.85
C LYS A 1071 -43.87 46.01 72.38
N GLY A 1072 -44.03 47.07 73.18
CA GLY A 1072 -42.93 47.63 74.01
C GLY A 1072 -42.76 49.16 73.95
N VAL A 1073 -43.03 49.80 72.82
CA VAL A 1073 -42.97 51.27 72.69
C VAL A 1073 -43.86 51.81 71.58
N THR A 1074 -44.58 52.89 71.84
CA THR A 1074 -45.40 53.64 70.88
C THR A 1074 -44.80 55.03 70.64
N SER A 1075 -45.08 55.67 69.50
CA SER A 1075 -44.62 57.03 69.17
C SER A 1075 -45.44 57.67 68.04
N LYS A 1076 -45.66 58.98 68.12
CA LYS A 1076 -46.28 59.77 67.05
C LYS A 1076 -45.38 59.97 65.84
N ARG A 1077 -44.07 60.04 66.05
CA ARG A 1077 -43.10 60.18 64.97
C ARG A 1077 -41.84 59.42 65.31
N ALA A 1078 -41.45 58.55 64.38
CA ALA A 1078 -40.19 57.84 64.47
C ALA A 1078 -39.31 58.26 63.29
N LYS A 1079 -38.10 58.70 63.64
CA LYS A 1079 -37.01 58.89 62.68
C LYS A 1079 -35.95 57.86 63.00
N VAL A 1080 -35.65 57.02 62.02
CA VAL A 1080 -34.59 56.03 62.11
C VAL A 1080 -33.59 56.31 61.01
N HIS A 1081 -32.34 56.48 61.39
CA HIS A 1081 -31.22 56.59 60.48
C HIS A 1081 -30.29 55.40 60.73
N SER A 1082 -30.05 54.59 59.70
CA SER A 1082 -29.19 53.43 59.82
C SER A 1082 -28.12 53.42 58.73
N GLU A 1083 -26.88 53.21 59.15
CA GLU A 1083 -25.75 52.90 58.28
C GLU A 1083 -25.44 51.42 58.46
N ILE A 1084 -25.89 50.60 57.51
CA ILE A 1084 -25.71 49.14 57.57
C ILE A 1084 -24.83 48.67 56.44
N ALA A 1085 -24.08 47.60 56.71
CA ALA A 1085 -23.26 46.92 55.73
C ALA A 1085 -23.41 45.41 55.88
N TRP A 1086 -23.25 44.71 54.76
CA TRP A 1086 -23.24 43.26 54.70
C TRP A 1086 -22.30 42.79 53.59
N PHE A 1087 -21.85 41.54 53.69
CA PHE A 1087 -21.02 40.93 52.66
C PHE A 1087 -21.90 40.42 51.50
N GLY A 1088 -21.48 40.67 50.26
CA GLY A 1088 -22.25 40.33 49.06
C GLY A 1088 -23.08 41.49 48.49
N GLY A 1089 -23.72 41.28 47.32
CA GLY A 1089 -24.67 42.21 46.73
C GLY A 1089 -26.03 42.21 47.43
N PHE A 1090 -27.03 42.88 46.87
CA PHE A 1090 -28.38 42.95 47.45
C PHE A 1090 -29.05 41.56 47.59
N GLU A 1091 -28.70 40.62 46.72
CA GLU A 1091 -29.12 39.22 46.77
C GLU A 1091 -28.62 38.47 48.02
N CYS A 1092 -27.55 38.97 48.65
CA CYS A 1092 -26.98 38.42 49.88
C CYS A 1092 -27.48 39.15 51.14
N PHE A 1093 -28.43 40.09 51.00
CA PHE A 1093 -28.98 40.81 52.14
C PHE A 1093 -29.70 39.83 53.07
N ALA A 1094 -29.15 39.67 54.27
CA ALA A 1094 -29.76 38.91 55.35
C ALA A 1094 -29.70 39.76 56.63
N PRO A 1095 -30.85 40.04 57.29
CA PRO A 1095 -30.89 40.80 58.54
C PRO A 1095 -29.89 40.29 59.59
N ASP A 1096 -29.69 38.98 59.61
CA ASP A 1096 -28.87 38.28 60.60
C ASP A 1096 -27.35 38.52 60.48
N SER A 1097 -26.91 38.99 59.32
CA SER A 1097 -25.49 39.25 59.00
C SER A 1097 -25.13 40.73 58.94
N LEU A 1098 -26.08 41.60 59.31
CA LEU A 1098 -25.87 43.04 59.26
C LEU A 1098 -24.88 43.49 60.33
N PHE A 1099 -24.01 44.41 59.94
CA PHE A 1099 -23.19 45.17 60.86
C PHE A 1099 -23.25 46.64 60.53
N GLY A 1100 -23.25 47.51 61.54
CA GLY A 1100 -23.47 48.92 61.29
C GLY A 1100 -23.87 49.72 62.52
N ARG A 1101 -24.36 50.93 62.27
CA ARG A 1101 -24.85 51.83 63.30
C ARG A 1101 -26.31 52.17 63.05
N LEU A 1102 -27.05 52.25 64.15
CA LEU A 1102 -28.45 52.62 64.17
C LEU A 1102 -28.61 53.82 65.10
N ASN A 1103 -29.14 54.91 64.58
CA ASN A 1103 -29.56 56.06 65.35
C ASN A 1103 -31.07 56.16 65.22
N PHE A 1104 -31.78 56.21 66.35
CA PHE A 1104 -33.23 56.36 66.33
C PHE A 1104 -33.65 57.47 67.28
N LYS A 1105 -34.64 58.25 66.82
CA LYS A 1105 -35.32 59.27 67.60
C LYS A 1105 -36.81 59.03 67.52
N LEU A 1106 -37.42 58.84 68.69
CA LEU A 1106 -38.85 58.70 68.85
C LEU A 1106 -39.36 59.95 69.57
N ASP A 1107 -40.32 60.64 68.97
CA ASP A 1107 -40.93 61.83 69.52
C ASP A 1107 -42.33 61.49 70.05
N GLU A 1108 -42.61 61.88 71.30
CA GLU A 1108 -43.90 61.76 71.98
C GLU A 1108 -44.55 60.36 71.91
N GLY A 1109 -44.44 59.59 72.99
CA GLY A 1109 -44.99 58.23 73.03
C GLY A 1109 -45.11 57.60 74.41
N VAL A 1110 -45.33 56.28 74.45
CA VAL A 1110 -45.47 55.50 75.70
C VAL A 1110 -44.61 54.24 75.63
N VAL A 1111 -43.84 53.96 76.68
CA VAL A 1111 -43.18 52.65 76.91
C VAL A 1111 -44.10 51.77 77.73
N GLU A 1112 -44.39 50.58 77.24
CA GLU A 1112 -45.36 49.64 77.82
C GLU A 1112 -44.65 48.63 78.76
N SER A 1113 -45.28 48.26 79.88
CA SER A 1113 -44.81 47.19 80.80
C SER A 1113 -43.47 47.42 81.53
N VAL A 1114 -43.34 48.54 82.25
CA VAL A 1114 -42.26 48.75 83.24
C VAL A 1114 -42.72 48.25 84.62
N GLU A 1115 -41.83 47.62 85.39
CA GLU A 1115 -42.12 46.98 86.70
C GLU A 1115 -43.14 47.79 87.55
N PRO A 1116 -44.31 47.20 87.92
CA PRO A 1116 -45.49 47.96 88.35
C PRO A 1116 -45.29 48.84 89.59
N GLY A 1117 -44.31 48.52 90.44
CA GLY A 1117 -44.06 49.24 91.68
C GLY A 1117 -43.50 50.65 91.47
N LEU A 1118 -42.46 50.78 90.64
CA LEU A 1118 -41.71 52.04 90.52
C LEU A 1118 -42.34 53.01 89.50
N ALA A 1119 -42.77 52.50 88.34
CA ALA A 1119 -43.35 53.32 87.27
C ALA A 1119 -44.71 53.92 87.65
N ARG A 1120 -45.52 53.18 88.42
CA ARG A 1120 -46.85 53.61 88.88
C ARG A 1120 -46.76 54.67 89.97
N LEU A 1121 -45.80 54.53 90.89
CA LEU A 1121 -45.48 55.55 91.90
C LEU A 1121 -44.99 56.85 91.25
N LEU A 1122 -44.08 56.77 90.28
CA LEU A 1122 -43.50 57.96 89.63
C LEU A 1122 -44.48 58.65 88.65
N GLY A 1123 -45.32 57.88 87.95
CA GLY A 1123 -46.32 58.40 87.01
C GLY A 1123 -47.50 59.10 87.67
N LEU A 1124 -47.92 58.66 88.86
CA LEU A 1124 -49.00 59.30 89.65
C LEU A 1124 -48.56 60.59 90.36
N LEU A 1125 -47.26 60.82 90.52
CA LEU A 1125 -46.71 61.98 91.23
C LEU A 1125 -46.48 63.20 90.31
N SER A 1126 -46.63 63.05 88.98
CA SER A 1126 -46.40 64.13 88.00
C SER A 1126 -47.72 64.65 87.41
N VAL A 1127 -48.09 65.89 87.76
CA VAL A 1127 -49.28 66.59 87.21
C VAL A 1127 -49.15 66.79 85.70
N ASP A 1128 -47.92 67.01 85.20
CA ASP A 1128 -47.64 67.19 83.77
C ASP A 1128 -47.89 65.93 82.95
N SER A 1129 -47.56 64.74 83.50
CA SER A 1129 -47.84 63.46 82.86
C SER A 1129 -49.35 63.19 82.70
N LEU A 1130 -50.17 63.62 83.67
CA LEU A 1130 -51.62 63.44 83.65
C LEU A 1130 -52.29 64.36 82.61
N ALA A 1131 -51.86 65.63 82.52
CA ALA A 1131 -52.37 66.59 81.56
C ALA A 1131 -52.07 66.20 80.09
N ARG A 1132 -50.88 65.63 79.84
CA ARG A 1132 -50.46 65.19 78.49
C ARG A 1132 -51.14 63.90 78.05
N ARG A 1133 -51.40 62.96 78.97
CA ARG A 1133 -52.23 61.77 78.71
C ARG A 1133 -53.63 62.12 78.20
N LEU A 1134 -54.18 63.27 78.59
CA LEU A 1134 -55.47 63.76 78.09
C LEU A 1134 -55.42 64.32 76.66
N GLN A 1135 -54.24 64.73 76.16
CA GLN A 1135 -54.05 65.29 74.82
C GLN A 1135 -53.72 64.22 73.76
N LEU A 1136 -53.11 63.11 74.18
CA LEU A 1136 -52.92 61.90 73.38
C LEU A 1136 -54.24 61.13 73.39
N LYS A 1137 -55.00 61.11 72.28
CA LYS A 1137 -56.36 60.53 72.19
C LYS A 1137 -56.50 59.21 72.98
N LEU A 1138 -57.33 59.23 74.01
CA LEU A 1138 -57.56 58.14 74.97
C LEU A 1138 -58.64 57.19 74.47
N ASP A 1139 -58.23 56.09 73.83
CA ASP A 1139 -59.11 54.92 73.68
C ASP A 1139 -58.86 53.86 74.79
N ASP A 1140 -57.77 53.97 75.57
CA ASP A 1140 -57.49 53.06 76.71
C ASP A 1140 -56.84 53.81 77.89
N VAL A 1141 -57.61 54.12 78.93
CA VAL A 1141 -57.12 54.75 80.19
C VAL A 1141 -56.63 53.68 81.20
N THR A 1142 -56.45 52.45 80.74
CA THR A 1142 -56.19 51.26 81.56
C THR A 1142 -54.80 50.65 81.38
N ASN A 1143 -53.93 51.23 80.54
CA ASN A 1143 -52.62 50.63 80.23
C ASN A 1143 -51.50 51.03 81.21
N ASP A 1144 -50.76 50.01 81.66
CA ASP A 1144 -49.57 50.10 82.50
C ASP A 1144 -48.35 50.56 81.66
N GLY A 1145 -47.87 51.80 81.85
CA GLY A 1145 -46.73 52.31 81.08
C GLY A 1145 -46.22 53.73 81.42
N LEU A 1146 -45.05 54.07 80.90
CA LEU A 1146 -44.34 55.35 81.09
C LEU A 1146 -44.44 56.22 79.82
N ALA A 1147 -45.11 57.38 79.90
CA ALA A 1147 -45.15 58.34 78.81
C ALA A 1147 -43.84 59.14 78.72
N TYR A 1148 -43.37 59.41 77.51
CA TYR A 1148 -42.10 60.11 77.25
C TYR A 1148 -42.25 61.20 76.19
N ASP A 1149 -41.34 62.19 76.24
CA ASP A 1149 -41.25 63.27 75.27
C ASP A 1149 -40.29 62.90 74.13
N GLU A 1150 -39.13 62.35 74.49
CA GLU A 1150 -38.11 61.92 73.52
C GLU A 1150 -37.42 60.63 74.00
N ILE A 1151 -37.29 59.67 73.09
CA ILE A 1151 -36.29 58.59 73.21
C ILE A 1151 -35.28 58.80 72.10
N ASN A 1152 -34.01 58.90 72.48
CA ASN A 1152 -32.90 59.04 71.56
C ASN A 1152 -31.86 57.97 71.86
N GLY A 1153 -31.57 57.13 70.87
CA GLY A 1153 -30.71 55.97 71.04
C GLY A 1153 -29.74 55.77 69.90
N ASN A 1154 -28.51 55.39 70.27
CA ASN A 1154 -27.47 54.97 69.36
C ASN A 1154 -27.10 53.51 69.66
N ALA A 1155 -27.14 52.67 68.64
CA ALA A 1155 -26.78 51.27 68.75
C ALA A 1155 -25.78 50.87 67.67
N ILE A 1156 -24.90 49.94 68.01
CA ILE A 1156 -24.02 49.26 67.08
C ILE A 1156 -24.59 47.87 66.86
N LEU A 1157 -24.88 47.53 65.61
CA LEU A 1157 -25.33 46.20 65.23
C LEU A 1157 -24.12 45.39 64.77
N ASN A 1158 -24.00 44.16 65.25
CA ASN A 1158 -22.99 43.21 64.82
C ASN A 1158 -23.54 41.78 64.93
N ASN A 1159 -23.93 41.17 63.81
CA ASN A 1159 -24.33 39.76 63.69
C ASN A 1159 -25.36 39.34 64.75
N ASN A 1160 -26.60 39.82 64.63
CA ASN A 1160 -27.70 39.60 65.58
C ASN A 1160 -27.50 40.14 67.01
N LYS A 1161 -26.35 40.73 67.32
CA LYS A 1161 -26.12 41.39 68.61
C LYS A 1161 -26.10 42.88 68.42
N MET A 1162 -27.02 43.56 69.09
CA MET A 1162 -27.11 44.99 69.13
C MET A 1162 -26.53 45.49 70.45
N GLN A 1163 -25.46 46.27 70.38
CA GLN A 1163 -24.89 46.96 71.53
C GLN A 1163 -25.47 48.37 71.58
N LEU A 1164 -26.36 48.61 72.55
CA LEU A 1164 -26.85 49.94 72.85
C LEU A 1164 -25.72 50.73 73.54
N THR A 1165 -25.14 51.70 72.82
CA THR A 1165 -24.01 52.50 73.32
C THR A 1165 -24.50 53.59 74.24
N HIS A 1166 -25.61 54.22 73.88
CA HIS A 1166 -26.29 55.17 74.72
C HIS A 1166 -27.75 55.29 74.30
N LEU A 1167 -28.65 55.22 75.28
CA LEU A 1167 -30.06 55.56 75.12
C LEU A 1167 -30.44 56.56 76.20
N LYS A 1168 -31.03 57.69 75.78
CA LYS A 1168 -31.66 58.67 76.66
C LYS A 1168 -33.15 58.61 76.46
N LEU A 1169 -33.88 58.31 77.54
CA LEU A 1169 -35.31 58.51 77.60
C LEU A 1169 -35.58 59.72 78.48
N GLN A 1170 -36.25 60.72 77.89
CA GLN A 1170 -36.73 61.90 78.59
C GLN A 1170 -38.24 61.77 78.79
N ALA A 1171 -38.65 61.60 80.05
CA ALA A 1171 -40.04 61.62 80.44
C ALA A 1171 -40.27 62.71 81.51
N PRO A 1172 -41.49 63.28 81.60
CA PRO A 1172 -41.81 64.27 82.62
C PRO A 1172 -41.57 63.79 84.07
N ALA A 1173 -41.68 62.47 84.30
CA ALA A 1173 -41.50 61.86 85.63
C ALA A 1173 -40.08 61.35 85.90
N VAL A 1174 -39.26 61.10 84.87
CA VAL A 1174 -37.97 60.42 85.00
C VAL A 1174 -37.06 60.66 83.80
N LYS A 1175 -35.75 60.72 84.04
CA LYS A 1175 -34.72 60.61 83.01
C LYS A 1175 -34.06 59.24 83.14
N VAL A 1176 -33.98 58.49 82.04
CA VAL A 1176 -33.30 57.19 82.01
C VAL A 1176 -32.15 57.27 81.02
N ALA A 1177 -30.95 56.90 81.49
CA ALA A 1177 -29.82 56.62 80.64
C ALA A 1177 -29.59 55.11 80.62
N MET A 1178 -29.47 54.49 79.45
CA MET A 1178 -29.34 53.04 79.32
C MET A 1178 -28.25 52.66 78.33
N GLN A 1179 -27.54 51.59 78.64
CA GLN A 1179 -26.52 50.99 77.77
C GLN A 1179 -26.45 49.48 78.01
N GLY A 1180 -25.99 48.70 77.04
CA GLY A 1180 -25.81 47.26 77.20
C GLY A 1180 -26.08 46.45 75.95
N GLY A 1181 -26.11 45.13 76.11
CA GLY A 1181 -26.29 44.18 75.03
C GLY A 1181 -27.77 43.83 74.82
N ILE A 1182 -28.13 43.65 73.56
CA ILE A 1182 -29.44 43.22 73.09
C ILE A 1182 -29.19 42.10 72.09
N ASP A 1183 -29.53 40.85 72.43
CA ASP A 1183 -29.41 39.72 71.51
C ASP A 1183 -30.74 39.53 70.76
N ILE A 1184 -30.73 39.85 69.47
CA ILE A 1184 -31.92 39.86 68.61
C ILE A 1184 -32.35 38.43 68.24
N ALA A 1185 -31.40 37.50 68.10
CA ALA A 1185 -31.70 36.12 67.78
C ALA A 1185 -32.35 35.40 68.97
N ASP A 1186 -31.80 35.60 70.17
CA ASP A 1186 -32.33 34.99 71.39
C ASP A 1186 -33.46 35.80 72.04
N GLU A 1187 -33.82 36.95 71.47
CA GLU A 1187 -34.76 37.93 72.03
C GLU A 1187 -34.44 38.26 73.51
N THR A 1188 -33.16 38.47 73.89
CA THR A 1188 -32.77 38.75 75.29
C THR A 1188 -32.07 40.09 75.52
N PHE A 1189 -32.31 40.70 76.68
CA PHE A 1189 -31.68 41.93 77.16
C PHE A 1189 -30.56 41.62 78.16
N ASP A 1190 -29.50 42.41 78.12
CA ASP A 1190 -28.51 42.58 79.19
C ASP A 1190 -28.13 44.06 79.27
N LEU A 1191 -29.01 44.85 79.88
CA LEU A 1191 -28.95 46.31 79.89
C LEU A 1191 -28.71 46.84 81.29
N LYS A 1192 -27.91 47.90 81.39
CA LYS A 1192 -27.76 48.70 82.60
C LYS A 1192 -28.48 50.02 82.40
N ALA A 1193 -29.35 50.35 83.33
CA ALA A 1193 -30.15 51.58 83.30
C ALA A 1193 -29.85 52.42 84.55
N ASP A 1194 -29.39 53.65 84.32
CA ASP A 1194 -29.32 54.69 85.34
C ASP A 1194 -30.62 55.47 85.31
N VAL A 1195 -31.40 55.34 86.39
CA VAL A 1195 -32.73 55.95 86.50
C VAL A 1195 -32.66 57.13 87.46
N THR A 1196 -32.89 58.33 86.93
CA THR A 1196 -32.92 59.59 87.69
C THR A 1196 -34.36 60.11 87.76
N PRO A 1197 -35.06 59.98 88.90
CA PRO A 1197 -36.42 60.49 89.04
C PRO A 1197 -36.45 62.02 88.96
N ALA A 1198 -37.49 62.58 88.36
CA ALA A 1198 -37.67 64.03 88.30
C ALA A 1198 -38.07 64.55 89.69
N ILE A 1199 -37.24 65.38 90.33
CA ILE A 1199 -37.60 65.98 91.62
C ILE A 1199 -38.54 67.17 91.38
N GLY A 1200 -39.83 66.86 91.31
CA GLY A 1200 -40.94 67.79 91.47
C GLY A 1200 -41.80 67.36 92.66
N SER A 1201 -41.93 68.21 93.68
CA SER A 1201 -42.93 68.14 94.77
C SER A 1201 -43.05 66.85 95.63
N SER A 1202 -42.05 65.97 95.71
CA SER A 1202 -42.14 64.68 96.46
C SER A 1202 -41.36 64.59 97.78
N LEU A 1203 -40.92 65.72 98.34
CA LEU A 1203 -40.10 65.77 99.57
C LEU A 1203 -40.66 65.11 100.85
N PRO A 1204 -41.99 65.00 101.10
CA PRO A 1204 -42.49 64.32 102.31
C PRO A 1204 -42.05 62.85 102.41
N THR A 1205 -41.81 62.21 101.26
CA THR A 1205 -41.53 60.77 101.15
C THR A 1205 -40.08 60.42 101.47
N ILE A 1206 -39.13 61.33 101.18
CA ILE A 1206 -37.71 61.12 101.49
C ILE A 1206 -37.46 61.20 103.01
N ALA A 1207 -38.21 62.05 103.73
CA ALA A 1207 -38.14 62.14 105.20
C ALA A 1207 -38.68 60.87 105.90
N ALA A 1208 -39.64 60.17 105.29
CA ALA A 1208 -40.18 58.92 105.81
C ALA A 1208 -39.18 57.75 105.71
N LEU A 1209 -38.31 57.75 104.69
CA LEU A 1209 -37.27 56.74 104.50
C LEU A 1209 -36.03 56.96 105.39
N ALA A 1210 -35.81 58.20 105.88
CA ALA A 1210 -34.72 58.54 106.81
C ALA A 1210 -35.08 58.38 108.31
N GLY A 1211 -36.28 57.87 108.63
CA GLY A 1211 -36.68 57.52 110.00
C GLY A 1211 -37.20 58.67 110.88
N VAL A 1212 -37.52 59.85 110.32
CA VAL A 1212 -38.01 60.99 111.11
C VAL A 1212 -39.54 60.93 111.24
N ALA A 1213 -40.02 60.47 112.39
CA ALA A 1213 -41.43 60.12 112.64
C ALA A 1213 -42.41 61.31 112.85
N ASN A 1214 -42.08 62.54 112.43
CA ASN A 1214 -42.97 63.70 112.62
C ASN A 1214 -43.11 64.57 111.36
N PRO A 1215 -44.29 64.63 110.72
CA PRO A 1215 -44.56 65.41 109.50
C PRO A 1215 -44.27 66.91 109.63
N ILE A 1216 -44.39 67.47 110.83
CA ILE A 1216 -44.19 68.91 111.08
C ILE A 1216 -42.69 69.24 111.13
N ALA A 1217 -41.85 68.32 111.63
CA ALA A 1217 -40.40 68.49 111.62
C ALA A 1217 -39.80 68.40 110.20
N ALA A 1218 -40.37 67.55 109.33
CA ALA A 1218 -39.98 67.44 107.93
C ALA A 1218 -40.19 68.76 107.14
N LEU A 1219 -41.23 69.52 107.50
CA LEU A 1219 -41.50 70.85 106.94
C LEU A 1219 -40.47 71.90 107.38
N ALA A 1220 -39.95 71.82 108.61
CA ALA A 1220 -38.92 72.72 109.12
C ALA A 1220 -37.56 72.50 108.42
N ILE A 1221 -37.18 71.24 108.15
CA ILE A 1221 -35.98 70.90 107.37
C ILE A 1221 -36.12 71.39 105.92
N TYR A 1222 -37.30 71.24 105.32
CA TYR A 1222 -37.60 71.71 103.96
C TYR A 1222 -37.46 73.24 103.81
N THR A 1223 -37.84 74.01 104.84
CA THR A 1223 -37.63 75.47 104.82
C THR A 1223 -36.17 75.88 104.96
N VAL A 1224 -35.34 75.11 105.68
CA VAL A 1224 -33.90 75.38 105.82
C VAL A 1224 -33.15 75.04 104.53
N LEU A 1225 -33.53 73.95 103.84
CA LEU A 1225 -32.91 73.54 102.57
C LEU A 1225 -33.21 74.49 101.39
N LYS A 1226 -34.27 75.31 101.47
CA LYS A 1226 -34.66 76.24 100.39
C LYS A 1226 -33.88 77.57 100.39
N VAL A 1227 -33.10 77.85 101.44
CA VAL A 1227 -32.41 79.15 101.62
C VAL A 1227 -30.87 79.02 101.45
N LEU A 1228 -30.36 77.82 101.18
CA LEU A 1228 -28.93 77.57 100.93
C LEU A 1228 -28.64 77.58 99.42
N PRO A 1229 -27.82 78.52 98.91
CA PRO A 1229 -27.24 78.43 97.56
C PRO A 1229 -26.06 77.43 97.58
N ASP A 1230 -25.79 76.77 96.45
CA ASP A 1230 -24.66 75.85 96.17
C ASP A 1230 -24.73 74.38 96.59
N ILE A 1231 -25.92 73.76 96.65
CA ILE A 1231 -25.98 72.29 96.48
C ILE A 1231 -26.24 71.98 95.00
N ASN A 1232 -25.17 72.06 94.21
CA ASN A 1232 -25.14 71.54 92.86
C ASN A 1232 -24.91 70.02 92.90
N GLU A 1233 -25.71 69.31 92.08
CA GLU A 1233 -25.30 68.07 91.37
C GLU A 1233 -24.68 66.94 92.20
N ASN A 1234 -25.53 66.11 92.82
CA ASN A 1234 -25.35 64.65 92.88
C ASN A 1234 -26.70 64.02 93.25
N LEU A 1235 -27.53 63.81 92.22
CA LEU A 1235 -28.85 63.19 92.34
C LEU A 1235 -28.68 61.69 92.58
N VAL A 1236 -29.46 61.12 93.50
CA VAL A 1236 -29.52 59.68 93.70
C VAL A 1236 -30.05 59.04 92.42
N SER A 1237 -29.13 58.52 91.61
CA SER A 1237 -29.46 57.70 90.44
C SER A 1237 -29.45 56.25 90.87
N TYR A 1238 -30.52 55.54 90.56
CA TYR A 1238 -30.64 54.12 90.87
C TYR A 1238 -30.18 53.33 89.66
N GLN A 1239 -29.22 52.44 89.89
CA GLN A 1239 -28.70 51.57 88.84
C GLN A 1239 -29.52 50.28 88.81
N TYR A 1240 -30.07 49.95 87.65
CA TYR A 1240 -30.81 48.72 87.42
C TYR A 1240 -30.08 47.86 86.39
N GLN A 1241 -30.11 46.56 86.62
CA GLN A 1241 -29.72 45.54 85.66
C GLN A 1241 -30.99 44.91 85.08
N ILE A 1242 -31.12 44.93 83.76
CA ILE A 1242 -32.24 44.36 83.02
C ILE A 1242 -31.71 43.13 82.29
N LYS A 1243 -32.23 41.94 82.60
CA LYS A 1243 -31.77 40.66 82.02
C LYS A 1243 -32.92 39.77 81.57
N GLY A 1244 -32.68 38.91 80.58
CA GLY A 1244 -33.64 37.89 80.15
C GLY A 1244 -34.48 38.30 78.93
N PRO A 1245 -35.54 37.53 78.59
CA PRO A 1245 -36.29 37.72 77.35
C PRO A 1245 -36.94 39.10 77.23
N TRP A 1246 -36.96 39.70 76.04
CA TRP A 1246 -37.54 41.03 75.81
C TRP A 1246 -39.03 41.11 76.15
N LYS A 1247 -39.74 39.97 76.05
CA LYS A 1247 -41.17 39.85 76.38
C LYS A 1247 -41.43 39.95 77.89
N GLU A 1248 -40.49 39.46 78.71
CA GLU A 1248 -40.59 39.44 80.18
C GLU A 1248 -39.19 39.64 80.81
N PRO A 1249 -38.63 40.86 80.76
CA PRO A 1249 -37.30 41.13 81.30
C PRO A 1249 -37.33 41.19 82.84
N ILE A 1250 -36.31 40.62 83.47
CA ILE A 1250 -36.08 40.69 84.91
C ILE A 1250 -35.29 41.98 85.20
N ILE A 1251 -35.82 42.81 86.10
CA ILE A 1251 -35.22 44.11 86.48
C ILE A 1251 -34.73 43.99 87.92
N GLU A 1252 -33.43 44.09 88.13
CA GLU A 1252 -32.81 43.98 89.46
C GLU A 1252 -32.12 45.30 89.83
N LEU A 1253 -32.40 45.81 91.02
CA LEU A 1253 -31.68 46.98 91.56
C LEU A 1253 -30.25 46.57 91.93
N ILE A 1254 -29.26 47.31 91.45
CA ILE A 1254 -27.86 47.15 91.85
C ILE A 1254 -27.64 47.99 93.11
N PRO A 1255 -27.38 47.37 94.29
CA PRO A 1255 -27.12 48.12 95.51
C PRO A 1255 -25.84 48.95 95.36
N ALA A 1256 -25.87 50.22 95.79
CA ALA A 1256 -24.68 51.05 95.81
C ALA A 1256 -23.60 50.40 96.71
N PRO A 1257 -22.31 50.40 96.32
CA PRO A 1257 -21.26 49.90 97.20
C PRO A 1257 -21.24 50.73 98.50
N ALA A 1258 -21.29 50.06 99.65
CA ALA A 1258 -21.19 50.71 100.95
C ALA A 1258 -19.80 51.36 101.07
N GLY A 1259 -19.76 52.70 101.00
CA GLY A 1259 -18.58 53.48 101.35
C GLY A 1259 -18.40 53.54 102.87
N GLU A 1260 -17.14 53.44 103.30
CA GLU A 1260 -16.64 53.65 104.67
C GLU A 1260 -17.00 55.02 105.26
#